data_AF-A0A8C1IS85-F1
#
_entry.id   AF-A0A8C1IS85-F1
#
_cell.length_a   1.000
_cell.length_b   1.000
_cell.length_c   1.000
_cell.angle_alpha   90.00
_cell.angle_beta   90.00
_cell.angle_gamma   90.00
#
_symmetry.space_group_name_H-M   'P 1'
#
loop_
_entity.id
_entity.type
_entity.pdbx_description
1 polymer ?
#
loop_
_entity_poly.entity_id
_entity_poly.type
_entity_poly.pdbx_seq_one_letter_code
_entity_poly.pdbx_strand_id
1 'polypeptide(L)'
;LSARRKSRKGSHESFFRSPATMCFIKKYGSSTSPDAGSNFASSKDSLVLGQKCQEDITAFCSQTPYCLYLYHGVELEDENKASVLLLGFFDKVTGENKFRLLDVLQPEEETADAICTCIVEMLKKFRIPLMNMAIFYSDFPDHEGLLSGLKLLKPETVSLCGLTDMAGRVCHSGVENMEFSGLILNLITEIYKHFPTFPDALQTLLEDVDCSNFRNILTSQCSLFWRIIQRMTLAWSDLEEYFGSLDADGKEICRLLSDPKIRLNVLFLSHALQPLCDFQENIDRGVSVTQLLQDASQLVRFYTASFLRPKAAEFFLRRGKTSLIQDPVGHLPRGEVEVGKQAADFLLQRSEELTDYLETFQSSIISFYTTVTVHIIERLPFSDSILRNLSLVLSPGKKLEVTGKIVQDLGVRFGVCSGPENVSLLTDEFLEYQFIDGGDTHLADQSTEQYWKTELRIIGWKSSFGKLIVSLLALPRTLKKEIIFEQMFQQTDYLKERKMEDFEEKDMAEDDVTDSSSYKSAPSHLSPETQESIMSVVEDIAPMEVDDIVPISSDSETESQNNTQGDHPYVCVILDDDDADDDDDDDEITDDDDDYNCDADDVTWNYDGHAVGEMVWGPIEGFGLWPGLVQSWDSKRPCGSMRKVIFFGNRLLSEIQADDLLPFFSFAKCFCSNSFATVMAYKDAIFYSLQVASRRSRMFFSPETDSKDELLRVMLDWAFGGFEPLGPEGLQPQSVCNDKICMPQSVNRNMRKDQDSTGKLFKLTVSLSKLPESPDPHSDSIDLGTTDVHRKPMYSKWNQSSETVKTHRKQKPEQRNKHQNIAPSVHIESRQNSQKRRQMVHEFLENKRNIEEFCLSCGSTPVEIIHPLFEGRLCSNCKYNFTETLYRYDEDGYQSYCTVCCSGMEVILCGHDNCCRSYCVDCLDILVGEGTFDRLKNVDPWTCYLCAPESSSRALKPRNDWRIRVQEFFANNSAMEFEPHRVYPSIPANQRRPIRVLSLFDGIATGYLVLRDLGFKVEKYVASEVDEESITISMVNHDGKITHVDDVKNITKKHIDRWGPFDLLIGGSPCNDLSIVNPARKGLFEGTGRLFFEYYRLLNVMKPKEDDPQPFFWLFENVMFMETQVKADICRFLECNPVLVNAVKVSPAHRARYFWGNIPGMNRPIIASQNDKLTLQECLEPGRTAKYEKVRTITTRTNSLKQGANDAHFPITANGKDDNIWITEMEKIFGFPKHYTDVKNMGRLQRQRVLGKSWSVPVIRHLLAPLKDYFACDEVPLK
;
A
#
# COMPACT_ATOMS: atom_id res chain seq x y z
N LEU A 1 5.96 -56.22 -67.79
CA LEU A 1 6.36 -57.53 -67.22
C LEU A 1 5.66 -57.74 -65.88
N SER A 2 5.75 -58.94 -65.28
CA SER A 2 4.83 -59.38 -64.22
C SER A 2 5.07 -58.75 -62.84
N ALA A 3 4.06 -58.89 -61.97
CA ALA A 3 4.10 -58.76 -60.51
C ALA A 3 4.48 -57.41 -59.86
N ARG A 4 3.50 -56.50 -59.72
CA ARG A 4 3.24 -55.76 -58.46
C ARG A 4 1.88 -55.04 -58.45
N ARG A 5 0.88 -55.60 -57.75
CA ARG A 5 -0.34 -54.89 -57.27
C ARG A 5 -1.18 -55.79 -56.33
N LYS A 6 -1.08 -55.58 -55.00
CA LYS A 6 -2.13 -55.74 -53.96
C LYS A 6 -1.52 -55.78 -52.55
N SER A 7 -1.53 -54.65 -51.86
CA SER A 7 -1.44 -54.56 -50.40
C SER A 7 -2.01 -53.20 -49.96
N ARG A 8 -3.23 -53.19 -49.42
CA ARG A 8 -3.84 -51.98 -48.83
C ARG A 8 -4.97 -52.33 -47.85
N LYS A 9 -4.57 -52.67 -46.62
CA LYS A 9 -5.37 -52.65 -45.38
C LYS A 9 -4.37 -52.85 -44.24
N GLY A 10 -3.88 -51.74 -43.66
CA GLY A 10 -3.13 -51.78 -42.40
C GLY A 10 -4.10 -52.01 -41.23
N SER A 11 -3.61 -52.63 -40.17
CA SER A 11 -4.35 -52.82 -38.92
C SER A 11 -4.48 -51.51 -38.15
N HIS A 12 -5.53 -51.39 -37.32
CA HIS A 12 -5.55 -50.39 -36.25
C HIS A 12 -4.45 -50.74 -35.24
N GLU A 13 -3.55 -49.81 -34.95
CA GLU A 13 -2.74 -49.87 -33.74
C GLU A 13 -3.61 -49.48 -32.55
N SER A 14 -3.67 -50.35 -31.55
CA SER A 14 -4.36 -50.10 -30.30
C SER A 14 -3.39 -49.44 -29.34
N PHE A 15 -3.62 -48.16 -29.01
CA PHE A 15 -2.86 -47.48 -27.97
C PHE A 15 -3.08 -48.21 -26.63
N PHE A 16 -2.03 -48.87 -26.15
CA PHE A 16 -2.03 -49.54 -24.85
C PHE A 16 -2.29 -48.52 -23.75
N ARG A 17 -3.24 -48.85 -22.86
CA ARG A 17 -3.56 -48.09 -21.64
C ARG A 17 -2.90 -48.79 -20.47
N SER A 18 -2.53 -48.03 -19.43
CA SER A 18 -2.00 -48.62 -18.21
C SER A 18 -3.03 -49.59 -17.58
N PRO A 19 -2.63 -50.78 -17.12
CA PRO A 19 -3.53 -51.67 -16.37
C PRO A 19 -4.11 -50.98 -15.13
N ALA A 20 -3.30 -50.13 -14.48
CA ALA A 20 -3.68 -49.32 -13.32
C ALA A 20 -4.91 -48.43 -13.60
N THR A 21 -4.96 -47.73 -14.74
CA THR A 21 -6.11 -46.90 -15.14
C THR A 21 -7.40 -47.73 -15.26
N MET A 22 -7.31 -48.99 -15.73
CA MET A 22 -8.48 -49.86 -15.81
C MET A 22 -8.93 -50.37 -14.42
N CYS A 23 -8.01 -50.71 -13.52
CA CYS A 23 -8.36 -51.12 -12.16
C CYS A 23 -8.92 -49.95 -11.32
N PHE A 24 -8.43 -48.73 -11.52
CA PHE A 24 -8.98 -47.51 -10.91
C PHE A 24 -10.45 -47.29 -11.31
N ILE A 25 -10.76 -47.36 -12.61
CA ILE A 25 -12.10 -47.07 -13.13
C ILE A 25 -13.14 -48.06 -12.61
N LYS A 26 -12.82 -49.36 -12.50
CA LYS A 26 -13.76 -50.34 -11.95
C LYS A 26 -14.07 -50.09 -10.47
N LYS A 27 -13.05 -49.83 -9.64
CA LYS A 27 -13.22 -49.60 -8.19
C LYS A 27 -14.06 -48.35 -7.90
N TYR A 28 -13.78 -47.25 -8.60
CA TYR A 28 -14.41 -45.96 -8.29
C TYR A 28 -15.61 -45.57 -9.18
N GLY A 29 -15.79 -46.20 -10.36
CA GLY A 29 -16.89 -45.90 -11.29
C GLY A 29 -18.22 -46.63 -11.02
N SER A 30 -18.24 -47.54 -10.03
CA SER A 30 -19.32 -48.52 -9.80
C SER A 30 -20.41 -48.09 -8.81
N SER A 31 -20.32 -46.90 -8.23
CA SER A 31 -21.07 -46.49 -7.02
C SER A 31 -22.51 -45.98 -7.22
N THR A 32 -23.16 -46.19 -8.38
CA THR A 32 -24.53 -45.71 -8.65
C THR A 32 -25.54 -46.82 -9.02
N SER A 33 -26.51 -47.02 -8.13
CA SER A 33 -27.67 -47.94 -8.18
C SER A 33 -27.38 -49.46 -8.14
N PRO A 34 -27.80 -50.18 -7.07
CA PRO A 34 -27.72 -51.64 -6.99
C PRO A 34 -28.96 -52.35 -7.58
N ASP A 35 -29.63 -51.78 -8.59
CA ASP A 35 -30.87 -52.36 -9.14
C ASP A 35 -31.00 -52.16 -10.68
N ALA A 36 -30.06 -52.76 -11.43
CA ALA A 36 -30.17 -52.97 -12.88
C ALA A 36 -29.36 -54.20 -13.33
N GLY A 37 -29.90 -54.97 -14.28
CA GLY A 37 -29.33 -56.25 -14.71
C GLY A 37 -27.97 -56.14 -15.43
N SER A 38 -27.21 -57.24 -15.37
CA SER A 38 -25.87 -57.37 -15.94
C SER A 38 -25.83 -57.16 -17.47
N ASN A 39 -25.44 -55.97 -17.92
CA ASN A 39 -24.90 -55.70 -19.28
C ASN A 39 -24.27 -54.30 -19.47
N PHE A 40 -24.22 -53.42 -18.45
CA PHE A 40 -23.91 -51.99 -18.65
C PHE A 40 -22.43 -51.58 -18.62
N ALA A 41 -21.52 -52.44 -18.15
CA ALA A 41 -20.12 -52.09 -17.86
C ALA A 41 -19.39 -51.41 -19.02
N SER A 42 -19.51 -51.94 -20.24
CA SER A 42 -18.78 -51.44 -21.42
C SER A 42 -19.17 -50.03 -21.88
N SER A 43 -20.22 -49.43 -21.33
CA SER A 43 -20.67 -48.08 -21.73
C SER A 43 -19.92 -46.95 -21.01
N LYS A 44 -19.72 -47.05 -19.68
CA LYS A 44 -18.95 -46.07 -18.89
C LYS A 44 -17.48 -46.01 -19.35
N ASP A 45 -16.86 -47.17 -19.59
CA ASP A 45 -15.48 -47.30 -20.10
C ASP A 45 -15.26 -46.54 -21.42
N SER A 46 -16.28 -46.47 -22.28
CA SER A 46 -16.21 -45.77 -23.57
C SER A 46 -16.29 -44.24 -23.45
N LEU A 47 -16.92 -43.73 -22.39
CA LEU A 47 -17.21 -42.31 -22.17
C LEU A 47 -16.06 -41.60 -21.45
N VAL A 48 -15.43 -42.25 -20.47
CA VAL A 48 -14.26 -41.69 -19.77
C VAL A 48 -13.02 -41.68 -20.69
N LEU A 49 -12.87 -42.69 -21.55
CA LEU A 49 -11.63 -42.98 -22.27
C LEU A 49 -11.75 -42.98 -23.81
N GLY A 50 -12.72 -42.26 -24.39
CA GLY A 50 -12.87 -42.20 -25.86
C GLY A 50 -11.76 -41.39 -26.54
N GLN A 51 -11.29 -41.81 -27.73
CA GLN A 51 -10.28 -41.05 -28.51
C GLN A 51 -10.71 -39.60 -28.79
N LYS A 52 -12.02 -39.38 -28.98
CA LYS A 52 -12.60 -38.03 -29.14
C LYS A 52 -12.49 -37.17 -27.87
N CYS A 53 -12.54 -37.78 -26.68
CA CYS A 53 -12.37 -37.07 -25.40
C CYS A 53 -10.97 -36.43 -25.32
N GLN A 54 -9.94 -37.09 -25.84
CA GLN A 54 -8.58 -36.54 -25.92
C GLN A 54 -8.50 -35.31 -26.84
N GLU A 55 -9.14 -35.37 -28.02
CA GLU A 55 -9.21 -34.23 -28.94
C GLU A 55 -9.96 -33.04 -28.33
N ASP A 56 -11.11 -33.30 -27.68
CA ASP A 56 -11.89 -32.30 -26.96
C ASP A 56 -11.07 -31.65 -25.81
N ILE A 57 -10.43 -32.45 -24.95
CA ILE A 57 -9.56 -31.97 -23.84
C ILE A 57 -8.43 -31.09 -24.37
N THR A 58 -7.78 -31.51 -25.46
CA THR A 58 -6.69 -30.75 -26.09
C THR A 58 -7.19 -29.39 -26.58
N ALA A 59 -8.37 -29.36 -27.23
CA ALA A 59 -8.96 -28.14 -27.75
C ALA A 59 -9.34 -27.14 -26.64
N PHE A 60 -9.95 -27.61 -25.54
CA PHE A 60 -10.28 -26.77 -24.39
C PHE A 60 -9.01 -26.24 -23.69
N CYS A 61 -8.11 -27.13 -23.26
CA CYS A 61 -6.91 -26.74 -22.50
C CYS A 61 -5.90 -25.92 -23.32
N SER A 62 -6.05 -25.84 -24.65
CA SER A 62 -5.30 -24.90 -25.50
C SER A 62 -5.78 -23.45 -25.39
N GLN A 63 -7.01 -23.20 -24.92
CA GLN A 63 -7.63 -21.86 -24.87
C GLN A 63 -8.12 -21.44 -23.48
N THR A 64 -8.19 -22.36 -22.50
CA THR A 64 -8.56 -22.06 -21.11
C THR A 64 -7.46 -22.43 -20.13
N PRO A 65 -7.18 -21.57 -19.13
CA PRO A 65 -6.46 -21.93 -17.92
C PRO A 65 -7.02 -23.22 -17.27
N TYR A 66 -6.14 -24.06 -16.72
CA TYR A 66 -6.52 -25.30 -16.04
C TYR A 66 -5.80 -25.50 -14.71
N CYS A 67 -6.40 -26.35 -13.87
CA CYS A 67 -5.85 -26.89 -12.64
C CYS A 67 -5.44 -28.37 -12.85
N LEU A 68 -4.26 -28.75 -12.38
CA LEU A 68 -3.75 -30.13 -12.42
C LEU A 68 -3.75 -30.72 -11.00
N TYR A 69 -4.23 -31.97 -10.85
CA TYR A 69 -4.36 -32.66 -9.56
C TYR A 69 -3.60 -34.00 -9.64
N LEU A 70 -2.74 -34.27 -8.65
CA LEU A 70 -2.09 -35.58 -8.46
C LEU A 70 -2.50 -36.16 -7.11
N TYR A 71 -3.34 -37.19 -7.11
CA TYR A 71 -3.74 -37.93 -5.91
C TYR A 71 -2.88 -39.18 -5.74
N HIS A 72 -1.95 -39.16 -4.79
CA HIS A 72 -1.03 -40.25 -4.47
C HIS A 72 -1.67 -41.30 -3.56
N GLY A 73 -1.08 -42.50 -3.51
CA GLY A 73 -1.46 -43.57 -2.58
C GLY A 73 -2.89 -44.11 -2.79
N VAL A 74 -3.50 -43.89 -3.95
CA VAL A 74 -4.86 -44.34 -4.27
C VAL A 74 -4.83 -45.85 -4.50
N GLU A 75 -5.56 -46.58 -3.68
CA GLU A 75 -5.70 -48.03 -3.77
C GLU A 75 -6.54 -48.46 -4.98
N LEU A 76 -6.06 -49.44 -5.74
CA LEU A 76 -6.77 -50.08 -6.84
C LEU A 76 -7.63 -51.28 -6.37
N GLU A 77 -8.21 -52.05 -7.29
CA GLU A 77 -8.91 -53.31 -6.95
C GLU A 77 -7.96 -54.34 -6.32
N ASP A 78 -6.73 -54.43 -6.82
CA ASP A 78 -5.75 -55.47 -6.50
C ASP A 78 -4.91 -55.16 -5.23
N GLU A 79 -5.44 -54.36 -4.29
CA GLU A 79 -4.79 -53.74 -3.12
C GLU A 79 -3.54 -52.85 -3.39
N ASN A 80 -2.96 -52.93 -4.58
CA ASN A 80 -1.88 -52.07 -5.06
C ASN A 80 -2.26 -50.58 -5.01
N LYS A 81 -1.29 -49.72 -4.68
CA LYS A 81 -1.45 -48.26 -4.72
C LYS A 81 -0.91 -47.68 -6.03
N ALA A 82 -1.41 -46.49 -6.38
CA ALA A 82 -0.98 -45.73 -7.55
C ALA A 82 -1.22 -44.22 -7.33
N SER A 83 -0.70 -43.39 -8.25
CA SER A 83 -0.91 -41.94 -8.24
C SER A 83 -1.79 -41.50 -9.41
N VAL A 84 -2.99 -40.96 -9.14
CA VAL A 84 -4.01 -40.61 -10.14
C VAL A 84 -3.84 -39.16 -10.60
N LEU A 85 -3.72 -38.93 -11.90
CA LEU A 85 -3.52 -37.59 -12.48
C LEU A 85 -4.81 -37.08 -13.16
N LEU A 86 -5.37 -35.97 -12.67
CA LEU A 86 -6.59 -35.35 -13.19
C LEU A 86 -6.36 -33.90 -13.65
N LEU A 87 -7.20 -33.44 -14.58
CA LEU A 87 -7.38 -32.02 -14.93
C LEU A 87 -8.73 -31.50 -14.45
N GLY A 88 -8.77 -30.24 -14.05
CA GLY A 88 -9.99 -29.47 -13.82
C GLY A 88 -9.95 -28.13 -14.54
N PHE A 89 -11.06 -27.71 -15.15
CA PHE A 89 -11.16 -26.41 -15.85
C PHE A 89 -12.60 -25.86 -15.82
N PHE A 90 -12.73 -24.54 -15.94
CA PHE A 90 -14.03 -23.86 -16.04
C PHE A 90 -14.51 -23.81 -17.50
N ASP A 91 -15.62 -24.50 -17.80
CA ASP A 91 -16.23 -24.46 -19.12
C ASP A 91 -17.16 -23.24 -19.28
N LYS A 92 -16.73 -22.28 -20.09
CA LYS A 92 -17.45 -21.05 -20.46
C LYS A 92 -18.83 -21.31 -21.10
N VAL A 93 -19.05 -22.47 -21.70
CA VAL A 93 -20.31 -22.80 -22.41
C VAL A 93 -21.40 -23.19 -21.41
N THR A 94 -21.09 -24.14 -20.51
CA THR A 94 -22.01 -24.59 -19.45
C THR A 94 -22.03 -23.68 -18.23
N GLY A 95 -20.92 -23.02 -17.90
CA GLY A 95 -20.75 -22.24 -16.67
C GLY A 95 -20.33 -23.08 -15.47
N GLU A 96 -19.61 -24.19 -15.70
CA GLU A 96 -19.32 -25.20 -14.68
C GLU A 96 -17.86 -25.64 -14.69
N ASN A 97 -17.35 -26.05 -13.51
CA ASN A 97 -16.05 -26.68 -13.38
C ASN A 97 -16.13 -28.18 -13.72
N LYS A 98 -15.31 -28.61 -14.69
CA LYS A 98 -15.30 -29.97 -15.23
C LYS A 98 -14.00 -30.69 -14.95
N PHE A 99 -14.08 -31.97 -14.57
CA PHE A 99 -12.94 -32.82 -14.21
C PHE A 99 -12.72 -33.93 -15.24
N ARG A 100 -11.46 -34.26 -15.55
CA ARG A 100 -11.08 -35.31 -16.52
C ARG A 100 -9.85 -36.08 -16.04
N LEU A 101 -9.90 -37.42 -16.17
CA LEU A 101 -8.75 -38.30 -15.95
C LEU A 101 -7.75 -38.17 -17.10
N LEU A 102 -6.46 -38.05 -16.77
CA LEU A 102 -5.36 -38.17 -17.75
C LEU A 102 -4.82 -39.60 -17.78
N ASP A 103 -4.29 -40.09 -16.65
CA ASP A 103 -3.79 -41.46 -16.50
C ASP A 103 -3.61 -41.78 -15.00
N VAL A 104 -3.27 -43.03 -14.71
CA VAL A 104 -2.90 -43.52 -13.37
C VAL A 104 -1.45 -43.99 -13.42
N LEU A 105 -0.60 -43.29 -12.67
CA LEU A 105 0.85 -43.46 -12.66
C LEU A 105 1.26 -44.49 -11.61
N GLN A 106 2.14 -45.41 -12.03
CA GLN A 106 2.90 -46.31 -11.15
C GLN A 106 4.37 -46.20 -11.58
N PRO A 107 5.13 -45.21 -11.07
CA PRO A 107 6.55 -45.06 -11.40
C PRO A 107 7.37 -46.19 -10.76
N GLU A 108 8.52 -46.51 -11.35
CA GLU A 108 9.45 -47.51 -10.80
C GLU A 108 10.18 -47.00 -9.54
N GLU A 109 10.31 -45.67 -9.40
CA GLU A 109 10.78 -44.98 -8.21
C GLU A 109 9.76 -43.92 -7.75
N GLU A 110 9.37 -43.91 -6.48
CA GLU A 110 8.45 -42.91 -5.91
C GLU A 110 9.17 -41.60 -5.51
N THR A 111 10.05 -41.08 -6.37
CA THR A 111 10.76 -39.80 -6.17
C THR A 111 10.01 -38.64 -6.79
N ALA A 112 10.18 -37.44 -6.22
CA ALA A 112 9.56 -36.21 -6.73
C ALA A 112 9.95 -35.91 -8.19
N ASP A 113 11.21 -36.12 -8.56
CA ASP A 113 11.73 -35.88 -9.91
C ASP A 113 11.20 -36.90 -10.93
N ALA A 114 11.08 -38.18 -10.56
CA ALA A 114 10.46 -39.19 -11.42
C ALA A 114 8.99 -38.86 -11.70
N ILE A 115 8.22 -38.51 -10.66
CA ILE A 115 6.81 -38.11 -10.77
C ILE A 115 6.67 -36.82 -11.59
N CYS A 116 7.54 -35.83 -11.38
CA CYS A 116 7.57 -34.59 -12.18
C CYS A 116 7.82 -34.89 -13.66
N THR A 117 8.77 -35.79 -13.94
CA THR A 117 9.11 -36.23 -15.31
C THR A 117 7.91 -36.91 -15.97
N CYS A 118 7.27 -37.86 -15.29
CA CYS A 118 6.04 -38.50 -15.79
C CYS A 118 4.92 -37.49 -16.07
N ILE A 119 4.69 -36.49 -15.21
CA ILE A 119 3.69 -35.45 -15.46
C ILE A 119 4.01 -34.67 -16.74
N VAL A 120 5.25 -34.24 -16.91
CA VAL A 120 5.70 -33.46 -18.07
C VAL A 120 5.59 -34.28 -19.37
N GLU A 121 5.96 -35.56 -19.34
CA GLU A 121 5.78 -36.47 -20.47
C GLU A 121 4.32 -36.72 -20.81
N MET A 122 3.46 -36.90 -19.81
CA MET A 122 2.02 -37.10 -20.02
C MET A 122 1.34 -35.85 -20.61
N LEU A 123 1.71 -34.64 -20.16
CA LEU A 123 1.23 -33.39 -20.77
C LEU A 123 1.70 -33.25 -22.23
N LYS A 124 2.97 -33.59 -22.54
CA LYS A 124 3.48 -33.64 -23.92
C LYS A 124 2.73 -34.66 -24.79
N LYS A 125 2.53 -35.89 -24.29
CA LYS A 125 1.80 -37.00 -24.92
C LYS A 125 0.35 -36.64 -25.27
N PHE A 126 -0.32 -35.90 -24.37
CA PHE A 126 -1.68 -35.38 -24.60
C PHE A 126 -1.72 -34.02 -25.31
N ARG A 127 -0.56 -33.43 -25.68
CA ARG A 127 -0.44 -32.08 -26.32
C ARG A 127 -1.07 -30.93 -25.50
N ILE A 128 -1.09 -31.07 -24.18
CA ILE A 128 -1.74 -30.11 -23.28
C ILE A 128 -0.73 -28.99 -22.95
N PRO A 129 -0.99 -27.72 -23.30
CA PRO A 129 0.05 -26.70 -23.21
C PRO A 129 0.35 -26.29 -21.77
N LEU A 130 1.60 -26.47 -21.32
CA LEU A 130 2.03 -26.17 -19.96
C LEU A 130 1.83 -24.68 -19.59
N MET A 131 1.94 -23.75 -20.56
CA MET A 131 1.71 -22.33 -20.30
C MET A 131 0.28 -22.01 -19.81
N ASN A 132 -0.69 -22.89 -20.06
CA ASN A 132 -2.07 -22.74 -19.56
C ASN A 132 -2.32 -23.40 -18.19
N MET A 133 -1.32 -24.07 -17.60
CA MET A 133 -1.40 -24.57 -16.22
C MET A 133 -1.38 -23.38 -15.25
N ALA A 134 -2.52 -23.07 -14.63
CA ALA A 134 -2.62 -21.98 -13.66
C ALA A 134 -2.37 -22.48 -12.23
N ILE A 135 -2.90 -23.66 -11.91
CA ILE A 135 -2.99 -24.18 -10.54
C ILE A 135 -2.50 -25.64 -10.52
N PHE A 136 -1.80 -26.02 -9.45
CA PHE A 136 -1.38 -27.39 -9.14
C PHE A 136 -1.82 -27.79 -7.73
N TYR A 137 -2.26 -29.03 -7.56
CA TYR A 137 -2.56 -29.66 -6.28
C TYR A 137 -2.01 -31.09 -6.23
N SER A 138 -1.46 -31.49 -5.07
CA SER A 138 -1.16 -32.87 -4.77
C SER A 138 -1.14 -33.12 -3.26
N ASP A 139 -1.46 -34.36 -2.86
CA ASP A 139 -1.26 -34.94 -1.53
C ASP A 139 0.01 -35.82 -1.44
N PHE A 140 0.89 -35.77 -2.45
CA PHE A 140 2.19 -36.46 -2.42
C PHE A 140 3.07 -35.95 -1.25
N PRO A 141 3.79 -36.83 -0.50
CA PRO A 141 4.54 -36.43 0.69
C PRO A 141 5.63 -35.39 0.45
N ASP A 142 6.35 -35.47 -0.68
CA ASP A 142 7.31 -34.44 -1.14
C ASP A 142 6.73 -33.63 -2.31
N HIS A 143 5.64 -32.93 -2.04
CA HIS A 143 5.08 -31.97 -2.98
C HIS A 143 5.96 -30.72 -3.16
N GLU A 144 6.96 -30.47 -2.31
CA GLU A 144 7.85 -29.30 -2.43
C GLU A 144 8.93 -29.54 -3.48
N GLY A 145 9.56 -30.71 -3.51
CA GLY A 145 10.44 -31.13 -4.62
C GLY A 145 9.67 -31.15 -5.94
N LEU A 146 8.49 -31.78 -5.95
CA LEU A 146 7.62 -31.88 -7.13
C LEU A 146 7.18 -30.50 -7.64
N LEU A 147 6.82 -29.58 -6.75
CA LEU A 147 6.47 -28.20 -7.09
C LEU A 147 7.68 -27.41 -7.59
N SER A 148 8.89 -27.68 -7.08
CA SER A 148 10.12 -27.03 -7.53
C SER A 148 10.46 -27.40 -8.97
N GLY A 149 10.35 -28.68 -9.33
CA GLY A 149 10.49 -29.15 -10.72
C GLY A 149 9.46 -28.52 -11.67
N LEU A 150 8.18 -28.47 -11.26
CA LEU A 150 7.13 -27.82 -12.06
C LEU A 150 7.33 -26.30 -12.19
N LYS A 151 7.77 -25.60 -11.12
CA LYS A 151 8.07 -24.16 -11.14
C LYS A 151 9.26 -23.80 -12.02
N LEU A 152 10.25 -24.69 -12.19
CA LEU A 152 11.35 -24.48 -13.13
C LEU A 152 10.85 -24.37 -14.58
N LEU A 153 9.74 -25.05 -14.90
CA LEU A 153 9.11 -25.04 -16.22
C LEU A 153 8.01 -23.97 -16.37
N LYS A 154 7.28 -23.65 -15.29
CA LYS A 154 6.39 -22.49 -15.20
C LYS A 154 6.42 -21.85 -13.79
N PRO A 155 7.19 -20.76 -13.58
CA PRO A 155 7.32 -20.11 -12.27
C PRO A 155 6.02 -19.55 -11.68
N GLU A 156 5.04 -19.26 -12.55
CA GLU A 156 3.77 -18.60 -12.21
C GLU A 156 2.69 -19.56 -11.68
N THR A 157 2.95 -20.88 -11.60
CA THR A 157 1.95 -21.86 -11.15
C THR A 157 1.64 -21.73 -9.65
N VAL A 158 0.35 -21.55 -9.34
CA VAL A 158 -0.18 -21.51 -7.98
C VAL A 158 -0.24 -22.93 -7.40
N SER A 159 0.37 -23.17 -6.24
CA SER A 159 0.28 -24.44 -5.53
C SER A 159 -0.78 -24.41 -4.44
N LEU A 160 -1.66 -25.42 -4.41
CA LEU A 160 -2.62 -25.65 -3.33
C LEU A 160 -2.21 -26.79 -2.39
N CYS A 161 -1.07 -27.46 -2.62
CA CYS A 161 -0.62 -28.61 -1.84
C CYS A 161 -0.48 -28.30 -0.34
N GLY A 162 0.07 -27.12 -0.02
CA GLY A 162 0.27 -26.66 1.36
C GLY A 162 -1.02 -26.40 2.16
N LEU A 163 -2.21 -26.51 1.56
CA LEU A 163 -3.48 -26.35 2.29
C LEU A 163 -3.85 -27.60 3.10
N THR A 164 -3.63 -28.80 2.57
CA THR A 164 -4.15 -30.05 3.15
C THR A 164 -3.32 -30.62 4.29
N ASP A 165 -2.03 -30.30 4.37
CA ASP A 165 -1.16 -30.64 5.51
C ASP A 165 -0.91 -29.48 6.49
N MET A 166 -1.50 -28.31 6.22
CA MET A 166 -1.31 -27.08 6.99
C MET A 166 -1.58 -27.30 8.48
N ALA A 167 -2.79 -27.73 8.85
CA ALA A 167 -3.19 -27.80 10.25
C ALA A 167 -2.34 -28.80 11.05
N GLY A 168 -1.93 -29.92 10.45
CA GLY A 168 -0.99 -30.88 11.02
C GLY A 168 0.38 -30.27 11.29
N ARG A 169 1.07 -29.78 10.25
CA ARG A 169 2.44 -29.24 10.40
C ARG A 169 2.50 -27.99 11.26
N VAL A 170 1.49 -27.12 11.16
CA VAL A 170 1.37 -25.89 11.98
C VAL A 170 1.15 -26.24 13.45
N CYS A 171 0.30 -27.23 13.74
CA CYS A 171 0.10 -27.75 15.10
C CYS A 171 1.40 -28.35 15.66
N HIS A 172 2.04 -29.26 14.93
CA HIS A 172 3.34 -29.85 15.31
C HIS A 172 4.37 -28.79 15.68
N SER A 173 4.63 -27.87 14.75
CA SER A 173 5.65 -26.83 14.89
C SER A 173 5.32 -25.87 16.05
N GLY A 174 4.05 -25.48 16.20
CA GLY A 174 3.60 -24.65 17.30
C GLY A 174 3.76 -25.32 18.67
N VAL A 175 3.31 -26.58 18.79
CA VAL A 175 3.36 -27.35 20.04
C VAL A 175 4.80 -27.64 20.46
N GLU A 176 5.69 -28.07 19.55
CA GLU A 176 7.09 -28.33 19.88
C GLU A 176 7.83 -27.09 20.41
N ASN A 177 7.50 -25.91 19.89
CA ASN A 177 8.10 -24.63 20.32
C ASN A 177 7.57 -24.10 21.66
N MET A 178 6.77 -24.88 22.40
CA MET A 178 6.41 -24.62 23.80
C MET A 178 7.34 -25.34 24.78
N GLU A 179 7.69 -24.68 25.89
CA GLU A 179 8.61 -25.18 26.93
C GLU A 179 8.19 -26.53 27.52
N PHE A 180 6.90 -26.73 27.78
CA PHE A 180 6.36 -27.94 28.41
C PHE A 180 5.93 -29.03 27.41
N SER A 181 6.22 -28.86 26.11
CA SER A 181 5.76 -29.76 25.05
C SER A 181 6.11 -31.23 25.31
N GLY A 182 7.38 -31.53 25.53
CA GLY A 182 7.84 -32.89 25.83
C GLY A 182 7.25 -33.49 27.10
N LEU A 183 6.97 -32.68 28.13
CA LEU A 183 6.33 -33.15 29.38
C LEU A 183 4.84 -33.46 29.18
N ILE A 184 4.12 -32.63 28.40
CA ILE A 184 2.72 -32.85 28.06
C ILE A 184 2.57 -34.10 27.19
N LEU A 185 3.44 -34.28 26.19
CA LEU A 185 3.43 -35.44 25.30
C LEU A 185 3.79 -36.74 26.02
N ASN A 186 4.76 -36.68 26.95
CA ASN A 186 5.06 -37.81 27.82
C ASN A 186 3.88 -38.12 28.75
N LEU A 187 3.27 -37.11 29.37
CA LEU A 187 2.09 -37.28 30.24
C LEU A 187 0.92 -37.93 29.52
N ILE A 188 0.58 -37.48 28.29
CA ILE A 188 -0.42 -38.13 27.43
C ILE A 188 -0.05 -39.60 27.19
N THR A 189 1.21 -39.86 26.81
CA THR A 189 1.68 -41.21 26.47
C THR A 189 1.62 -42.16 27.66
N GLU A 190 2.02 -41.73 28.86
CA GLU A 190 1.94 -42.56 30.07
C GLU A 190 0.49 -42.76 30.53
N ILE A 191 -0.36 -41.72 30.50
CA ILE A 191 -1.80 -41.83 30.84
C ILE A 191 -2.47 -42.90 29.96
N TYR A 192 -2.28 -42.85 28.65
CA TYR A 192 -2.95 -43.81 27.75
C TYR A 192 -2.39 -45.23 27.81
N LYS A 193 -1.16 -45.48 28.31
CA LYS A 193 -0.72 -46.86 28.65
C LYS A 193 -1.58 -47.49 29.74
N HIS A 194 -2.09 -46.68 30.68
CA HIS A 194 -2.98 -47.13 31.75
C HIS A 194 -4.46 -47.18 31.35
N PHE A 195 -4.83 -46.75 30.13
CA PHE A 195 -6.22 -46.75 29.64
C PHE A 195 -6.95 -48.10 29.82
N PRO A 196 -6.35 -49.28 29.53
CA PRO A 196 -6.99 -50.58 29.76
C PRO A 196 -7.22 -50.94 31.24
N THR A 197 -6.68 -50.15 32.16
CA THR A 197 -6.78 -50.33 33.63
C THR A 197 -7.54 -49.20 34.34
N PHE A 198 -8.14 -48.27 33.59
CA PHE A 198 -9.01 -47.22 34.13
C PHE A 198 -10.39 -47.78 34.52
N PRO A 199 -11.11 -47.16 35.48
CA PRO A 199 -12.52 -47.45 35.73
C PRO A 199 -13.41 -47.09 34.53
N ASP A 200 -14.52 -47.80 34.33
CA ASP A 200 -15.45 -47.63 33.20
C ASP A 200 -15.84 -46.17 32.92
N ALA A 201 -16.05 -45.37 33.97
CA ALA A 201 -16.38 -43.95 33.85
C ALA A 201 -15.24 -43.11 33.24
N LEU A 202 -14.00 -43.40 33.63
CA LEU A 202 -12.80 -42.73 33.11
C LEU A 202 -12.44 -43.23 31.70
N GLN A 203 -12.66 -44.53 31.41
CA GLN A 203 -12.59 -45.04 30.03
C GLN A 203 -13.59 -44.30 29.13
N THR A 204 -14.85 -44.19 29.54
CA THR A 204 -15.90 -43.47 28.78
C THR A 204 -15.57 -41.98 28.58
N LEU A 205 -14.91 -41.35 29.55
CA LEU A 205 -14.46 -39.96 29.45
C LEU A 205 -13.30 -39.77 28.47
N LEU A 206 -12.42 -40.75 28.31
CA LEU A 206 -11.19 -40.69 27.50
C LEU A 206 -11.22 -41.54 26.21
N GLU A 207 -12.37 -42.13 25.87
CA GLU A 207 -12.55 -43.03 24.72
C GLU A 207 -12.21 -42.33 23.39
N ASP A 208 -11.21 -42.87 22.70
CA ASP A 208 -10.70 -42.39 21.42
C ASP A 208 -10.35 -43.56 20.48
N VAL A 209 -10.51 -43.35 19.17
CA VAL A 209 -10.83 -44.43 18.20
C VAL A 209 -9.64 -45.32 17.79
N ASP A 210 -8.43 -44.75 17.69
CA ASP A 210 -7.19 -45.52 17.46
C ASP A 210 -6.01 -44.73 18.04
N CYS A 211 -5.16 -45.37 18.83
CA CYS A 211 -4.04 -44.75 19.56
C CYS A 211 -2.80 -45.66 19.58
N SER A 212 -2.57 -46.36 18.48
CA SER A 212 -1.50 -47.35 18.33
C SER A 212 -0.06 -46.78 18.25
N ASN A 213 0.13 -45.46 18.03
CA ASN A 213 1.48 -44.86 17.99
C ASN A 213 1.54 -43.34 18.33
N PHE A 214 1.66 -43.00 19.61
CA PHE A 214 1.62 -41.63 20.13
C PHE A 214 2.62 -40.65 19.49
N ARG A 215 3.80 -41.11 19.09
CA ARG A 215 4.88 -40.24 18.59
C ARG A 215 4.56 -39.56 17.25
N ASN A 216 3.61 -40.12 16.48
CA ASN A 216 3.25 -39.62 15.14
C ASN A 216 1.95 -38.80 15.12
N ILE A 217 1.24 -38.64 16.26
CA ILE A 217 -0.06 -37.95 16.29
C ILE A 217 0.08 -36.47 15.89
N LEU A 218 1.13 -35.79 16.37
CA LEU A 218 1.42 -34.39 16.05
C LEU A 218 1.61 -34.15 14.54
N THR A 219 2.31 -35.06 13.86
CA THR A 219 2.74 -34.86 12.46
C THR A 219 1.60 -34.87 11.44
N SER A 220 0.45 -35.47 11.77
CA SER A 220 -0.61 -35.72 10.80
C SER A 220 -2.05 -35.62 11.33
N GLN A 221 -2.29 -35.51 12.65
CA GLN A 221 -3.63 -35.60 13.23
C GLN A 221 -3.91 -34.53 14.30
N CYS A 222 -3.80 -33.26 13.91
CA CYS A 222 -4.11 -32.09 14.76
C CYS A 222 -5.46 -32.23 15.50
N SER A 223 -6.52 -32.64 14.80
CA SER A 223 -7.87 -32.81 15.36
C SER A 223 -7.97 -33.95 16.38
N LEU A 224 -7.15 -35.02 16.28
CA LEU A 224 -7.07 -36.05 17.32
C LEU A 224 -6.32 -35.52 18.54
N PHE A 225 -5.17 -34.85 18.32
CA PHE A 225 -4.37 -34.28 19.40
C PHE A 225 -5.17 -33.29 20.27
N TRP A 226 -5.90 -32.36 19.63
CA TRP A 226 -6.77 -31.42 20.33
C TRP A 226 -7.93 -32.11 21.05
N ARG A 227 -8.52 -33.18 20.48
CA ARG A 227 -9.59 -33.95 21.13
C ARG A 227 -9.07 -34.63 22.40
N ILE A 228 -7.88 -35.25 22.36
CA ILE A 228 -7.21 -35.82 23.54
C ILE A 228 -6.95 -34.73 24.60
N ILE A 229 -6.45 -33.56 24.20
CA ILE A 229 -6.23 -32.40 25.09
C ILE A 229 -7.53 -31.93 25.75
N GLN A 230 -8.65 -31.84 25.01
CA GLN A 230 -9.97 -31.54 25.60
C GLN A 230 -10.43 -32.63 26.57
N ARG A 231 -10.31 -33.90 26.19
CA ARG A 231 -10.74 -35.06 26.95
C ARG A 231 -10.00 -35.15 28.30
N MET A 232 -8.68 -34.97 28.29
CA MET A 232 -7.87 -34.86 29.50
C MET A 232 -8.16 -33.61 30.32
N THR A 233 -8.49 -32.47 29.69
CA THR A 233 -8.91 -31.26 30.40
C THR A 233 -10.19 -31.47 31.20
N LEU A 234 -11.15 -32.21 30.64
CA LEU A 234 -12.42 -32.55 31.30
C LEU A 234 -12.23 -33.58 32.43
N ALA A 235 -11.42 -34.61 32.19
CA ALA A 235 -11.17 -35.70 33.15
C ALA A 235 -10.04 -35.41 34.18
N TRP A 236 -9.50 -34.18 34.24
CA TRP A 236 -8.26 -33.89 34.98
C TRP A 236 -8.34 -34.26 36.47
N SER A 237 -9.47 -33.97 37.12
CA SER A 237 -9.66 -34.28 38.54
C SER A 237 -9.76 -35.79 38.79
N ASP A 238 -10.43 -36.53 37.89
CA ASP A 238 -10.60 -37.98 37.98
C ASP A 238 -9.27 -38.71 37.74
N LEU A 239 -8.44 -38.17 36.83
CA LEU A 239 -7.07 -38.60 36.58
C LEU A 239 -6.16 -38.36 37.80
N GLU A 240 -6.25 -37.18 38.42
CA GLU A 240 -5.46 -36.81 39.61
C GLU A 240 -5.81 -37.71 40.81
N GLU A 241 -7.10 -38.02 41.02
CA GLU A 241 -7.56 -38.98 42.05
C GLU A 241 -7.10 -40.43 41.73
N TYR A 242 -7.27 -40.88 40.49
CA TYR A 242 -6.87 -42.23 40.06
C TYR A 242 -5.36 -42.46 40.23
N PHE A 243 -4.51 -41.60 39.65
CA PHE A 243 -3.05 -41.77 39.74
C PHE A 243 -2.51 -41.50 41.16
N GLY A 244 -3.19 -40.68 41.96
CA GLY A 244 -2.89 -40.51 43.39
C GLY A 244 -3.13 -41.77 44.25
N SER A 245 -3.94 -42.72 43.76
CA SER A 245 -4.24 -43.99 44.44
C SER A 245 -3.25 -45.13 44.14
N LEU A 246 -2.34 -44.94 43.18
CA LEU A 246 -1.47 -46.00 42.63
C LEU A 246 -0.09 -46.11 43.31
N ASP A 247 0.61 -47.20 42.98
CA ASP A 247 1.97 -47.50 43.42
C ASP A 247 3.05 -46.65 42.71
N ALA A 248 4.33 -47.05 42.78
CA ALA A 248 5.49 -46.24 42.43
C ALA A 248 5.41 -45.57 41.04
N ASP A 249 4.97 -46.29 40.01
CA ASP A 249 4.92 -45.78 38.63
C ASP A 249 3.80 -44.71 38.45
N GLY A 250 2.67 -44.89 39.12
CA GLY A 250 1.55 -43.94 39.07
C GLY A 250 1.84 -42.62 39.80
N LYS A 251 2.78 -42.62 40.77
CA LYS A 251 3.14 -41.43 41.55
C LYS A 251 3.85 -40.36 40.74
N GLU A 252 4.62 -40.72 39.71
CA GLU A 252 5.25 -39.72 38.83
C GLU A 252 4.21 -39.10 37.88
N ILE A 253 3.24 -39.90 37.39
CA ILE A 253 2.10 -39.39 36.60
C ILE A 253 1.25 -38.44 37.45
N CYS A 254 0.95 -38.81 38.70
CA CYS A 254 0.28 -37.95 39.67
C CYS A 254 1.07 -36.64 39.91
N ARG A 255 2.41 -36.72 40.08
CA ARG A 255 3.28 -35.55 40.27
C ARG A 255 3.22 -34.56 39.09
N LEU A 256 3.02 -35.05 37.87
CA LEU A 256 2.85 -34.21 36.67
C LEU A 256 1.41 -33.65 36.55
N LEU A 257 0.38 -34.41 36.95
CA LEU A 257 -1.02 -33.96 36.97
C LEU A 257 -1.27 -32.87 38.02
N SER A 258 -0.59 -32.94 39.17
CA SER A 258 -0.65 -31.92 40.22
C SER A 258 0.26 -30.71 39.99
N ASP A 259 1.05 -30.66 38.90
CA ASP A 259 1.83 -29.46 38.55
C ASP A 259 0.92 -28.40 37.89
N PRO A 260 0.69 -27.24 38.52
CA PRO A 260 -0.21 -26.22 37.97
C PRO A 260 0.35 -25.59 36.67
N LYS A 261 1.66 -25.68 36.41
CA LYS A 261 2.28 -25.20 35.17
C LYS A 261 1.93 -26.11 33.98
N ILE A 262 1.92 -27.43 34.19
CA ILE A 262 1.52 -28.39 33.16
C ILE A 262 0.03 -28.22 32.85
N ARG A 263 -0.83 -28.17 33.89
CA ARG A 263 -2.27 -27.94 33.75
C ARG A 263 -2.57 -26.64 32.98
N LEU A 264 -1.89 -25.55 33.31
CA LEU A 264 -2.02 -24.26 32.63
C LEU A 264 -1.67 -24.32 31.13
N ASN A 265 -0.59 -25.00 30.75
CA ASN A 265 -0.20 -25.15 29.34
C ASN A 265 -1.21 -26.03 28.56
N VAL A 266 -1.76 -27.09 29.18
CA VAL A 266 -2.80 -27.92 28.55
C VAL A 266 -4.11 -27.13 28.35
N LEU A 267 -4.51 -26.31 29.33
CA LEU A 267 -5.67 -25.41 29.20
C LEU A 267 -5.49 -24.39 28.07
N PHE A 268 -4.27 -23.88 27.87
CA PHE A 268 -3.94 -23.01 26.74
C PHE A 268 -4.04 -23.74 25.39
N LEU A 269 -3.44 -24.93 25.26
CA LEU A 269 -3.50 -25.72 24.03
C LEU A 269 -4.93 -26.08 23.62
N SER A 270 -5.80 -26.37 24.60
CA SER A 270 -7.23 -26.61 24.41
C SER A 270 -7.97 -25.44 23.73
N HIS A 271 -7.50 -24.20 23.93
CA HIS A 271 -7.98 -23.03 23.21
C HIS A 271 -7.23 -22.77 21.90
N ALA A 272 -5.89 -22.73 21.95
CA ALA A 272 -5.06 -22.20 20.89
C ALA A 272 -5.04 -23.07 19.62
N LEU A 273 -5.30 -24.39 19.75
CA LEU A 273 -5.38 -25.31 18.62
C LEU A 273 -6.77 -25.37 17.96
N GLN A 274 -7.83 -24.94 18.63
CA GLN A 274 -9.20 -25.09 18.10
C GLN A 274 -9.37 -24.56 16.66
N PRO A 275 -8.89 -23.34 16.29
CA PRO A 275 -9.06 -22.83 14.93
C PRO A 275 -8.35 -23.66 13.84
N LEU A 276 -7.27 -24.36 14.18
CA LEU A 276 -6.59 -25.30 13.27
C LEU A 276 -7.40 -26.58 13.08
N CYS A 277 -8.08 -27.05 14.13
CA CYS A 277 -8.99 -28.18 14.06
C CYS A 277 -10.27 -27.84 13.28
N ASP A 278 -10.86 -26.66 13.50
CA ASP A 278 -12.00 -26.16 12.73
C ASP A 278 -11.66 -26.05 11.23
N PHE A 279 -10.43 -25.60 10.90
CA PHE A 279 -9.92 -25.55 9.53
C PHE A 279 -9.68 -26.94 8.91
N GLN A 280 -9.10 -27.88 9.67
CA GLN A 280 -8.95 -29.27 9.22
C GLN A 280 -10.32 -29.93 8.99
N GLU A 281 -11.31 -29.69 9.86
CA GLU A 281 -12.65 -30.26 9.68
C GLU A 281 -13.31 -29.75 8.39
N ASN A 282 -13.11 -28.47 8.02
CA ASN A 282 -13.59 -27.95 6.74
C ASN A 282 -12.92 -28.63 5.53
N ILE A 283 -11.62 -28.96 5.61
CA ILE A 283 -10.91 -29.76 4.59
C ILE A 283 -11.49 -31.17 4.52
N ASP A 284 -11.63 -31.85 5.66
CA ASP A 284 -12.12 -33.22 5.78
C ASP A 284 -13.59 -33.35 5.31
N ARG A 285 -14.39 -32.30 5.51
CA ARG A 285 -15.77 -32.17 5.00
C ARG A 285 -15.83 -31.84 3.50
N GLY A 286 -14.71 -31.47 2.88
CA GLY A 286 -14.61 -31.17 1.45
C GLY A 286 -15.15 -29.80 1.05
N VAL A 287 -15.06 -28.81 1.94
CA VAL A 287 -15.45 -27.40 1.69
C VAL A 287 -14.70 -26.82 0.48
N SER A 288 -15.29 -25.82 -0.19
CA SER A 288 -14.73 -25.26 -1.44
C SER A 288 -13.43 -24.49 -1.22
N VAL A 289 -12.51 -24.53 -2.19
CA VAL A 289 -11.20 -23.85 -2.04
C VAL A 289 -11.38 -22.34 -1.85
N THR A 290 -12.35 -21.71 -2.51
CA THR A 290 -12.66 -20.29 -2.30
C THR A 290 -13.07 -19.98 -0.86
N GLN A 291 -13.70 -20.92 -0.14
CA GLN A 291 -14.01 -20.80 1.28
C GLN A 291 -12.78 -21.16 2.14
N LEU A 292 -12.05 -22.24 1.86
CA LEU A 292 -10.82 -22.59 2.58
C LEU A 292 -9.76 -21.47 2.53
N LEU A 293 -9.65 -20.76 1.40
CA LEU A 293 -8.78 -19.59 1.25
C LEU A 293 -9.25 -18.38 2.08
N GLN A 294 -10.56 -18.25 2.32
CA GLN A 294 -11.12 -17.25 3.25
C GLN A 294 -10.94 -17.69 4.71
N ASP A 295 -11.12 -18.97 5.02
CA ASP A 295 -10.93 -19.54 6.35
C ASP A 295 -9.48 -19.42 6.79
N ALA A 296 -8.50 -19.73 5.91
CA ALA A 296 -7.08 -19.53 6.19
C ALA A 296 -6.72 -18.04 6.32
N SER A 297 -7.35 -17.14 5.55
CA SER A 297 -7.23 -15.69 5.73
C SER A 297 -7.81 -15.23 7.09
N GLN A 298 -8.88 -15.85 7.57
CA GLN A 298 -9.41 -15.63 8.93
C GLN A 298 -8.47 -16.22 10.00
N LEU A 299 -7.88 -17.40 9.76
CA LEU A 299 -6.93 -18.08 10.64
C LEU A 299 -5.68 -17.22 10.89
N VAL A 300 -5.12 -16.62 9.84
CA VAL A 300 -4.03 -15.64 9.95
C VAL A 300 -4.45 -14.42 10.78
N ARG A 301 -5.67 -13.89 10.58
CA ARG A 301 -6.17 -12.75 11.39
C ARG A 301 -6.46 -13.11 12.84
N PHE A 302 -6.93 -14.32 13.11
CA PHE A 302 -7.13 -14.82 14.47
C PHE A 302 -5.77 -14.85 15.18
N TYR A 303 -4.81 -15.62 14.66
CA TYR A 303 -3.53 -15.79 15.33
C TYR A 303 -2.74 -14.49 15.42
N THR A 304 -2.70 -13.66 14.37
CA THR A 304 -2.08 -12.33 14.50
C THR A 304 -2.77 -11.47 15.56
N ALA A 305 -4.09 -11.52 15.73
CA ALA A 305 -4.77 -10.78 16.79
C ALA A 305 -4.59 -11.38 18.20
N SER A 306 -4.28 -12.68 18.34
CA SER A 306 -4.07 -13.34 19.64
C SER A 306 -2.85 -12.80 20.41
N PHE A 307 -1.80 -12.37 19.69
CA PHE A 307 -0.57 -11.88 20.30
C PHE A 307 0.00 -10.60 19.67
N LEU A 308 -0.45 -10.13 18.50
CA LEU A 308 0.00 -8.84 17.94
C LEU A 308 -0.99 -7.70 18.23
N ARG A 309 -0.41 -6.54 18.53
CA ARG A 309 -1.08 -5.24 18.62
C ARG A 309 -1.68 -4.86 17.26
N PRO A 310 -2.88 -4.24 17.20
CA PRO A 310 -3.61 -4.01 15.95
C PRO A 310 -2.81 -3.39 14.79
N LYS A 311 -1.95 -2.39 15.06
CA LYS A 311 -1.10 -1.77 14.02
C LYS A 311 -0.04 -2.71 13.45
N ALA A 312 0.51 -3.60 14.28
CA ALA A 312 1.51 -4.56 13.84
C ALA A 312 0.86 -5.71 13.06
N ALA A 313 -0.30 -6.20 13.53
CA ALA A 313 -1.12 -7.13 12.76
C ALA A 313 -1.50 -6.55 11.39
N GLU A 314 -2.02 -5.31 11.33
CA GLU A 314 -2.37 -4.64 10.08
C GLU A 314 -1.18 -4.47 9.13
N PHE A 315 -0.06 -3.94 9.62
CA PHE A 315 1.15 -3.74 8.82
C PHE A 315 1.71 -5.07 8.29
N PHE A 316 1.65 -6.12 9.10
CA PHE A 316 2.03 -7.47 8.72
C PHE A 316 1.09 -8.06 7.65
N LEU A 317 -0.23 -8.02 7.85
CA LEU A 317 -1.25 -8.48 6.89
C LEU A 317 -1.13 -7.77 5.53
N ARG A 318 -0.75 -6.48 5.52
CA ARG A 318 -0.49 -5.70 4.29
C ARG A 318 0.81 -6.12 3.58
N ARG A 319 1.90 -6.44 4.31
CA ARG A 319 3.26 -6.59 3.74
C ARG A 319 3.85 -8.01 3.74
N GLY A 320 3.24 -8.98 4.44
CA GLY A 320 3.59 -10.40 4.41
C GLY A 320 4.97 -10.81 4.95
N LYS A 321 5.82 -9.87 5.40
CA LYS A 321 7.19 -10.18 5.87
C LYS A 321 7.18 -10.84 7.25
N THR A 322 7.42 -12.15 7.32
CA THR A 322 7.44 -12.97 8.55
C THR A 322 8.40 -12.44 9.63
N SER A 323 9.49 -11.78 9.22
CA SER A 323 10.45 -11.09 10.10
C SER A 323 9.86 -10.01 11.00
N LEU A 324 8.65 -9.51 10.69
CA LEU A 324 7.91 -8.52 11.49
C LEU A 324 7.08 -9.17 12.63
N ILE A 325 6.68 -10.43 12.47
CA ILE A 325 5.98 -11.19 13.53
C ILE A 325 6.96 -11.50 14.67
N GLN A 326 8.19 -11.85 14.28
CA GLN A 326 9.32 -12.11 15.17
C GLN A 326 9.88 -10.83 15.83
N ASP A 327 9.10 -9.74 15.87
CA ASP A 327 9.47 -8.51 16.54
C ASP A 327 8.55 -8.24 17.73
N PRO A 328 9.06 -8.20 18.98
CA PRO A 328 8.22 -7.94 20.15
C PRO A 328 7.58 -6.55 20.10
N VAL A 329 8.07 -5.67 19.21
CA VAL A 329 7.40 -4.44 18.75
C VAL A 329 5.91 -4.68 18.60
N GLY A 330 5.58 -5.73 17.86
CA GLY A 330 4.21 -6.12 17.59
C GLY A 330 3.50 -6.76 18.78
N HIS A 331 4.17 -7.34 19.76
CA HIS A 331 3.55 -8.25 20.72
C HIS A 331 2.74 -7.54 21.81
N LEU A 332 1.52 -8.01 22.10
CA LEU A 332 0.62 -7.51 23.15
C LEU A 332 1.28 -7.56 24.55
N PRO A 333 0.93 -6.63 25.46
CA PRO A 333 1.48 -6.61 26.81
C PRO A 333 0.98 -7.78 27.68
N ARG A 334 1.64 -7.99 28.83
CA ARG A 334 1.32 -9.02 29.82
C ARG A 334 -0.15 -8.88 30.28
N GLY A 335 -0.93 -9.94 30.09
CA GLY A 335 -2.36 -9.98 30.40
C GLY A 335 -3.31 -9.55 29.26
N GLU A 336 -2.79 -9.05 28.12
CA GLU A 336 -3.60 -8.79 26.92
C GLU A 336 -3.45 -9.87 25.82
N VAL A 337 -2.40 -10.69 25.88
CA VAL A 337 -2.25 -11.87 25.01
C VAL A 337 -3.43 -12.82 25.27
N GLU A 338 -4.09 -13.26 24.20
CA GLU A 338 -5.22 -14.19 24.30
C GLU A 338 -4.71 -15.56 24.75
N VAL A 339 -5.32 -16.12 25.80
CA VAL A 339 -4.96 -17.45 26.34
C VAL A 339 -6.14 -18.41 26.42
N GLY A 340 -7.35 -17.92 26.05
CA GLY A 340 -8.58 -18.65 26.22
C GLY A 340 -9.12 -18.59 27.65
N LYS A 341 -10.45 -18.61 27.76
CA LYS A 341 -11.14 -18.37 29.03
C LYS A 341 -10.72 -19.34 30.15
N GLN A 342 -10.56 -20.63 29.86
CA GLN A 342 -10.26 -21.62 30.90
C GLN A 342 -8.86 -21.42 31.53
N ALA A 343 -7.86 -21.08 30.71
CA ALA A 343 -6.52 -20.74 31.20
C ALA A 343 -6.54 -19.42 31.99
N ALA A 344 -7.28 -18.41 31.52
CA ALA A 344 -7.44 -17.13 32.22
C ALA A 344 -8.15 -17.28 33.59
N ASP A 345 -9.22 -18.06 33.66
CA ASP A 345 -9.93 -18.35 34.92
C ASP A 345 -9.03 -19.14 35.90
N PHE A 346 -8.19 -20.06 35.41
CA PHE A 346 -7.23 -20.83 36.22
C PHE A 346 -6.06 -19.96 36.72
N LEU A 347 -5.49 -19.10 35.86
CA LEU A 347 -4.48 -18.10 36.23
C LEU A 347 -4.95 -17.19 37.36
N LEU A 348 -6.21 -16.74 37.30
CA LEU A 348 -6.80 -15.89 38.33
C LEU A 348 -6.91 -16.63 39.68
N GLN A 349 -7.29 -17.92 39.65
CA GLN A 349 -7.45 -18.76 40.84
C GLN A 349 -6.13 -19.18 41.49
N ARG A 350 -5.06 -19.37 40.72
CA ARG A 350 -3.75 -19.88 41.18
C ARG A 350 -2.62 -18.85 41.03
N SER A 351 -2.96 -17.57 41.05
CA SER A 351 -2.05 -16.46 40.77
C SER A 351 -0.83 -16.41 41.71
N GLU A 352 -1.00 -16.66 43.00
CA GLU A 352 0.10 -16.72 43.98
C GLU A 352 1.08 -17.87 43.66
N GLU A 353 0.58 -19.08 43.40
CA GLU A 353 1.39 -20.28 43.08
C GLU A 353 2.12 -20.18 41.73
N LEU A 354 1.56 -19.43 40.78
CA LEU A 354 2.07 -19.32 39.41
C LEU A 354 2.91 -18.07 39.16
N THR A 355 3.06 -17.16 40.13
CA THR A 355 3.69 -15.84 39.95
C THR A 355 5.07 -15.92 39.28
N ASP A 356 5.94 -16.82 39.75
CA ASP A 356 7.30 -17.02 39.22
C ASP A 356 7.33 -17.67 37.82
N TYR A 357 6.20 -18.23 37.34
CA TYR A 357 6.09 -18.89 36.05
C TYR A 357 5.40 -18.02 34.97
N LEU A 358 4.75 -16.91 35.36
CA LEU A 358 3.97 -16.08 34.44
C LEU A 358 4.78 -15.54 33.23
N GLU A 359 6.07 -15.25 33.41
CA GLU A 359 6.91 -14.70 32.33
C GLU A 359 7.35 -15.76 31.33
N THR A 360 7.70 -16.96 31.82
CA THR A 360 8.04 -18.11 30.97
C THR A 360 6.80 -18.61 30.24
N PHE A 361 5.65 -18.67 30.90
CA PHE A 361 4.37 -19.00 30.27
C PHE A 361 4.00 -18.01 29.15
N GLN A 362 4.07 -16.70 29.40
CA GLN A 362 3.81 -15.69 28.37
C GLN A 362 4.79 -15.83 27.19
N SER A 363 6.05 -16.14 27.46
CA SER A 363 7.07 -16.36 26.42
C SER A 363 6.77 -17.62 25.58
N SER A 364 6.33 -18.71 26.22
CA SER A 364 5.92 -19.96 25.58
C SER A 364 4.67 -19.76 24.67
N ILE A 365 3.69 -18.98 25.13
CA ILE A 365 2.49 -18.63 24.31
C ILE A 365 2.88 -17.78 23.09
N ILE A 366 3.74 -16.78 23.28
CA ILE A 366 4.20 -15.91 22.19
C ILE A 366 5.03 -16.72 21.17
N SER A 367 5.86 -17.66 21.65
CA SER A 367 6.59 -18.63 20.81
C SER A 367 5.62 -19.48 19.97
N PHE A 368 4.62 -20.09 20.60
CA PHE A 368 3.57 -20.86 19.93
C PHE A 368 2.88 -20.04 18.82
N TYR A 369 2.30 -18.87 19.15
CA TYR A 369 1.54 -18.11 18.17
C TYR A 369 2.40 -17.48 17.07
N THR A 370 3.65 -17.08 17.38
CA THR A 370 4.61 -16.62 16.36
C THR A 370 4.89 -17.75 15.37
N THR A 371 5.20 -18.94 15.88
CA THR A 371 5.51 -20.12 15.07
C THR A 371 4.33 -20.53 14.20
N VAL A 372 3.13 -20.62 14.80
CA VAL A 372 1.88 -20.94 14.09
C VAL A 372 1.60 -19.95 12.96
N THR A 373 1.70 -18.65 13.22
CA THR A 373 1.42 -17.61 12.22
C THR A 373 2.41 -17.64 11.04
N VAL A 374 3.69 -17.91 11.30
CA VAL A 374 4.71 -18.06 10.25
C VAL A 374 4.39 -19.25 9.35
N HIS A 375 4.21 -20.44 9.93
CA HIS A 375 4.04 -21.68 9.17
C HIS A 375 2.73 -21.70 8.35
N ILE A 376 1.64 -21.06 8.82
CA ILE A 376 0.41 -20.87 8.02
C ILE A 376 0.71 -20.10 6.73
N ILE A 377 1.52 -19.05 6.81
CA ILE A 377 1.74 -18.12 5.70
C ILE A 377 2.76 -18.65 4.69
N GLU A 378 3.74 -19.42 5.14
CA GLU A 378 4.66 -20.16 4.26
C GLU A 378 3.93 -21.29 3.50
N ARG A 379 2.82 -21.80 4.05
CA ARG A 379 1.93 -22.81 3.43
C ARG A 379 0.84 -22.23 2.52
N LEU A 380 0.63 -20.91 2.48
CA LEU A 380 -0.46 -20.27 1.73
C LEU A 380 -0.08 -19.96 0.26
N PRO A 381 -0.96 -20.22 -0.73
CA PRO A 381 -0.74 -19.85 -2.14
C PRO A 381 -0.61 -18.34 -2.38
N PHE A 382 -1.22 -17.53 -1.52
CA PHE A 382 -1.42 -16.10 -1.71
C PHE A 382 -1.28 -15.35 -0.38
N SER A 383 -0.84 -14.08 -0.43
CA SER A 383 -0.86 -13.20 0.75
C SER A 383 -2.28 -12.81 1.15
N ASP A 384 -2.49 -12.44 2.42
CA ASP A 384 -3.80 -12.01 2.95
C ASP A 384 -4.48 -10.90 2.13
N SER A 385 -3.66 -9.97 1.61
CA SER A 385 -4.08 -8.93 0.66
C SER A 385 -4.72 -9.50 -0.61
N ILE A 386 -4.11 -10.53 -1.21
CA ILE A 386 -4.62 -11.21 -2.41
C ILE A 386 -5.82 -12.07 -2.07
N LEU A 387 -5.79 -12.83 -0.96
CA LEU A 387 -6.89 -13.70 -0.51
C LEU A 387 -8.21 -12.92 -0.38
N ARG A 388 -8.17 -11.72 0.22
CA ARG A 388 -9.32 -10.79 0.24
C ARG A 388 -9.77 -10.34 -1.14
N ASN A 389 -8.83 -10.07 -2.04
CA ASN A 389 -9.12 -9.51 -3.35
C ASN A 389 -9.74 -10.52 -4.32
N LEU A 390 -9.45 -11.83 -4.19
CA LEU A 390 -10.04 -12.90 -5.00
C LEU A 390 -11.58 -12.85 -4.99
N SER A 391 -12.18 -12.77 -3.80
CA SER A 391 -13.63 -12.69 -3.64
C SER A 391 -14.21 -11.35 -4.08
N LEU A 392 -13.45 -10.24 -3.94
CA LEU A 392 -13.89 -8.91 -4.40
C LEU A 392 -13.98 -8.85 -5.92
N VAL A 393 -12.99 -9.39 -6.65
CA VAL A 393 -12.97 -9.39 -8.13
C VAL A 393 -14.06 -10.28 -8.72
N LEU A 394 -14.38 -11.41 -8.10
CA LEU A 394 -15.47 -12.28 -8.56
C LEU A 394 -16.89 -11.78 -8.16
N SER A 395 -17.02 -10.79 -7.27
CA SER A 395 -18.31 -10.33 -6.73
C SER A 395 -19.01 -9.32 -7.65
N PRO A 396 -20.18 -9.65 -8.26
CA PRO A 396 -20.84 -8.77 -9.24
C PRO A 396 -21.20 -7.40 -8.65
N GLY A 397 -21.76 -7.38 -7.44
CA GLY A 397 -22.13 -6.14 -6.73
C GLY A 397 -20.96 -5.30 -6.19
N LYS A 398 -19.70 -5.73 -6.37
CA LYS A 398 -18.50 -5.05 -5.86
C LYS A 398 -17.56 -4.54 -6.97
N LYS A 399 -18.03 -4.55 -8.22
CA LYS A 399 -17.38 -4.01 -9.43
C LYS A 399 -16.64 -2.67 -9.22
N LEU A 400 -17.19 -1.77 -8.40
CA LEU A 400 -16.66 -0.42 -8.10
C LEU A 400 -15.75 -0.34 -6.84
N GLU A 401 -15.67 -1.39 -6.03
CA GLU A 401 -14.69 -1.50 -4.93
C GLU A 401 -13.31 -1.94 -5.43
N VAL A 402 -13.29 -2.68 -6.55
CA VAL A 402 -12.07 -3.18 -7.20
C VAL A 402 -11.36 -2.03 -7.92
N THR A 403 -10.07 -1.84 -7.62
CA THR A 403 -9.19 -0.88 -8.32
C THR A 403 -8.37 -1.57 -9.40
N GLY A 404 -7.89 -0.81 -10.40
CA GLY A 404 -6.99 -1.35 -11.42
C GLY A 404 -5.78 -2.08 -10.84
N LYS A 405 -5.15 -1.55 -9.78
CA LYS A 405 -4.03 -2.17 -9.07
C LYS A 405 -4.35 -3.57 -8.53
N ILE A 406 -5.56 -3.79 -7.99
CA ILE A 406 -6.00 -5.12 -7.55
C ILE A 406 -6.02 -6.11 -8.71
N VAL A 407 -6.51 -5.68 -9.87
CA VAL A 407 -6.59 -6.52 -11.07
C VAL A 407 -5.19 -6.79 -11.66
N GLN A 408 -4.30 -5.80 -11.64
CA GLN A 408 -2.89 -5.97 -12.04
C GLN A 408 -2.17 -7.01 -11.16
N ASP A 409 -2.28 -6.89 -9.84
CA ASP A 409 -1.61 -7.80 -8.89
C ASP A 409 -2.10 -9.24 -9.03
N LEU A 410 -3.39 -9.43 -9.31
CA LEU A 410 -3.98 -10.73 -9.63
C LEU A 410 -3.57 -11.24 -11.02
N GLY A 411 -3.53 -10.37 -12.03
CA GLY A 411 -3.11 -10.73 -13.40
C GLY A 411 -1.66 -11.22 -13.49
N VAL A 412 -0.76 -10.59 -12.74
CA VAL A 412 0.63 -11.07 -12.59
C VAL A 412 0.64 -12.39 -11.81
N ARG A 413 -0.10 -12.50 -10.71
CA ARG A 413 -0.09 -13.71 -9.84
C ARG A 413 -0.67 -14.98 -10.47
N PHE A 414 -1.51 -14.88 -11.49
CA PHE A 414 -2.06 -16.03 -12.22
C PHE A 414 -1.38 -16.26 -13.59
N GLY A 415 -0.27 -15.57 -13.88
CA GLY A 415 0.47 -15.73 -15.15
C GLY A 415 -0.30 -15.23 -16.39
N VAL A 416 -1.20 -14.26 -16.21
CA VAL A 416 -2.01 -13.67 -17.28
C VAL A 416 -1.24 -12.54 -18.00
N CYS A 417 -0.34 -11.86 -17.27
CA CYS A 417 0.41 -10.71 -17.77
C CYS A 417 1.93 -10.96 -17.72
N SER A 418 2.47 -11.61 -18.75
CA SER A 418 3.90 -11.93 -18.90
C SER A 418 4.84 -10.73 -19.12
N GLY A 419 4.37 -9.49 -18.90
CA GLY A 419 5.12 -8.26 -19.17
C GLY A 419 4.26 -6.99 -19.01
N PRO A 420 4.87 -5.80 -18.85
CA PRO A 420 4.17 -4.59 -18.43
C PRO A 420 3.13 -4.08 -19.42
N GLU A 421 3.30 -4.30 -20.72
CA GLU A 421 2.31 -3.88 -21.74
C GLU A 421 0.98 -4.65 -21.60
N ASN A 422 1.06 -5.93 -21.23
CA ASN A 422 -0.11 -6.75 -20.90
C ASN A 422 -0.79 -6.31 -19.59
N VAL A 423 -0.04 -5.70 -18.66
CA VAL A 423 -0.58 -5.14 -17.40
C VAL A 423 -1.40 -3.88 -17.66
N SER A 424 -0.94 -3.00 -18.58
CA SER A 424 -1.77 -1.87 -19.05
C SER A 424 -3.04 -2.36 -19.75
N LEU A 425 -2.92 -3.29 -20.72
CA LEU A 425 -4.09 -3.82 -21.45
C LEU A 425 -5.12 -4.47 -20.51
N LEU A 426 -4.69 -5.28 -19.54
CA LEU A 426 -5.55 -5.84 -18.50
C LEU A 426 -6.28 -4.75 -17.68
N THR A 427 -5.62 -3.62 -17.41
CA THR A 427 -6.20 -2.49 -16.68
C THR A 427 -7.23 -1.75 -17.52
N ASP A 428 -6.94 -1.53 -18.80
CA ASP A 428 -7.83 -0.84 -19.74
C ASP A 428 -9.08 -1.69 -20.04
N GLU A 429 -8.92 -3.00 -20.31
CA GLU A 429 -10.04 -3.94 -20.44
C GLU A 429 -10.92 -4.01 -19.18
N PHE A 430 -10.30 -3.95 -17.99
CA PHE A 430 -11.05 -3.91 -16.73
C PHE A 430 -11.80 -2.59 -16.54
N LEU A 431 -11.21 -1.45 -16.92
CA LEU A 431 -11.89 -0.16 -16.91
C LEU A 431 -13.06 -0.15 -17.90
N GLU A 432 -12.89 -0.67 -19.11
CA GLU A 432 -13.99 -0.86 -20.07
C GLU A 432 -15.11 -1.70 -19.45
N TYR A 433 -14.79 -2.86 -18.85
CA TYR A 433 -15.76 -3.65 -18.10
C TYR A 433 -16.45 -2.85 -16.99
N GLN A 434 -15.71 -2.10 -16.15
CA GLN A 434 -16.30 -1.22 -15.13
C GLN A 434 -17.34 -0.25 -15.72
N PHE A 435 -17.02 0.37 -16.86
CA PHE A 435 -17.88 1.34 -17.55
C PHE A 435 -19.00 0.75 -18.42
N ILE A 436 -19.11 -0.58 -18.58
CA ILE A 436 -20.33 -1.20 -19.15
C ILE A 436 -21.51 -0.90 -18.21
N ASP A 437 -22.51 -0.22 -18.78
CA ASP A 437 -23.71 0.25 -18.08
C ASP A 437 -24.56 -0.94 -17.64
N GLY A 438 -24.67 -1.15 -16.33
CA GLY A 438 -25.36 -2.30 -15.75
C GLY A 438 -26.88 -2.10 -15.76
N GLY A 439 -27.51 -2.35 -16.90
CA GLY A 439 -28.97 -2.26 -17.05
C GLY A 439 -29.71 -3.13 -16.01
N ASP A 440 -30.77 -2.58 -15.42
CA ASP A 440 -31.51 -3.08 -14.24
C ASP A 440 -31.98 -4.55 -14.35
N THR A 441 -31.04 -5.46 -14.12
CA THR A 441 -31.24 -6.91 -14.08
C THR A 441 -31.06 -7.34 -12.63
N HIS A 442 -31.95 -8.18 -12.09
CA HIS A 442 -31.96 -8.54 -10.67
C HIS A 442 -30.70 -9.35 -10.24
N LEU A 443 -29.62 -8.65 -9.90
CA LEU A 443 -28.32 -9.19 -9.49
C LEU A 443 -28.33 -9.94 -8.15
N ALA A 444 -29.44 -9.93 -7.42
CA ALA A 444 -29.56 -10.54 -6.09
C ALA A 444 -29.71 -12.08 -6.12
N ASP A 445 -30.28 -12.64 -7.19
CA ASP A 445 -30.71 -14.05 -7.25
C ASP A 445 -29.89 -14.93 -8.23
N GLN A 446 -28.87 -14.37 -8.91
CA GLN A 446 -28.00 -15.15 -9.80
C GLN A 446 -26.73 -15.65 -9.09
N SER A 447 -26.32 -16.89 -9.38
CA SER A 447 -25.03 -17.41 -8.93
C SER A 447 -23.86 -16.73 -9.64
N THR A 448 -22.72 -16.65 -8.95
CA THR A 448 -21.48 -16.04 -9.44
C THR A 448 -21.05 -16.62 -10.79
N GLU A 449 -21.13 -17.93 -10.97
CA GLU A 449 -20.77 -18.61 -12.22
C GLU A 449 -21.74 -18.30 -13.37
N GLN A 450 -23.04 -18.13 -13.10
CA GLN A 450 -24.03 -17.77 -14.13
C GLN A 450 -23.91 -16.29 -14.54
N TYR A 451 -23.55 -15.41 -13.61
CA TYR A 451 -23.15 -14.03 -13.93
C TYR A 451 -21.93 -14.01 -14.85
N TRP A 452 -20.83 -14.65 -14.45
CA TRP A 452 -19.59 -14.65 -15.25
C TRP A 452 -19.73 -15.41 -16.58
N LYS A 453 -20.56 -16.45 -16.67
CA LYS A 453 -20.94 -17.09 -17.95
C LYS A 453 -21.59 -16.12 -18.93
N THR A 454 -22.28 -15.08 -18.44
CA THR A 454 -22.89 -14.03 -19.27
C THR A 454 -21.83 -13.00 -19.68
N GLU A 455 -21.08 -12.46 -18.72
CA GLU A 455 -20.04 -11.45 -18.98
C GLU A 455 -18.90 -11.98 -19.86
N LEU A 456 -18.45 -13.22 -19.66
CA LEU A 456 -17.38 -13.85 -20.47
C LEU A 456 -17.79 -14.13 -21.93
N ARG A 457 -19.09 -14.02 -22.28
CA ARG A 457 -19.55 -14.00 -23.67
C ARG A 457 -19.42 -12.60 -24.30
N ILE A 458 -19.51 -11.54 -23.50
CA ILE A 458 -19.39 -10.14 -23.93
C ILE A 458 -17.90 -9.74 -24.03
N ILE A 459 -17.11 -10.05 -22.98
CA ILE A 459 -15.68 -9.72 -22.84
C ILE A 459 -14.80 -10.41 -23.90
N GLY A 460 -15.27 -11.51 -24.50
CA GLY A 460 -14.62 -12.17 -25.64
C GLY A 460 -13.40 -13.02 -25.27
N TRP A 461 -13.03 -13.95 -26.14
CA TRP A 461 -12.07 -15.02 -25.78
C TRP A 461 -10.59 -14.60 -25.80
N LYS A 462 -10.25 -13.43 -26.35
CA LYS A 462 -8.86 -12.94 -26.40
C LYS A 462 -8.46 -12.08 -25.19
N SER A 463 -9.44 -11.50 -24.51
CA SER A 463 -9.26 -10.57 -23.37
C SER A 463 -8.37 -11.14 -22.28
N SER A 464 -7.47 -10.30 -21.79
CA SER A 464 -6.62 -10.55 -20.62
C SER A 464 -7.45 -10.60 -19.34
N PHE A 465 -8.41 -9.69 -19.15
CA PHE A 465 -9.33 -9.70 -18.02
C PHE A 465 -10.21 -10.95 -18.01
N GLY A 466 -10.75 -11.36 -19.17
CA GLY A 466 -11.49 -12.61 -19.33
C GLY A 466 -10.66 -13.85 -19.01
N LYS A 467 -9.35 -13.88 -19.36
CA LYS A 467 -8.44 -14.96 -18.95
C LYS A 467 -8.21 -14.98 -17.43
N LEU A 468 -8.06 -13.81 -16.79
CA LEU A 468 -7.92 -13.72 -15.35
C LEU A 468 -9.17 -14.28 -14.65
N ILE A 469 -10.36 -13.80 -14.99
CA ILE A 469 -11.62 -14.30 -14.41
C ILE A 469 -11.76 -15.82 -14.58
N VAL A 470 -11.43 -16.37 -15.75
CA VAL A 470 -11.45 -17.83 -15.97
C VAL A 470 -10.43 -18.57 -15.12
N SER A 471 -9.25 -17.97 -14.88
CA SER A 471 -8.22 -18.53 -13.97
C SER A 471 -8.70 -18.55 -12.52
N LEU A 472 -9.47 -17.54 -12.10
CA LEU A 472 -10.10 -17.48 -10.77
C LEU A 472 -11.23 -18.51 -10.64
N LEU A 473 -12.07 -18.66 -11.67
CA LEU A 473 -13.20 -19.61 -11.67
C LEU A 473 -12.74 -21.08 -11.79
N ALA A 474 -11.57 -21.33 -12.39
CA ALA A 474 -10.94 -22.65 -12.46
C ALA A 474 -10.30 -23.13 -11.13
N LEU A 475 -10.41 -22.35 -10.04
CA LEU A 475 -10.08 -22.83 -8.69
C LEU A 475 -10.93 -24.06 -8.32
N PRO A 476 -10.37 -25.06 -7.60
CA PRO A 476 -11.10 -26.28 -7.28
C PRO A 476 -12.36 -26.04 -6.44
N ARG A 477 -13.48 -26.68 -6.80
CA ARG A 477 -14.71 -26.67 -5.98
C ARG A 477 -14.57 -27.45 -4.67
N THR A 478 -13.51 -28.25 -4.51
CA THR A 478 -13.07 -28.94 -3.29
C THR A 478 -11.65 -29.47 -3.54
N LEU A 479 -10.96 -29.97 -2.51
CA LEU A 479 -9.72 -30.78 -2.67
C LEU A 479 -9.96 -32.27 -2.38
N LYS A 480 -11.14 -32.64 -1.86
CA LYS A 480 -11.45 -33.98 -1.38
C LYS A 480 -11.60 -34.98 -2.53
N LYS A 481 -10.73 -35.99 -2.56
CA LYS A 481 -10.60 -36.95 -3.67
C LYS A 481 -11.88 -37.74 -3.93
N GLU A 482 -12.62 -38.13 -2.90
CA GLU A 482 -13.87 -38.90 -3.06
C GLU A 482 -14.91 -38.09 -3.85
N ILE A 483 -15.05 -36.80 -3.54
CA ILE A 483 -15.99 -35.88 -4.19
C ILE A 483 -15.54 -35.59 -5.63
N ILE A 484 -14.23 -35.41 -5.86
CA ILE A 484 -13.69 -35.16 -7.22
C ILE A 484 -13.80 -36.40 -8.12
N PHE A 485 -13.54 -37.60 -7.60
CA PHE A 485 -13.74 -38.84 -8.35
C PHE A 485 -15.23 -39.05 -8.67
N GLU A 486 -16.14 -38.82 -7.70
CA GLU A 486 -17.58 -38.87 -7.94
C GLU A 486 -18.03 -37.86 -9.02
N GLN A 487 -17.65 -36.58 -8.90
CA GLN A 487 -17.98 -35.54 -9.87
C GLN A 487 -17.44 -35.86 -11.27
N MET A 488 -16.20 -36.39 -11.36
CA MET A 488 -15.61 -36.82 -12.63
C MET A 488 -16.46 -37.89 -13.32
N PHE A 489 -16.94 -38.92 -12.59
CA PHE A 489 -17.79 -39.96 -13.18
C PHE A 489 -19.21 -39.48 -13.49
N GLN A 490 -19.83 -38.67 -12.63
CA GLN A 490 -21.15 -38.07 -12.87
C GLN A 490 -21.15 -37.19 -14.15
N GLN A 491 -20.10 -36.39 -14.35
CA GLN A 491 -19.97 -35.50 -15.52
C GLN A 491 -19.75 -36.23 -16.86
N THR A 492 -19.58 -37.56 -16.86
CA THR A 492 -19.49 -38.35 -18.10
C THR A 492 -20.85 -38.76 -18.69
N ASP A 493 -21.91 -38.84 -17.88
CA ASP A 493 -23.23 -39.30 -18.36
C ASP A 493 -23.96 -38.25 -19.23
N TYR A 494 -23.65 -36.96 -19.06
CA TYR A 494 -24.21 -35.84 -19.83
C TYR A 494 -23.98 -35.92 -21.36
N LEU A 495 -23.01 -36.72 -21.83
CA LEU A 495 -22.79 -36.98 -23.26
C LEU A 495 -23.89 -37.84 -23.92
N LYS A 496 -24.89 -38.30 -23.15
CA LYS A 496 -26.11 -38.92 -23.68
C LYS A 496 -27.13 -37.88 -24.16
N GLU A 497 -27.37 -36.82 -23.38
CA GLU A 497 -28.46 -35.86 -23.64
C GLU A 497 -28.22 -34.98 -24.87
N ARG A 498 -26.95 -34.61 -25.13
CA ARG A 498 -26.58 -33.87 -26.34
C ARG A 498 -26.92 -34.62 -27.65
N LYS A 499 -27.18 -35.93 -27.61
CA LYS A 499 -27.66 -36.69 -28.79
C LYS A 499 -29.16 -36.59 -29.05
N MET A 500 -29.93 -35.94 -28.18
CA MET A 500 -31.35 -35.67 -28.40
C MET A 500 -31.60 -34.24 -28.90
N GLU A 501 -30.87 -33.24 -28.41
CA GLU A 501 -31.05 -31.84 -28.84
C GLU A 501 -30.41 -31.53 -30.20
N ASP A 502 -29.22 -32.09 -30.52
CA ASP A 502 -28.53 -31.92 -31.82
C ASP A 502 -29.30 -32.61 -33.01
N PHE A 503 -30.56 -33.02 -32.83
CA PHE A 503 -31.39 -33.74 -33.81
C PHE A 503 -32.75 -33.10 -34.18
N GLU A 504 -33.21 -32.04 -33.51
CA GLU A 504 -34.48 -31.36 -33.88
C GLU A 504 -34.29 -30.05 -34.67
N GLU A 505 -33.17 -29.33 -34.53
CA GLU A 505 -32.91 -28.10 -35.32
C GLU A 505 -32.28 -28.37 -36.71
N LYS A 506 -32.89 -29.29 -37.49
CA LYS A 506 -32.66 -29.41 -38.95
C LYS A 506 -33.90 -29.86 -39.71
N ASP A 507 -34.79 -28.93 -40.01
CA ASP A 507 -35.29 -28.67 -41.38
C ASP A 507 -36.26 -27.48 -41.41
N MET A 508 -36.41 -26.88 -42.59
CA MET A 508 -37.32 -25.78 -42.96
C MET A 508 -37.02 -24.40 -42.31
N ALA A 509 -37.24 -23.24 -42.94
CA ALA A 509 -37.23 -22.72 -44.32
C ALA A 509 -37.86 -21.30 -44.25
N GLU A 510 -37.73 -20.53 -45.32
CA GLU A 510 -38.34 -19.21 -45.61
C GLU A 510 -39.81 -19.08 -45.12
N ASP A 511 -40.29 -18.00 -44.49
CA ASP A 511 -40.59 -16.70 -45.14
C ASP A 511 -41.01 -15.54 -44.18
N ASP A 512 -40.59 -14.32 -44.56
CA ASP A 512 -41.28 -12.98 -44.61
C ASP A 512 -41.97 -12.21 -43.42
N VAL A 513 -41.82 -10.86 -43.48
CA VAL A 513 -42.46 -9.70 -42.77
C VAL A 513 -43.23 -9.88 -41.41
N THR A 514 -42.93 -9.15 -40.32
CA THR A 514 -43.31 -7.72 -40.12
C THR A 514 -42.72 -7.03 -38.85
N ASP A 515 -42.70 -5.68 -38.88
CA ASP A 515 -42.54 -4.63 -37.83
C ASP A 515 -42.80 -4.94 -36.33
N SER A 516 -42.22 -4.22 -35.33
CA SER A 516 -41.24 -3.10 -35.34
C SER A 516 -40.72 -2.70 -33.93
N SER A 517 -39.51 -2.12 -33.86
CA SER A 517 -38.95 -1.27 -32.77
C SER A 517 -38.71 -1.94 -31.39
N SER A 518 -37.73 -1.57 -30.55
CA SER A 518 -36.68 -0.51 -30.50
C SER A 518 -35.51 -1.06 -29.64
N TYR A 519 -34.26 -0.55 -29.58
CA TYR A 519 -33.68 0.80 -29.80
C TYR A 519 -32.44 0.79 -30.75
N LYS A 520 -31.74 1.92 -30.85
CA LYS A 520 -30.82 2.26 -31.97
C LYS A 520 -29.33 1.97 -31.72
N SER A 521 -28.63 1.65 -32.82
CA SER A 521 -27.17 1.62 -32.96
C SER A 521 -26.50 3.01 -32.85
N ALA A 522 -25.18 3.01 -32.66
CA ALA A 522 -24.32 4.21 -32.79
C ALA A 522 -24.09 4.62 -34.26
N PRO A 523 -23.73 5.90 -34.54
CA PRO A 523 -23.30 6.35 -35.85
C PRO A 523 -21.78 6.63 -35.92
N SER A 524 -21.09 5.94 -36.82
CA SER A 524 -19.87 6.42 -37.50
C SER A 524 -20.24 6.93 -38.91
N HIS A 525 -19.24 7.37 -39.69
CA HIS A 525 -19.34 7.80 -41.11
C HIS A 525 -19.84 9.24 -41.35
N LEU A 526 -19.41 9.96 -42.41
CA LEU A 526 -18.56 9.60 -43.56
C LEU A 526 -17.75 10.80 -44.09
N SER A 527 -16.73 10.52 -44.91
CA SER A 527 -16.00 11.48 -45.75
C SER A 527 -16.79 11.83 -47.04
N PRO A 528 -16.41 12.87 -47.81
CA PRO A 528 -17.01 13.17 -49.11
C PRO A 528 -16.70 12.14 -50.20
N GLU A 529 -17.56 12.09 -51.22
CA GLU A 529 -17.62 11.06 -52.28
C GLU A 529 -16.73 11.39 -53.50
N THR A 530 -16.23 10.37 -54.22
CA THR A 530 -16.20 10.36 -55.70
C THR A 530 -16.07 8.94 -56.27
N GLN A 531 -17.17 8.38 -56.77
CA GLN A 531 -17.28 7.34 -57.82
C GLN A 531 -18.59 7.66 -58.57
N GLU A 532 -18.84 7.38 -59.85
CA GLU A 532 -18.15 6.60 -60.90
C GLU A 532 -18.02 7.51 -62.18
N SER A 533 -17.85 7.10 -63.46
CA SER A 533 -17.69 5.82 -64.17
C SER A 533 -17.00 6.06 -65.55
N ILE A 534 -16.36 5.03 -66.11
CA ILE A 534 -15.91 4.93 -67.53
C ILE A 534 -15.94 3.43 -67.91
N MET A 535 -16.40 2.93 -69.06
CA MET A 535 -17.32 3.44 -70.11
C MET A 535 -17.79 2.24 -70.97
N SER A 536 -18.89 2.41 -71.72
CA SER A 536 -19.23 1.60 -72.91
C SER A 536 -20.26 2.42 -73.73
N VAL A 537 -20.24 2.60 -75.06
CA VAL A 537 -19.36 2.16 -76.18
C VAL A 537 -19.38 3.29 -77.27
N VAL A 538 -18.65 3.12 -78.39
CA VAL A 538 -18.91 3.62 -79.77
C VAL A 538 -17.98 4.72 -80.35
N GLU A 539 -17.09 4.26 -81.25
CA GLU A 539 -16.61 4.81 -82.55
C GLU A 539 -16.05 6.25 -82.73
N ASP A 540 -14.74 6.29 -83.05
CA ASP A 540 -14.06 6.93 -84.19
C ASP A 540 -14.63 8.21 -84.87
N ILE A 541 -13.76 9.24 -84.98
CA ILE A 541 -13.16 9.75 -86.25
C ILE A 541 -12.21 10.94 -85.96
N ALA A 542 -11.10 11.05 -86.69
CA ALA A 542 -10.09 12.14 -86.64
C ALA A 542 -10.35 13.18 -87.78
N PRO A 543 -9.56 14.27 -87.99
CA PRO A 543 -8.30 14.72 -87.38
C PRO A 543 -8.23 16.26 -87.11
N MET A 544 -7.00 16.85 -87.12
CA MET A 544 -6.67 18.30 -87.39
C MET A 544 -7.04 19.33 -86.28
N GLU A 545 -6.25 20.35 -85.90
CA GLU A 545 -5.01 20.97 -86.41
C GLU A 545 -4.49 22.11 -85.46
N VAL A 546 -3.20 22.46 -85.60
CA VAL A 546 -2.44 23.72 -85.30
C VAL A 546 -2.36 24.45 -83.92
N ASP A 547 -1.09 24.83 -83.62
CA ASP A 547 -0.53 26.08 -83.05
C ASP A 547 -0.84 26.55 -81.60
N ASP A 548 0.02 27.30 -80.90
CA ASP A 548 1.50 27.44 -80.76
C ASP A 548 1.72 28.30 -79.45
N ILE A 549 2.86 28.75 -78.89
CA ILE A 549 4.29 28.93 -79.25
C ILE A 549 5.15 28.49 -78.05
N VAL A 550 6.38 27.99 -78.28
CA VAL A 550 7.24 27.41 -77.23
C VAL A 550 8.16 28.42 -76.46
N PRO A 551 9.50 28.44 -76.57
CA PRO A 551 10.37 28.19 -75.42
C PRO A 551 11.27 29.38 -75.03
N ILE A 552 12.19 29.15 -74.07
CA ILE A 552 13.63 29.15 -74.37
C ILE A 552 14.38 28.25 -73.37
N SER A 553 15.47 27.64 -73.81
CA SER A 553 16.30 26.66 -73.10
C SER A 553 17.79 26.95 -73.33
N SER A 554 18.68 26.06 -72.86
CA SER A 554 20.11 25.93 -73.22
C SER A 554 21.08 27.03 -72.73
N ASP A 555 22.37 26.77 -72.47
CA ASP A 555 23.11 25.54 -72.09
C ASP A 555 24.55 25.93 -71.67
N SER A 556 25.38 24.95 -71.26
CA SER A 556 26.86 24.96 -71.31
C SER A 556 27.63 25.88 -70.30
N GLU A 557 28.88 25.61 -69.89
CA GLU A 557 29.75 24.41 -69.92
C GLU A 557 30.95 24.61 -68.94
N THR A 558 31.62 23.51 -68.52
CA THR A 558 33.07 23.32 -68.18
C THR A 558 33.88 24.37 -67.35
N GLU A 559 35.03 24.10 -66.69
CA GLU A 559 35.82 22.89 -66.41
C GLU A 559 36.74 23.09 -65.17
N SER A 560 37.17 22.00 -64.51
CA SER A 560 38.45 21.86 -63.77
C SER A 560 38.66 22.67 -62.46
N GLN A 561 39.47 22.25 -61.46
CA GLN A 561 40.10 20.94 -61.15
C GLN A 561 40.58 20.89 -59.67
N ASN A 562 40.54 19.69 -59.06
CA ASN A 562 41.48 19.17 -58.04
C ASN A 562 41.66 19.88 -56.67
N ASN A 563 42.06 19.27 -55.56
CA ASN A 563 42.20 17.88 -55.02
C ASN A 563 42.62 18.04 -53.53
N THR A 564 42.53 17.13 -52.56
CA THR A 564 41.80 15.88 -52.23
C THR A 564 41.92 15.73 -50.68
N GLN A 565 41.41 14.76 -49.92
CA GLN A 565 40.72 13.46 -50.07
C GLN A 565 39.83 13.30 -48.80
N GLY A 566 38.92 12.33 -48.62
CA GLY A 566 38.58 11.12 -49.37
C GLY A 566 38.44 9.96 -48.35
N ASP A 567 37.27 9.79 -47.73
CA ASP A 567 36.12 8.98 -48.20
C ASP A 567 36.44 7.46 -48.25
N HIS A 568 35.82 6.58 -47.44
CA HIS A 568 34.48 5.96 -47.61
C HIS A 568 34.50 4.82 -48.69
N PRO A 569 33.42 4.08 -49.03
CA PRO A 569 32.15 3.73 -48.33
C PRO A 569 31.67 2.24 -48.53
N TYR A 570 30.45 1.96 -48.03
CA TYR A 570 29.41 1.05 -48.57
C TYR A 570 29.43 -0.49 -48.43
N VAL A 571 28.21 -1.04 -48.48
CA VAL A 571 27.79 -2.45 -48.48
C VAL A 571 27.04 -2.75 -49.78
N CYS A 572 27.37 -3.86 -50.46
CA CYS A 572 26.63 -4.54 -51.54
C CYS A 572 27.44 -5.79 -51.98
N VAL A 573 26.90 -6.91 -52.50
CA VAL A 573 25.53 -7.45 -52.58
C VAL A 573 25.57 -8.94 -53.05
N ILE A 574 24.51 -9.73 -52.82
CA ILE A 574 24.15 -11.02 -53.52
C ILE A 574 24.94 -12.33 -53.21
N LEU A 575 24.24 -13.24 -52.52
CA LEU A 575 23.92 -14.67 -52.82
C LEU A 575 24.96 -15.83 -52.93
N ASP A 576 24.54 -16.93 -52.27
CA ASP A 576 24.50 -18.37 -52.66
C ASP A 576 25.69 -19.36 -52.43
N ASP A 577 25.25 -20.58 -52.06
CA ASP A 577 25.79 -21.96 -52.08
C ASP A 577 26.99 -22.46 -51.19
N ASP A 578 26.59 -23.21 -50.14
CA ASP A 578 26.92 -24.62 -49.79
C ASP A 578 28.30 -25.14 -49.25
N ASP A 579 28.13 -26.08 -48.30
CA ASP A 579 28.89 -27.30 -47.92
C ASP A 579 30.33 -27.31 -47.31
N ALA A 580 30.36 -27.45 -45.96
CA ALA A 580 30.63 -28.71 -45.22
C ALA A 580 32.07 -29.19 -44.80
N ASP A 581 32.03 -30.18 -43.88
CA ASP A 581 33.00 -31.20 -43.42
C ASP A 581 34.21 -30.84 -42.48
N ASP A 582 33.98 -31.05 -41.16
CA ASP A 582 34.54 -32.13 -40.30
C ASP A 582 35.99 -32.20 -39.68
N ASP A 583 36.02 -32.89 -38.53
CA ASP A 583 37.05 -33.69 -37.81
C ASP A 583 38.27 -33.09 -37.03
N ASP A 584 38.11 -33.06 -35.69
CA ASP A 584 38.79 -33.90 -34.65
C ASP A 584 40.20 -33.66 -34.00
N ASP A 585 40.25 -34.20 -32.75
CA ASP A 585 41.33 -34.75 -31.88
C ASP A 585 42.30 -33.94 -30.96
N ASP A 586 42.12 -34.22 -29.65
CA ASP A 586 43.08 -34.58 -28.56
C ASP A 586 43.97 -33.51 -27.86
N ASP A 587 44.27 -33.53 -26.54
CA ASP A 587 44.58 -34.62 -25.60
C ASP A 587 44.78 -34.10 -24.13
N GLU A 588 44.87 -35.04 -23.19
CA GLU A 588 45.01 -34.98 -21.70
C GLU A 588 46.50 -34.83 -21.20
N ILE A 589 46.99 -34.94 -19.94
CA ILE A 589 46.62 -34.75 -18.49
C ILE A 589 47.97 -34.76 -17.70
N THR A 590 48.06 -34.25 -16.46
CA THR A 590 48.81 -34.93 -15.35
C THR A 590 48.57 -34.30 -13.96
N ASP A 591 48.54 -35.16 -12.94
CA ASP A 591 48.24 -34.87 -11.53
C ASP A 591 49.50 -34.78 -10.63
N ASP A 592 49.31 -34.46 -9.34
CA ASP A 592 50.01 -35.10 -8.20
C ASP A 592 49.31 -34.73 -6.86
N ASP A 593 49.15 -35.70 -5.97
CA ASP A 593 48.54 -35.62 -4.62
C ASP A 593 49.53 -36.13 -3.56
N ASP A 594 49.49 -35.64 -2.30
CA ASP A 594 49.83 -36.44 -1.10
C ASP A 594 49.45 -35.76 0.25
N ASP A 595 49.46 -36.53 1.35
CA ASP A 595 48.53 -36.37 2.50
C ASP A 595 49.20 -36.29 3.92
N TYR A 596 48.40 -35.92 4.95
CA TYR A 596 48.66 -35.87 6.41
C TYR A 596 49.69 -34.83 6.93
N ASN A 597 49.62 -34.29 8.16
CA ASN A 597 48.83 -34.65 9.36
C ASN A 597 48.54 -33.42 10.27
N CYS A 598 47.90 -33.62 11.43
CA CYS A 598 47.63 -32.57 12.42
C CYS A 598 48.73 -32.39 13.49
N ASP A 599 48.84 -31.16 13.99
CA ASP A 599 49.44 -30.82 15.28
C ASP A 599 48.61 -29.69 15.94
N ALA A 600 48.63 -29.60 17.27
CA ALA A 600 47.85 -28.63 18.03
C ALA A 600 48.74 -27.90 19.04
N ASP A 601 48.84 -26.57 18.92
CA ASP A 601 49.60 -25.73 19.83
C ASP A 601 48.84 -24.44 20.17
N ASP A 602 49.04 -23.93 21.39
CA ASP A 602 48.29 -22.81 21.96
C ASP A 602 48.81 -21.45 21.44
N VAL A 603 48.01 -20.81 20.58
CA VAL A 603 48.18 -19.40 20.24
C VAL A 603 46.93 -18.64 20.63
N THR A 604 47.05 -17.93 21.75
CA THR A 604 45.98 -17.07 22.29
C THR A 604 45.82 -15.82 21.43
N TRP A 605 45.01 -15.91 20.38
CA TRP A 605 44.68 -14.76 19.52
C TRP A 605 43.86 -13.73 20.30
N ASN A 606 44.50 -12.64 20.72
CA ASN A 606 43.82 -11.44 21.20
C ASN A 606 42.93 -10.90 20.07
N TYR A 607 41.61 -10.98 20.26
CA TYR A 607 40.64 -10.32 19.39
C TYR A 607 40.56 -8.84 19.75
N ASP A 608 41.34 -8.00 19.07
CA ASP A 608 41.03 -6.56 19.02
C ASP A 608 39.70 -6.35 18.26
N GLY A 609 38.83 -5.53 18.84
CA GLY A 609 37.53 -5.15 18.28
C GLY A 609 36.32 -5.96 18.79
N HIS A 610 35.20 -5.25 19.00
CA HIS A 610 33.92 -5.64 19.62
C HIS A 610 33.50 -7.12 19.52
N ALA A 611 32.97 -7.64 20.63
CA ALA A 611 32.59 -9.05 20.80
C ALA A 611 31.16 -9.37 20.33
N VAL A 612 30.86 -10.65 20.06
CA VAL A 612 29.49 -11.08 19.70
C VAL A 612 28.52 -10.81 20.86
N GLY A 613 27.35 -10.25 20.53
CA GLY A 613 26.36 -9.77 21.48
C GLY A 613 26.66 -8.39 22.06
N GLU A 614 27.81 -7.78 21.78
CA GLU A 614 28.11 -6.41 22.20
C GLU A 614 27.22 -5.40 21.47
N MET A 615 26.71 -4.41 22.21
CA MET A 615 25.94 -3.32 21.63
C MET A 615 26.91 -2.26 21.10
N VAL A 616 26.71 -1.86 19.85
CA VAL A 616 27.57 -0.92 19.12
C VAL A 616 26.74 0.13 18.39
N TRP A 617 27.42 1.16 17.89
CA TRP A 617 26.94 2.08 16.87
C TRP A 617 27.76 1.87 15.62
N GLY A 618 27.10 1.72 14.48
CA GLY A 618 27.76 1.56 13.18
C GLY A 618 27.10 2.42 12.09
N PRO A 619 27.81 2.68 10.98
CA PRO A 619 27.21 3.33 9.81
C PRO A 619 26.19 2.40 9.12
N ILE A 620 25.08 2.98 8.66
CA ILE A 620 24.22 2.37 7.63
C ILE A 620 24.34 3.25 6.38
N GLU A 621 24.47 2.65 5.20
CA GLU A 621 24.56 3.38 3.95
C GLU A 621 23.37 4.34 3.76
N GLY A 622 23.67 5.62 3.53
CA GLY A 622 22.67 6.69 3.43
C GLY A 622 22.16 7.28 4.76
N PHE A 623 22.57 6.77 5.93
CA PHE A 623 22.11 7.25 7.24
C PHE A 623 23.28 7.56 8.20
N GLY A 624 22.98 8.26 9.30
CA GLY A 624 23.94 8.47 10.40
C GLY A 624 24.16 7.21 11.24
N LEU A 625 25.09 7.29 12.20
CA LEU A 625 25.37 6.20 13.15
C LEU A 625 24.07 5.66 13.77
N TRP A 626 23.90 4.35 13.65
CA TRP A 626 22.69 3.64 14.03
C TRP A 626 23.06 2.59 15.09
N PRO A 627 22.24 2.38 16.14
CA PRO A 627 22.58 1.40 17.16
C PRO A 627 22.34 -0.02 16.61
N GLY A 628 23.21 -0.96 16.99
CA GLY A 628 23.13 -2.35 16.58
C GLY A 628 23.76 -3.31 17.58
N LEU A 629 23.75 -4.58 17.21
CA LEU A 629 24.36 -5.69 17.94
C LEU A 629 25.34 -6.41 17.01
N VAL A 630 26.54 -6.69 17.51
CA VAL A 630 27.51 -7.55 16.82
C VAL A 630 27.00 -9.00 16.87
N GLN A 631 27.01 -9.69 15.73
CA GLN A 631 26.53 -11.05 15.57
C GLN A 631 27.68 -12.02 15.24
N SER A 632 27.49 -13.31 15.54
CA SER A 632 28.37 -14.39 15.10
C SER A 632 28.37 -14.56 13.57
N TRP A 633 29.50 -15.04 13.04
CA TRP A 633 29.60 -15.56 11.69
C TRP A 633 29.07 -17.00 11.64
N ASP A 634 28.39 -17.37 10.56
CA ASP A 634 27.79 -18.71 10.39
C ASP A 634 28.83 -19.78 9.99
N SER A 635 30.06 -19.35 9.69
CA SER A 635 31.21 -20.20 9.34
C SER A 635 32.25 -20.24 10.47
N LYS A 636 32.98 -21.36 10.60
CA LYS A 636 33.85 -21.67 11.76
C LYS A 636 35.15 -20.83 11.89
N ARG A 637 35.32 -19.74 11.16
CA ARG A 637 36.43 -18.78 11.35
C ARG A 637 35.95 -17.33 11.07
N PRO A 638 36.08 -16.39 12.03
CA PRO A 638 35.83 -14.97 11.77
C PRO A 638 36.83 -14.40 10.75
N CYS A 639 36.36 -13.56 9.82
CA CYS A 639 37.23 -12.94 8.81
C CYS A 639 37.89 -11.65 9.33
N GLY A 640 38.89 -11.80 10.20
CA GLY A 640 39.79 -10.73 10.63
C GLY A 640 39.11 -9.55 11.32
N SER A 641 39.34 -8.34 10.81
CA SER A 641 38.86 -7.07 11.37
C SER A 641 37.37 -6.78 11.10
N MET A 642 36.70 -7.58 10.25
CA MET A 642 35.27 -7.38 9.97
C MET A 642 34.38 -7.92 11.11
N ARG A 643 33.22 -7.29 11.29
CA ARG A 643 32.16 -7.67 12.22
C ARG A 643 30.81 -7.61 11.50
N LYS A 644 30.02 -8.68 11.66
CA LYS A 644 28.62 -8.75 11.21
C LYS A 644 27.77 -8.02 12.25
N VAL A 645 27.00 -7.01 11.84
CA VAL A 645 26.19 -6.17 12.75
C VAL A 645 24.75 -6.12 12.27
N ILE A 646 23.81 -6.33 13.20
CA ILE A 646 22.37 -6.15 12.96
C ILE A 646 21.88 -4.88 13.67
N PHE A 647 21.21 -4.00 12.92
CA PHE A 647 20.76 -2.70 13.41
C PHE A 647 19.34 -2.73 13.97
N PHE A 648 19.11 -1.99 15.07
CA PHE A 648 17.78 -1.93 15.70
C PHE A 648 16.74 -1.23 14.81
N GLY A 649 15.46 -1.55 15.01
CA GLY A 649 14.33 -0.88 14.36
C GLY A 649 14.06 -1.28 12.90
N ASN A 650 15.08 -1.34 12.04
CA ASN A 650 14.94 -1.81 10.65
C ASN A 650 15.43 -3.25 10.43
N ARG A 651 16.17 -3.83 11.39
CA ARG A 651 16.79 -5.18 11.31
C ARG A 651 17.69 -5.36 10.08
N LEU A 652 18.24 -4.26 9.55
CA LEU A 652 19.20 -4.31 8.45
C LEU A 652 20.51 -4.87 8.98
N LEU A 653 21.14 -5.76 8.21
CA LEU A 653 22.34 -6.48 8.59
C LEU A 653 23.48 -6.11 7.63
N SER A 654 24.65 -5.81 8.18
CA SER A 654 25.80 -5.32 7.42
C SER A 654 27.10 -5.86 7.98
N GLU A 655 28.11 -6.00 7.11
CA GLU A 655 29.47 -6.36 7.50
C GLU A 655 30.31 -5.09 7.53
N ILE A 656 30.92 -4.78 8.67
CA ILE A 656 31.54 -3.48 8.96
C ILE A 656 32.90 -3.72 9.63
N GLN A 657 33.91 -2.88 9.34
CA GLN A 657 35.21 -2.95 10.03
C GLN A 657 35.03 -2.64 11.53
N ALA A 658 35.73 -3.36 12.40
CA ALA A 658 35.63 -3.16 13.85
C ALA A 658 36.02 -1.73 14.28
N ASP A 659 36.90 -1.07 13.53
CA ASP A 659 37.36 0.30 13.75
C ASP A 659 36.28 1.36 13.44
N ASP A 660 35.33 1.05 12.55
CA ASP A 660 34.18 1.91 12.21
C ASP A 660 33.01 1.77 13.21
N LEU A 661 33.13 0.85 14.18
CA LEU A 661 32.12 0.61 15.21
C LEU A 661 32.49 1.32 16.53
N LEU A 662 31.52 2.01 17.13
CA LEU A 662 31.69 2.69 18.42
C LEU A 662 30.87 1.99 19.53
N PRO A 663 31.39 1.85 20.77
CA PRO A 663 30.65 1.18 21.86
C PRO A 663 29.32 1.86 22.19
N PHE A 664 28.26 1.10 22.47
CA PHE A 664 26.92 1.67 22.68
C PHE A 664 26.83 2.66 23.85
N PHE A 665 27.66 2.50 24.89
CA PHE A 665 27.72 3.45 26.01
C PHE A 665 28.07 4.88 25.59
N SER A 666 28.65 5.08 24.39
CA SER A 666 28.83 6.41 23.76
C SER A 666 27.51 7.02 23.26
N PHE A 667 26.37 6.70 23.89
CA PHE A 667 25.02 7.05 23.45
C PHE A 667 24.86 8.54 23.17
N ALA A 668 25.33 9.41 24.09
CA ALA A 668 25.27 10.87 23.92
C ALA A 668 26.10 11.42 22.74
N LYS A 669 27.12 10.68 22.27
CA LYS A 669 27.95 11.02 21.11
C LYS A 669 27.35 10.54 19.78
N CYS A 670 26.69 9.39 19.80
CA CYS A 670 26.21 8.69 18.60
C CYS A 670 24.71 8.86 18.33
N PHE A 671 23.91 9.22 19.33
CA PHE A 671 22.48 9.50 19.17
C PHE A 671 22.25 10.70 18.24
N CYS A 672 21.78 10.43 17.04
CA CYS A 672 21.27 11.43 16.11
C CYS A 672 19.86 11.88 16.52
N SER A 673 19.76 13.01 17.24
CA SER A 673 18.49 13.73 17.48
C SER A 673 17.71 14.01 16.19
N ASN A 674 18.44 14.11 15.08
CA ASN A 674 17.92 14.49 13.78
C ASN A 674 17.24 13.33 13.06
N SER A 675 17.73 12.11 13.24
CA SER A 675 17.00 10.91 12.81
C SER A 675 15.84 10.61 13.75
N PHE A 676 16.00 10.84 15.06
CA PHE A 676 14.99 10.54 16.09
C PHE A 676 13.66 11.31 15.94
N ALA A 677 13.67 12.52 15.38
CA ALA A 677 12.43 13.32 15.22
C ALA A 677 11.91 13.48 13.77
N THR A 678 12.57 12.91 12.73
CA THR A 678 11.97 12.73 11.39
C THR A 678 11.79 11.27 10.98
N VAL A 679 12.76 10.40 11.27
CA VAL A 679 12.76 9.00 10.83
C VAL A 679 12.15 8.11 11.91
N MET A 680 10.88 7.73 11.75
CA MET A 680 10.17 6.92 12.75
C MET A 680 10.89 5.60 13.05
N ALA A 681 11.45 4.94 12.03
CA ALA A 681 12.27 3.73 12.20
C ALA A 681 13.52 3.94 13.05
N TYR A 682 14.12 5.15 13.06
CA TYR A 682 15.24 5.48 13.95
C TYR A 682 14.74 5.80 15.36
N LYS A 683 13.60 6.52 15.50
CA LYS A 683 12.97 6.76 16.80
C LYS A 683 12.67 5.45 17.53
N ASP A 684 12.13 4.49 16.78
CA ASP A 684 11.83 3.15 17.23
C ASP A 684 13.14 2.33 17.46
N ALA A 685 14.14 2.42 16.58
CA ALA A 685 15.47 1.81 16.78
C ALA A 685 16.14 2.25 18.09
N ILE A 686 16.12 3.55 18.40
CA ILE A 686 16.60 4.06 19.68
C ILE A 686 15.81 3.45 20.83
N PHE A 687 14.48 3.49 20.78
CA PHE A 687 13.66 2.95 21.86
C PHE A 687 13.96 1.47 22.14
N TYR A 688 14.11 0.64 21.11
CA TYR A 688 14.45 -0.78 21.29
C TYR A 688 15.88 -0.98 21.78
N SER A 689 16.85 -0.19 21.30
CA SER A 689 18.22 -0.22 21.81
C SER A 689 18.28 0.16 23.31
N LEU A 690 17.52 1.18 23.72
CA LEU A 690 17.40 1.60 25.12
C LEU A 690 16.66 0.58 25.98
N GLN A 691 15.70 -0.15 25.42
CA GLN A 691 15.02 -1.22 26.15
C GLN A 691 15.91 -2.46 26.32
N VAL A 692 16.76 -2.79 25.34
CA VAL A 692 17.80 -3.83 25.50
C VAL A 692 18.85 -3.39 26.51
N ALA A 693 19.29 -2.14 26.47
CA ALA A 693 20.15 -1.55 27.50
C ALA A 693 19.53 -1.67 28.89
N SER A 694 18.26 -1.23 29.07
CA SER A 694 17.57 -1.28 30.36
C SER A 694 17.43 -2.70 30.91
N ARG A 695 17.22 -3.71 30.05
CA ARG A 695 17.21 -5.13 30.43
C ARG A 695 18.59 -5.60 30.90
N ARG A 696 19.67 -5.26 30.18
CA ARG A 696 21.04 -5.62 30.59
C ARG A 696 21.44 -4.94 31.91
N SER A 697 21.11 -3.66 32.05
CA SER A 697 21.38 -2.83 33.22
C SER A 697 20.36 -2.99 34.36
N ARG A 698 19.39 -3.93 34.24
CA ARG A 698 18.34 -4.20 35.24
C ARG A 698 17.55 -2.95 35.68
N MET A 699 17.39 -1.98 34.78
CA MET A 699 16.65 -0.74 35.02
C MET A 699 15.21 -0.86 34.53
N PHE A 700 14.27 -0.56 35.41
CA PHE A 700 12.82 -0.67 35.18
C PHE A 700 12.17 0.71 35.27
N PHE A 701 11.21 0.97 34.38
CA PHE A 701 10.49 2.24 34.29
C PHE A 701 9.00 2.00 34.51
N SER A 702 8.44 2.51 35.60
CA SER A 702 7.01 2.44 35.90
C SER A 702 6.23 3.54 35.16
N PRO A 703 5.30 3.21 34.24
CA PRO A 703 4.47 4.20 33.57
C PRO A 703 3.21 4.50 34.39
N GLU A 704 3.08 5.71 34.94
CA GLU A 704 1.82 6.16 35.55
C GLU A 704 0.72 6.48 34.51
N THR A 705 1.06 6.51 33.21
CA THR A 705 0.12 6.72 32.09
C THR A 705 0.55 5.96 30.82
N ASP A 706 -0.42 5.63 29.95
CA ASP A 706 -0.23 4.82 28.72
C ASP A 706 0.57 5.49 27.57
N SER A 707 1.37 6.52 27.85
CA SER A 707 2.04 7.33 26.83
C SER A 707 3.34 6.70 26.33
N LYS A 708 3.33 6.18 25.10
CA LYS A 708 4.54 5.72 24.36
C LYS A 708 5.67 6.77 24.40
N ASP A 709 5.31 8.04 24.24
CA ASP A 709 6.29 9.13 24.14
C ASP A 709 6.87 9.55 25.51
N GLU A 710 6.11 9.47 26.60
CA GLU A 710 6.63 9.85 27.93
C GLU A 710 7.57 8.77 28.49
N LEU A 711 7.24 7.48 28.31
CA LEU A 711 8.15 6.38 28.66
C LEU A 711 9.49 6.52 27.91
N LEU A 712 9.44 6.77 26.60
CA LEU A 712 10.64 7.01 25.79
C LEU A 712 11.41 8.27 26.24
N ARG A 713 10.73 9.30 26.77
CA ARG A 713 11.40 10.48 27.34
C ARG A 713 12.22 10.13 28.58
N VAL A 714 11.64 9.39 29.53
CA VAL A 714 12.35 8.94 30.75
C VAL A 714 13.52 8.00 30.41
N MET A 715 13.34 7.11 29.43
CA MET A 715 14.40 6.22 28.95
C MET A 715 15.56 6.97 28.29
N LEU A 716 15.29 8.07 27.57
CA LEU A 716 16.32 8.94 27.01
C LEU A 716 17.06 9.70 28.12
N ASP A 717 16.34 10.29 29.07
CA ASP A 717 16.94 11.00 30.20
C ASP A 717 17.91 10.08 30.98
N TRP A 718 17.56 8.79 31.16
CA TRP A 718 18.45 7.76 31.73
C TRP A 718 19.71 7.47 30.89
N ALA A 719 19.55 7.34 29.57
CA ALA A 719 20.66 7.02 28.66
C ALA A 719 21.64 8.20 28.46
N PHE A 720 21.13 9.42 28.41
CA PHE A 720 21.97 10.63 28.46
C PHE A 720 22.62 10.82 29.85
N GLY A 721 21.98 10.33 30.91
CA GLY A 721 22.55 10.17 32.25
C GLY A 721 23.60 9.06 32.37
N GLY A 722 24.08 8.48 31.27
CA GLY A 722 25.19 7.53 31.27
C GLY A 722 24.85 6.11 31.72
N PHE A 723 23.56 5.74 31.75
CA PHE A 723 23.07 4.41 32.15
C PHE A 723 23.28 4.05 33.63
N GLU A 724 23.41 5.04 34.53
CA GLU A 724 23.49 4.81 35.97
C GLU A 724 22.28 4.01 36.52
N PRO A 725 22.45 3.17 37.56
CA PRO A 725 23.62 3.05 38.44
C PRO A 725 24.71 2.09 37.96
N LEU A 726 24.46 1.27 36.92
CA LEU A 726 25.42 0.27 36.42
C LEU A 726 26.31 0.74 35.26
N GLY A 727 25.97 1.87 34.63
CA GLY A 727 26.83 2.53 33.66
C GLY A 727 27.18 1.67 32.44
N PRO A 728 28.37 1.85 31.84
CA PRO A 728 28.83 1.04 30.71
C PRO A 728 28.92 -0.47 31.00
N GLU A 729 29.24 -0.87 32.23
CA GLU A 729 29.33 -2.27 32.64
C GLU A 729 27.96 -2.97 32.53
N GLY A 730 26.88 -2.23 32.87
CA GLY A 730 25.50 -2.67 32.71
C GLY A 730 25.02 -2.87 31.26
N LEU A 731 25.85 -2.63 30.24
CA LEU A 731 25.50 -2.80 28.82
C LEU A 731 26.15 -4.03 28.16
N GLN A 732 27.09 -4.68 28.86
CA GLN A 732 27.77 -5.88 28.34
C GLN A 732 26.76 -7.02 28.07
N PRO A 733 27.00 -7.87 27.07
CA PRO A 733 26.20 -9.08 26.88
C PRO A 733 26.33 -9.98 28.12
N GLN A 734 25.20 -10.40 28.70
CA GLN A 734 25.21 -11.40 29.76
C GLN A 734 25.75 -12.71 29.18
N SER A 735 26.79 -13.27 29.79
CA SER A 735 27.42 -14.50 29.33
C SER A 735 26.42 -15.65 29.34
N VAL A 736 26.28 -16.32 28.18
CA VAL A 736 25.36 -17.44 27.91
C VAL A 736 23.88 -17.03 27.74
N CYS A 737 23.53 -16.60 26.52
CA CYS A 737 22.25 -16.97 25.88
C CYS A 737 22.39 -16.89 24.35
N ASN A 738 21.68 -17.76 23.61
CA ASN A 738 21.72 -17.78 22.14
C ASN A 738 20.80 -16.70 21.53
N ASP A 739 21.14 -16.26 20.32
CA ASP A 739 20.43 -15.19 19.62
C ASP A 739 18.96 -15.52 19.34
N LYS A 740 18.03 -14.80 20.00
CA LYS A 740 16.97 -14.01 19.32
C LYS A 740 16.04 -13.20 20.25
N ILE A 741 15.72 -11.98 19.79
CA ILE A 741 14.40 -11.29 19.90
C ILE A 741 14.09 -10.34 21.09
N CYS A 742 13.83 -9.06 20.74
CA CYS A 742 13.64 -7.83 21.55
C CYS A 742 13.18 -6.67 20.59
N MET A 743 12.31 -5.67 20.86
CA MET A 743 11.55 -5.17 22.04
C MET A 743 10.24 -4.39 21.65
N PRO A 744 9.25 -4.08 22.54
CA PRO A 744 7.82 -3.77 22.19
C PRO A 744 7.32 -2.31 21.94
N GLN A 745 6.19 -2.08 21.20
CA GLN A 745 5.33 -0.84 21.23
C GLN A 745 4.08 -0.88 20.26
N SER A 746 2.82 -0.77 20.70
CA SER A 746 1.94 0.39 21.05
C SER A 746 1.31 1.14 19.84
N VAL A 747 -0.03 1.19 19.56
CA VAL A 747 -1.27 1.37 20.38
C VAL A 747 -1.33 2.79 20.99
N ASN A 748 -2.42 3.60 20.96
CA ASN A 748 -3.87 3.37 20.72
C ASN A 748 -4.59 4.57 20.01
N ARG A 749 -5.89 4.43 19.66
CA ARG A 749 -6.88 5.55 19.67
C ARG A 749 -8.35 5.08 19.62
N ASN A 750 -9.19 5.70 20.45
CA ASN A 750 -10.64 5.50 20.63
C ASN A 750 -11.37 6.87 20.53
N MET A 751 -12.70 7.03 20.40
CA MET A 751 -13.81 6.27 19.80
C MET A 751 -15.11 7.11 19.97
N ARG A 752 -16.15 6.95 19.13
CA ARG A 752 -17.60 7.24 19.40
C ARG A 752 -18.42 7.11 18.10
N LYS A 753 -19.34 6.12 18.02
CA LYS A 753 -20.82 6.23 18.21
C LYS A 753 -21.58 6.64 16.93
N ASP A 754 -22.75 6.06 16.60
CA ASP A 754 -23.63 5.11 17.30
C ASP A 754 -24.32 4.12 16.33
N GLN A 755 -24.67 2.91 16.83
CA GLN A 755 -25.80 2.02 16.46
C GLN A 755 -25.94 1.53 14.98
N ASP A 756 -26.23 0.25 14.69
CA ASP A 756 -27.12 -0.68 15.38
C ASP A 756 -26.63 -2.16 15.42
N SER A 757 -27.48 -3.02 15.99
CA SER A 757 -27.41 -4.43 16.39
C SER A 757 -27.39 -5.47 15.23
N THR A 758 -27.10 -6.78 15.43
CA THR A 758 -26.75 -7.58 16.63
C THR A 758 -25.81 -8.74 16.28
N GLY A 759 -24.85 -9.08 17.14
CA GLY A 759 -24.06 -10.32 17.04
C GLY A 759 -23.20 -10.53 18.29
N LYS A 760 -23.46 -11.59 19.08
CA LYS A 760 -22.81 -11.80 20.38
C LYS A 760 -21.75 -12.92 20.32
N LEU A 761 -20.49 -12.55 20.48
CA LEU A 761 -19.51 -13.39 21.21
C LEU A 761 -19.06 -12.66 22.48
N PHE A 762 -18.62 -13.41 23.48
CA PHE A 762 -18.32 -12.87 24.82
C PHE A 762 -16.89 -12.32 24.89
N LYS A 763 -16.73 -11.12 25.46
CA LYS A 763 -15.49 -10.72 26.12
C LYS A 763 -15.74 -10.52 27.62
N LEU A 764 -14.96 -11.25 28.42
CA LEU A 764 -14.76 -11.02 29.85
C LEU A 764 -13.27 -10.69 30.01
N THR A 765 -12.97 -9.61 30.71
CA THR A 765 -11.59 -9.21 31.01
C THR A 765 -11.59 -8.67 32.42
N VAL A 766 -10.86 -9.33 33.33
CA VAL A 766 -10.80 -9.00 34.75
C VAL A 766 -9.48 -8.29 35.02
N SER A 767 -9.53 -7.06 35.56
CA SER A 767 -8.34 -6.28 35.88
C SER A 767 -7.66 -6.78 37.16
N LEU A 768 -6.52 -7.45 37.02
CA LEU A 768 -5.62 -7.80 38.13
C LEU A 768 -4.70 -6.64 38.49
N SER A 769 -5.16 -5.73 39.35
CA SER A 769 -4.33 -4.63 39.87
C SER A 769 -4.87 -4.06 41.20
N LYS A 770 -4.84 -4.86 42.27
CA LYS A 770 -5.09 -4.41 43.66
C LYS A 770 -4.69 -5.44 44.74
N LEU A 771 -3.46 -5.31 45.25
CA LEU A 771 -3.08 -5.74 46.61
C LEU A 771 -2.16 -4.66 47.24
N PRO A 772 -2.10 -4.53 48.57
CA PRO A 772 -1.53 -3.36 49.24
C PRO A 772 -0.10 -3.56 49.77
N GLU A 773 0.65 -2.46 49.91
CA GLU A 773 1.90 -2.41 50.69
C GLU A 773 1.63 -2.30 52.21
N SER A 774 2.67 -2.54 53.01
CA SER A 774 2.61 -2.82 54.45
C SER A 774 2.37 -1.59 55.36
N PRO A 775 1.83 -1.79 56.59
CA PRO A 775 1.52 -0.71 57.52
C PRO A 775 2.70 -0.32 58.43
N ASP A 776 2.65 0.89 58.98
CA ASP A 776 3.43 1.33 60.15
C ASP A 776 2.50 2.09 61.15
N PRO A 777 2.75 2.10 62.47
CA PRO A 777 1.66 2.21 63.46
C PRO A 777 1.62 3.47 64.35
N HIS A 778 0.51 3.58 65.10
CA HIS A 778 0.28 4.37 66.33
C HIS A 778 0.25 5.93 66.25
N SER A 779 -0.96 6.50 66.26
CA SER A 779 -1.32 7.59 67.21
C SER A 779 -2.85 7.81 67.36
N ASP A 780 -3.44 7.18 68.37
CA ASP A 780 -4.51 7.67 69.26
C ASP A 780 -5.68 8.57 68.76
N SER A 781 -6.81 7.90 68.50
CA SER A 781 -8.07 8.03 69.29
C SER A 781 -9.12 9.16 69.02
N ILE A 782 -10.38 8.79 69.32
CA ILE A 782 -11.61 9.61 69.52
C ILE A 782 -12.13 10.34 68.25
N ASP A 783 -13.31 10.10 67.64
CA ASP A 783 -14.61 9.45 67.92
C ASP A 783 -15.81 10.45 67.99
N LEU A 784 -16.99 9.98 67.54
CA LEU A 784 -18.34 10.62 67.49
C LEU A 784 -18.53 11.83 66.56
N GLY A 785 -19.60 11.80 65.73
CA GLY A 785 -19.99 12.95 64.90
C GLY A 785 -21.13 12.81 63.89
N THR A 786 -21.86 11.68 63.83
CA THR A 786 -22.93 11.48 62.84
C THR A 786 -24.28 12.11 63.25
N THR A 787 -24.87 12.88 62.34
CA THR A 787 -26.33 13.11 62.30
C THR A 787 -26.87 13.03 60.88
N ASP A 788 -27.53 11.91 60.57
CA ASP A 788 -28.44 11.73 59.45
C ASP A 788 -29.65 12.69 59.51
N VAL A 789 -30.36 12.82 58.38
CA VAL A 789 -31.75 12.31 58.26
C VAL A 789 -32.24 12.37 56.81
N HIS A 790 -32.79 11.26 56.33
CA HIS A 790 -33.28 11.09 54.96
C HIS A 790 -34.56 11.88 54.63
N ARG A 791 -34.82 12.12 53.34
CA ARG A 791 -36.00 11.54 52.66
C ARG A 791 -35.98 11.61 51.13
N LYS A 792 -36.20 10.44 50.50
CA LYS A 792 -36.83 10.27 49.17
C LYS A 792 -38.38 10.30 49.34
N PRO A 793 -39.20 10.23 48.27
CA PRO A 793 -39.04 10.66 46.86
C PRO A 793 -40.19 11.60 46.40
N MET A 794 -40.16 12.13 45.15
CA MET A 794 -41.26 11.88 44.17
C MET A 794 -41.10 12.54 42.78
N TYR A 795 -41.98 12.10 41.89
CA TYR A 795 -42.22 12.43 40.49
C TYR A 795 -42.35 13.92 40.10
N SER A 796 -41.58 14.31 39.09
CA SER A 796 -41.99 14.95 37.82
C SER A 796 -42.80 16.27 37.75
N LYS A 797 -42.43 17.07 36.72
CA LYS A 797 -43.31 17.84 35.82
C LYS A 797 -43.80 19.21 36.33
N TRP A 798 -43.34 20.29 35.70
CA TRP A 798 -44.16 21.27 34.93
C TRP A 798 -43.31 22.32 34.20
N ASN A 799 -43.93 23.14 33.35
CA ASN A 799 -43.31 24.08 32.39
C ASN A 799 -43.55 25.58 32.73
N GLN A 800 -42.65 26.42 32.20
CA GLN A 800 -42.87 27.75 31.57
C GLN A 800 -43.91 28.76 32.15
N SER A 801 -43.45 29.95 32.56
CA SER A 801 -43.99 31.31 32.24
C SER A 801 -43.10 32.38 32.92
N SER A 802 -42.78 33.60 32.43
CA SER A 802 -43.40 34.64 31.56
C SER A 802 -44.61 35.35 32.19
N GLU A 803 -44.49 36.54 32.79
CA GLU A 803 -44.65 37.90 32.18
C GLU A 803 -44.73 38.95 33.33
N THR A 804 -44.60 40.27 33.19
CA THR A 804 -43.66 41.17 32.46
C THR A 804 -43.61 42.52 33.20
N VAL A 805 -42.56 43.34 32.99
CA VAL A 805 -42.60 44.79 33.30
C VAL A 805 -42.10 45.59 32.09
N LYS A 806 -42.84 46.63 31.70
CA LYS A 806 -42.49 47.58 30.62
C LYS A 806 -42.30 48.98 31.21
N THR A 807 -41.31 49.77 30.76
CA THR A 807 -41.47 51.23 30.57
C THR A 807 -40.30 51.93 29.82
N HIS A 808 -40.68 52.91 28.99
CA HIS A 808 -39.99 54.16 28.61
C HIS A 808 -38.48 54.24 28.24
N ARG A 809 -38.18 53.89 26.97
CA ARG A 809 -37.70 54.80 25.90
C ARG A 809 -36.99 56.12 26.32
N LYS A 810 -35.66 56.22 26.10
CA LYS A 810 -34.97 57.47 25.66
C LYS A 810 -33.59 57.16 25.00
N GLN A 811 -32.92 58.20 24.49
CA GLN A 811 -31.75 58.10 23.60
C GLN A 811 -30.38 58.13 24.31
N LYS A 812 -29.31 57.84 23.54
CA LYS A 812 -27.86 57.98 23.85
C LYS A 812 -27.50 59.17 24.77
N PRO A 813 -26.46 59.04 25.60
CA PRO A 813 -25.12 59.46 25.14
C PRO A 813 -24.03 58.38 25.25
N GLU A 814 -22.83 58.72 24.80
CA GLU A 814 -21.63 57.88 24.79
C GLU A 814 -20.81 58.07 26.08
N GLN A 815 -20.07 57.04 26.49
CA GLN A 815 -18.73 57.28 27.05
C GLN A 815 -17.79 56.08 26.86
N ARG A 816 -16.49 56.38 26.78
CA ARG A 816 -15.42 55.44 26.43
C ARG A 816 -15.00 54.63 27.65
N ASN A 817 -14.82 53.31 27.48
CA ASN A 817 -13.77 52.60 28.20
C ASN A 817 -12.69 52.17 27.19
N LYS A 818 -11.51 52.79 27.28
CA LYS A 818 -10.37 52.44 26.44
C LYS A 818 -9.85 51.07 26.87
N HIS A 819 -9.98 50.05 26.04
CA HIS A 819 -8.86 49.12 25.87
C HIS A 819 -8.00 49.73 24.77
N GLN A 820 -6.82 50.20 25.15
CA GLN A 820 -5.83 50.64 24.16
C GLN A 820 -5.31 49.40 23.45
N ASN A 821 -5.29 49.42 22.12
CA ASN A 821 -4.42 48.54 21.35
C ASN A 821 -2.98 48.93 21.66
N ILE A 822 -2.44 48.43 22.77
CA ILE A 822 -1.01 48.31 22.96
C ILE A 822 -0.61 47.21 21.98
N ALA A 823 -0.11 47.61 20.80
CA ALA A 823 0.67 46.69 19.99
C ALA A 823 1.82 46.19 20.88
N PRO A 824 1.98 44.87 21.09
CA PRO A 824 3.12 44.36 21.83
C PRO A 824 4.36 44.84 21.10
N SER A 825 5.26 45.50 21.84
CA SER A 825 6.41 46.16 21.25
C SER A 825 7.38 45.12 20.69
N VAL A 826 7.31 44.88 19.38
CA VAL A 826 8.12 43.89 18.64
C VAL A 826 9.62 44.03 18.98
N HIS A 827 10.10 45.26 19.21
CA HIS A 827 11.46 45.54 19.66
C HIS A 827 11.88 44.91 21.00
N ILE A 828 10.96 44.62 21.93
CA ILE A 828 11.28 44.00 23.22
C ILE A 828 11.47 42.48 23.04
N GLU A 829 10.57 41.81 22.33
CA GLU A 829 10.70 40.37 22.05
C GLU A 829 11.88 40.10 21.10
N SER A 830 12.06 40.92 20.07
CA SER A 830 13.25 40.90 19.20
C SER A 830 14.55 40.98 20.01
N ARG A 831 14.69 41.99 20.89
CA ARG A 831 15.91 42.14 21.71
C ARG A 831 16.13 40.99 22.68
N GLN A 832 15.07 40.50 23.33
CA GLN A 832 15.18 39.35 24.24
C GLN A 832 15.58 38.07 23.51
N ASN A 833 15.05 37.83 22.30
CA ASN A 833 15.42 36.67 21.49
C ASN A 833 16.84 36.80 20.93
N SER A 834 17.26 37.98 20.45
CA SER A 834 18.65 38.19 20.02
C SER A 834 19.66 38.05 21.17
N GLN A 835 19.30 38.45 22.40
CA GLN A 835 20.13 38.20 23.59
C GLN A 835 20.21 36.71 23.93
N LYS A 836 19.09 35.97 23.92
CA LYS A 836 19.08 34.50 24.09
C LYS A 836 19.89 33.76 23.02
N ARG A 837 19.82 34.20 21.75
CA ARG A 837 20.60 33.61 20.65
C ARG A 837 22.10 33.91 20.80
N ARG A 838 22.49 35.09 21.29
CA ARG A 838 23.90 35.40 21.62
C ARG A 838 24.40 34.55 22.79
N GLN A 839 23.57 34.32 23.80
CA GLN A 839 23.88 33.38 24.90
C GLN A 839 24.02 31.94 24.38
N MET A 840 23.08 31.44 23.56
CA MET A 840 23.15 30.14 22.90
C MET A 840 24.46 29.94 22.13
N VAL A 841 24.88 30.94 21.33
CA VAL A 841 26.14 30.85 20.56
C VAL A 841 27.38 30.91 21.47
N HIS A 842 27.34 31.68 22.57
CA HIS A 842 28.40 31.64 23.59
C HIS A 842 28.46 30.26 24.28
N GLU A 843 27.32 29.66 24.63
CA GLU A 843 27.26 28.35 25.26
C GLU A 843 27.68 27.21 24.30
N PHE A 844 27.41 27.35 23.00
CA PHE A 844 27.88 26.44 21.96
C PHE A 844 29.41 26.48 21.78
N LEU A 845 30.02 27.66 21.83
CA LEU A 845 31.44 27.84 21.50
C LEU A 845 32.35 27.71 22.72
N GLU A 846 32.07 28.46 23.79
CA GLU A 846 32.91 28.51 24.99
C GLU A 846 32.61 27.33 25.93
N ASN A 847 31.32 27.05 26.17
CA ASN A 847 30.88 25.98 27.06
C ASN A 847 30.69 24.63 26.34
N LYS A 848 30.90 24.58 25.02
CA LYS A 848 30.81 23.38 24.16
C LYS A 848 29.48 22.59 24.24
N ARG A 849 28.37 23.25 24.59
CA ARG A 849 27.03 22.64 24.50
C ARG A 849 26.67 22.38 23.04
N ASN A 850 25.81 21.40 22.77
CA ASN A 850 25.40 21.09 21.40
C ASN A 850 24.40 22.15 20.89
N ILE A 851 24.60 22.66 19.67
CA ILE A 851 23.66 23.61 19.02
C ILE A 851 22.25 23.00 18.84
N GLU A 852 22.17 21.68 18.74
CA GLU A 852 20.91 20.92 18.70
C GLU A 852 20.12 20.98 20.03
N GLU A 853 20.69 21.45 21.14
CA GLU A 853 19.95 21.68 22.41
C GLU A 853 19.05 22.93 22.36
N PHE A 854 19.18 23.77 21.31
CA PHE A 854 18.57 25.09 21.25
C PHE A 854 17.76 25.32 19.96
N CYS A 855 16.73 26.17 20.07
CA CYS A 855 16.00 26.66 18.92
C CYS A 855 16.85 27.68 18.13
N LEU A 856 17.37 27.29 16.97
CA LEU A 856 18.28 28.12 16.14
C LEU A 856 17.70 29.51 15.82
N SER A 857 16.37 29.58 15.69
CA SER A 857 15.61 30.78 15.34
C SER A 857 15.40 31.77 16.50
N CYS A 858 15.40 31.34 17.77
CA CYS A 858 15.07 32.22 18.92
C CYS A 858 15.87 31.99 20.22
N GLY A 859 16.76 30.99 20.28
CA GLY A 859 17.63 30.69 21.43
C GLY A 859 16.95 29.99 22.60
N SER A 860 15.73 29.48 22.45
CA SER A 860 15.02 28.76 23.52
C SER A 860 15.44 27.29 23.61
N THR A 861 15.71 26.79 24.82
CA THR A 861 15.99 25.37 25.11
C THR A 861 14.80 24.39 25.02
N PRO A 862 13.51 24.76 25.22
CA PRO A 862 12.42 23.84 24.88
C PRO A 862 12.32 23.68 23.36
N VAL A 863 12.86 22.57 22.85
CA VAL A 863 12.94 22.25 21.42
C VAL A 863 12.13 21.00 21.10
N GLU A 864 11.36 21.06 20.00
CA GLU A 864 10.42 20.01 19.61
C GLU A 864 10.97 19.21 18.43
N ILE A 865 11.23 19.90 17.31
CA ILE A 865 11.70 19.29 16.07
C ILE A 865 13.09 19.79 15.71
N ILE A 866 13.56 19.39 14.54
CA ILE A 866 14.87 19.72 13.97
C ILE A 866 14.70 20.89 13.01
N HIS A 867 15.67 21.80 12.92
CA HIS A 867 15.64 22.82 11.87
C HIS A 867 15.93 22.13 10.52
N PRO A 868 15.01 22.11 9.53
CA PRO A 868 15.17 21.25 8.36
C PRO A 868 16.39 21.58 7.48
N LEU A 869 16.86 22.83 7.53
CA LEU A 869 17.91 23.35 6.64
C LEU A 869 19.31 23.45 7.26
N PHE A 870 19.44 23.54 8.58
CA PHE A 870 20.69 23.90 9.28
C PHE A 870 20.83 23.12 10.59
N GLU A 871 22.07 22.91 11.05
CA GLU A 871 22.37 22.38 12.39
C GLU A 871 21.73 23.25 13.48
N GLY A 872 21.06 22.60 14.45
CA GLY A 872 20.16 23.26 15.41
C GLY A 872 18.70 22.81 15.29
N ARG A 873 17.91 23.03 16.34
CA ARG A 873 16.51 22.59 16.44
C ARG A 873 15.51 23.75 16.31
N LEU A 874 14.22 23.44 16.41
CA LEU A 874 13.10 24.40 16.46
C LEU A 874 12.19 24.10 17.67
N CYS A 875 11.84 25.14 18.42
CA CYS A 875 10.72 25.09 19.37
C CYS A 875 9.37 25.14 18.65
N SER A 876 8.28 24.74 19.30
CA SER A 876 6.94 24.66 18.70
C SER A 876 6.50 25.96 18.01
N ASN A 877 6.74 27.12 18.62
CA ASN A 877 6.37 28.41 18.03
C ASN A 877 7.17 28.70 16.74
N CYS A 878 8.48 28.40 16.72
CA CYS A 878 9.30 28.59 15.54
C CYS A 878 9.03 27.53 14.46
N LYS A 879 8.62 26.31 14.84
CA LYS A 879 8.09 25.29 13.93
C LYS A 879 6.85 25.81 13.18
N TYR A 880 5.84 26.33 13.89
CA TYR A 880 4.64 26.89 13.25
C TYR A 880 4.98 28.04 12.31
N ASN A 881 5.81 29.00 12.78
CA ASN A 881 6.27 30.12 11.95
C ASN A 881 7.01 29.63 10.69
N PHE A 882 7.84 28.58 10.79
CA PHE A 882 8.55 27.99 9.66
C PHE A 882 7.61 27.31 8.66
N THR A 883 6.59 26.57 9.12
CA THR A 883 5.53 26.00 8.27
C THR A 883 4.76 27.08 7.50
N GLU A 884 4.52 28.23 8.12
CA GLU A 884 3.75 29.34 7.53
C GLU A 884 4.55 30.17 6.51
N THR A 885 5.84 30.38 6.75
CA THR A 885 6.63 31.43 6.07
C THR A 885 7.71 30.96 5.11
N LEU A 886 8.24 29.73 5.18
CA LEU A 886 9.37 29.33 4.31
C LEU A 886 9.05 29.49 2.81
N TYR A 887 7.83 29.14 2.41
CA TYR A 887 7.33 29.31 1.04
C TYR A 887 6.45 30.55 0.91
N ARG A 888 6.94 31.69 1.42
CA ARG A 888 6.46 33.04 1.12
C ARG A 888 7.54 33.79 0.35
N TYR A 889 7.12 34.48 -0.69
CA TYR A 889 7.99 35.25 -1.56
C TYR A 889 7.34 36.62 -1.83
N ASP A 890 8.17 37.66 -1.93
CA ASP A 890 7.74 39.02 -2.26
C ASP A 890 7.79 39.26 -3.78
N GLU A 891 7.47 40.49 -4.21
CA GLU A 891 7.34 40.85 -5.64
C GLU A 891 8.68 40.93 -6.37
N ASP A 892 9.81 40.90 -5.64
CA ASP A 892 11.17 40.71 -6.15
C ASP A 892 11.52 39.23 -6.40
N GLY A 893 10.61 38.31 -6.06
CA GLY A 893 10.80 36.87 -6.19
C GLY A 893 11.61 36.21 -5.06
N TYR A 894 12.15 36.96 -4.09
CA TYR A 894 12.92 36.41 -2.97
C TYR A 894 12.03 36.08 -1.75
N GLN A 895 12.55 35.29 -0.82
CA GLN A 895 11.86 34.93 0.42
C GLN A 895 11.63 36.16 1.31
N SER A 896 10.35 36.43 1.63
CA SER A 896 9.90 37.57 2.46
C SER A 896 10.43 37.57 3.90
N TYR A 897 11.05 36.47 4.33
CA TYR A 897 11.55 36.25 5.69
C TYR A 897 12.84 35.44 5.63
N CYS A 898 13.75 35.67 6.60
CA CYS A 898 15.04 34.96 6.61
C CYS A 898 14.88 33.43 6.69
N THR A 899 15.61 32.72 5.82
CA THR A 899 15.64 31.24 5.70
C THR A 899 15.98 30.48 7.00
N VAL A 900 16.52 31.15 8.02
CA VAL A 900 17.01 30.54 9.29
C VAL A 900 16.09 30.83 10.49
N CYS A 901 15.42 31.98 10.53
CA CYS A 901 14.58 32.37 11.67
C CYS A 901 13.13 32.68 11.31
N CYS A 902 12.79 32.67 10.01
CA CYS A 902 11.46 33.02 9.51
C CYS A 902 11.00 34.39 10.02
N SER A 903 11.95 35.33 10.10
CA SER A 903 11.79 36.67 10.66
C SER A 903 12.92 37.59 10.16
N GLY A 904 13.11 38.73 10.83
CA GLY A 904 14.03 39.81 10.44
C GLY A 904 13.32 40.93 9.67
N MET A 905 13.84 42.16 9.78
CA MET A 905 13.33 43.36 9.09
C MET A 905 14.28 43.89 8.01
N GLU A 906 15.56 43.51 8.07
CA GLU A 906 16.57 43.79 7.05
C GLU A 906 17.27 42.46 6.72
N VAL A 907 17.45 42.19 5.43
CA VAL A 907 18.00 40.94 4.89
C VAL A 907 18.99 41.21 3.76
N ILE A 908 19.95 40.30 3.57
CA ILE A 908 20.74 40.16 2.35
C ILE A 908 20.13 39.02 1.52
N LEU A 909 20.05 39.24 0.20
CA LEU A 909 19.55 38.28 -0.79
C LEU A 909 20.70 37.44 -1.35
N CYS A 910 20.43 36.20 -1.74
CA CYS A 910 21.41 35.33 -2.38
C CYS A 910 21.59 35.72 -3.86
N GLY A 911 22.78 36.19 -4.25
CA GLY A 911 23.13 36.53 -5.63
C GLY A 911 23.48 35.33 -6.53
N HIS A 912 23.17 34.10 -6.12
CA HIS A 912 23.35 32.91 -6.94
C HIS A 912 22.07 32.61 -7.74
N ASP A 913 22.23 32.41 -9.05
CA ASP A 913 21.19 32.06 -10.02
C ASP A 913 20.17 31.03 -9.48
N ASN A 914 18.88 31.26 -9.75
CA ASN A 914 17.74 30.46 -9.28
C ASN A 914 17.58 30.31 -7.74
N CYS A 915 18.34 31.04 -6.90
CA CYS A 915 18.26 30.92 -5.44
C CYS A 915 17.51 32.09 -4.77
N CYS A 916 16.20 31.95 -4.61
CA CYS A 916 15.33 32.96 -4.00
C CYS A 916 15.46 33.13 -2.46
N ARG A 917 16.63 32.87 -1.84
CA ARG A 917 16.80 32.78 -0.37
C ARG A 917 17.37 34.07 0.25
N SER A 918 17.00 34.37 1.50
CA SER A 918 17.34 35.63 2.18
C SER A 918 17.79 35.42 3.64
N TYR A 919 18.70 36.27 4.14
CA TYR A 919 19.35 36.11 5.45
C TYR A 919 19.39 37.43 6.22
N CYS A 920 18.83 37.47 7.44
CA CYS A 920 18.72 38.71 8.22
C CYS A 920 19.97 39.03 9.05
N VAL A 921 20.11 40.32 9.40
CA VAL A 921 21.17 40.86 10.28
C VAL A 921 21.38 39.99 11.52
N ASP A 922 20.31 39.75 12.30
CA ASP A 922 20.36 38.95 13.53
C ASP A 922 20.84 37.51 13.32
N CYS A 923 20.61 36.91 12.14
CA CYS A 923 21.09 35.55 11.87
C CYS A 923 22.58 35.54 11.48
N LEU A 924 23.00 36.49 10.66
CA LEU A 924 24.39 36.59 10.21
C LEU A 924 25.31 37.02 11.37
N ASP A 925 24.97 38.08 12.09
CA ASP A 925 25.84 38.62 13.14
C ASP A 925 25.86 37.79 14.43
N ILE A 926 24.82 37.00 14.70
CA ILE A 926 24.78 36.14 15.90
C ILE A 926 25.35 34.75 15.59
N LEU A 927 24.92 34.08 14.50
CA LEU A 927 25.30 32.69 14.25
C LEU A 927 26.64 32.57 13.52
N VAL A 928 26.95 33.47 12.58
CA VAL A 928 28.22 33.48 11.84
C VAL A 928 29.25 34.33 12.58
N GLY A 929 28.88 35.54 12.98
CA GLY A 929 29.65 36.39 13.89
C GLY A 929 29.51 37.87 13.62
N GLU A 930 29.73 38.68 14.65
CA GLU A 930 29.44 40.11 14.66
C GLU A 930 30.13 40.89 13.53
N GLY A 931 29.38 41.76 12.84
CA GLY A 931 29.85 42.48 11.66
C GLY A 931 29.95 41.63 10.39
N THR A 932 29.33 40.44 10.35
CA THR A 932 29.20 39.64 9.12
C THR A 932 28.18 40.25 8.17
N PHE A 933 27.09 40.83 8.67
CA PHE A 933 26.11 41.49 7.82
C PHE A 933 26.74 42.64 7.00
N ASP A 934 27.41 43.58 7.66
CA ASP A 934 28.07 44.72 6.99
C ASP A 934 29.20 44.30 6.04
N ARG A 935 29.91 43.21 6.36
CA ARG A 935 30.89 42.60 5.44
C ARG A 935 30.23 42.06 4.17
N LEU A 936 29.17 41.25 4.31
CA LEU A 936 28.51 40.60 3.18
C LEU A 936 27.66 41.58 2.35
N LYS A 937 27.17 42.67 2.94
CA LYS A 937 26.45 43.77 2.25
C LYS A 937 27.29 44.47 1.17
N ASN A 938 28.61 44.29 1.19
CA ASN A 938 29.55 44.81 0.21
C ASN A 938 30.13 43.71 -0.73
N VAL A 939 29.55 42.50 -0.72
CA VAL A 939 29.94 41.38 -1.59
C VAL A 939 28.83 41.14 -2.61
N ASP A 940 29.14 41.33 -3.89
CA ASP A 940 28.21 41.15 -4.99
C ASP A 940 28.88 40.37 -6.13
N PRO A 941 28.35 39.21 -6.57
CA PRO A 941 27.22 38.47 -5.98
C PRO A 941 27.62 37.70 -4.71
N TRP A 942 26.85 37.84 -3.62
CA TRP A 942 27.00 36.97 -2.44
C TRP A 942 26.26 35.65 -2.63
N THR A 943 27.00 34.54 -2.63
CA THR A 943 26.41 33.19 -2.61
C THR A 943 26.12 32.75 -1.17
N CYS A 944 24.87 32.37 -0.89
CA CYS A 944 24.46 32.00 0.46
C CYS A 944 24.89 30.58 0.88
N TYR A 945 24.89 30.31 2.19
CA TYR A 945 25.38 29.06 2.78
C TYR A 945 24.69 27.78 2.28
N LEU A 946 23.44 27.83 1.80
CA LEU A 946 22.76 26.68 1.19
C LEU A 946 23.17 26.42 -0.27
N CYS A 947 23.84 27.36 -0.92
CA CYS A 947 24.43 27.24 -2.25
C CYS A 947 25.95 26.96 -2.20
N ALA A 948 26.63 27.52 -1.20
CA ALA A 948 28.07 27.32 -0.93
C ALA A 948 28.29 26.80 0.51
N PRO A 949 28.02 25.51 0.81
CA PRO A 949 28.15 24.96 2.16
C PRO A 949 29.55 25.09 2.77
N GLU A 950 30.59 25.06 1.95
CA GLU A 950 32.00 25.28 2.31
C GLU A 950 32.30 26.71 2.81
N SER A 951 31.42 27.68 2.53
CA SER A 951 31.49 29.03 3.12
C SER A 951 30.88 29.13 4.53
N SER A 952 30.19 28.07 4.99
CA SER A 952 29.53 28.05 6.29
C SER A 952 30.53 28.10 7.44
N SER A 953 30.18 28.83 8.50
CA SER A 953 31.12 29.12 9.58
C SER A 953 30.42 29.34 10.92
N ARG A 954 31.18 29.05 11.99
CA ARG A 954 30.76 29.17 13.39
C ARG A 954 29.51 28.32 13.70
N ALA A 955 28.36 28.94 13.99
CA ALA A 955 27.14 28.26 14.44
C ALA A 955 26.03 28.16 13.36
N LEU A 956 26.27 28.64 12.13
CA LEU A 956 25.34 28.47 11.01
C LEU A 956 25.94 27.50 9.98
N LYS A 957 25.51 26.25 10.02
CA LYS A 957 25.97 25.17 9.13
C LYS A 957 24.79 24.47 8.44
N PRO A 958 24.76 24.34 7.11
CA PRO A 958 23.75 23.54 6.41
C PRO A 958 23.81 22.06 6.80
N ARG A 959 22.67 21.35 6.72
CA ARG A 959 22.65 19.88 6.85
C ARG A 959 22.90 19.22 5.50
N ASN A 960 23.73 18.18 5.44
CA ASN A 960 24.01 17.45 4.19
C ASN A 960 22.74 16.88 3.51
N ASP A 961 21.74 16.53 4.30
CA ASP A 961 20.45 15.93 3.91
C ASP A 961 19.29 16.95 3.85
N TRP A 962 19.56 18.26 3.90
CA TRP A 962 18.53 19.32 3.97
C TRP A 962 17.46 19.21 2.87
N ARG A 963 17.89 18.80 1.67
CA ARG A 963 17.07 18.65 0.46
C ARG A 963 15.95 17.63 0.59
N ILE A 964 16.11 16.63 1.47
CA ILE A 964 15.10 15.62 1.79
C ILE A 964 14.29 16.10 3.01
N ARG A 965 14.96 16.46 4.10
CA ARG A 965 14.32 16.86 5.37
C ARG A 965 13.30 17.97 5.23
N VAL A 966 13.56 18.97 4.40
CA VAL A 966 12.63 20.08 4.17
C VAL A 966 11.34 19.62 3.48
N GLN A 967 11.40 18.58 2.64
CA GLN A 967 10.23 18.05 1.94
C GLN A 967 9.48 17.00 2.77
N GLU A 968 10.19 16.19 3.57
CA GLU A 968 9.57 15.36 4.62
C GLU A 968 8.75 16.21 5.61
N PHE A 969 9.31 17.34 6.06
CA PHE A 969 8.64 18.29 6.96
C PHE A 969 7.35 18.87 6.38
N PHE A 970 7.24 18.96 5.05
CA PHE A 970 6.07 19.44 4.32
C PHE A 970 5.25 18.32 3.65
N ALA A 971 5.51 17.04 3.93
CA ALA A 971 4.78 15.92 3.34
C ALA A 971 3.28 15.94 3.70
N ASN A 972 2.42 15.59 2.73
CA ASN A 972 0.96 15.64 2.88
C ASN A 972 0.43 14.44 3.71
N ASN A 973 0.67 14.47 5.02
CA ASN A 973 0.28 13.43 5.99
C ASN A 973 -1.22 13.44 6.35
N SER A 974 -2.11 13.61 5.37
CA SER A 974 -3.56 13.81 5.56
C SER A 974 -4.32 12.51 5.87
N ALA A 975 -4.22 12.06 7.13
CA ALA A 975 -5.05 11.02 7.75
C ALA A 975 -5.15 9.73 6.91
N MET A 976 -4.03 9.01 6.81
CA MET A 976 -3.81 7.97 5.82
C MET A 976 -4.61 6.68 6.03
N GLU A 977 -5.62 6.49 5.18
CA GLU A 977 -6.06 5.17 4.71
C GLU A 977 -5.19 4.70 3.51
N PHE A 978 -4.73 5.66 2.70
CA PHE A 978 -3.89 5.49 1.50
C PHE A 978 -2.38 5.59 1.80
N GLU A 979 -1.52 5.06 0.92
CA GLU A 979 -0.05 5.20 1.06
C GLU A 979 0.46 6.61 0.67
N PRO A 980 1.61 7.05 1.20
CA PRO A 980 2.20 8.33 0.83
C PRO A 980 2.62 8.36 -0.65
N HIS A 981 2.23 9.41 -1.38
CA HIS A 981 2.85 9.71 -2.67
C HIS A 981 4.34 9.98 -2.52
N ARG A 982 5.12 9.59 -3.54
CA ARG A 982 6.56 9.81 -3.65
C ARG A 982 6.93 11.28 -3.40
N VAL A 983 7.83 11.50 -2.44
CA VAL A 983 8.40 12.81 -2.11
C VAL A 983 9.72 12.98 -2.88
N TYR A 984 9.82 14.04 -3.67
CA TYR A 984 11.04 14.36 -4.42
C TYR A 984 11.94 15.31 -3.61
N PRO A 985 13.27 15.12 -3.58
CA PRO A 985 14.20 16.03 -2.90
C PRO A 985 14.30 17.37 -3.63
N SER A 986 14.54 18.46 -2.89
CA SER A 986 14.82 19.79 -3.48
C SER A 986 16.03 19.77 -4.41
N ILE A 987 15.91 20.46 -5.54
CA ILE A 987 16.99 20.57 -6.54
C ILE A 987 17.92 21.75 -6.15
N PRO A 988 19.24 21.55 -6.10
CA PRO A 988 20.25 22.63 -5.95
C PRO A 988 20.08 23.73 -7.00
N ALA A 989 20.31 25.00 -6.63
CA ALA A 989 19.95 26.14 -7.48
C ALA A 989 20.58 26.13 -8.90
N ASN A 990 21.82 25.67 -9.01
CA ASN A 990 22.54 25.47 -10.28
C ASN A 990 22.03 24.30 -11.15
N GLN A 991 21.24 23.38 -10.58
CA GLN A 991 20.65 22.23 -11.27
C GLN A 991 19.17 22.43 -11.64
N ARG A 992 18.58 23.58 -11.27
CA ARG A 992 17.19 23.92 -11.56
C ARG A 992 17.03 24.25 -13.04
N ARG A 993 16.13 23.53 -13.73
CA ARG A 993 15.71 23.83 -15.11
C ARG A 993 14.37 24.57 -15.14
N PRO A 994 14.00 25.23 -16.25
CA PRO A 994 12.66 25.73 -16.47
C PRO A 994 11.56 24.70 -16.24
N ILE A 995 10.34 25.16 -15.92
CA ILE A 995 9.18 24.29 -15.71
C ILE A 995 8.38 24.10 -17.01
N ARG A 996 7.92 22.86 -17.26
CA ARG A 996 7.02 22.52 -18.38
C ARG A 996 5.70 22.02 -17.82
N VAL A 997 4.59 22.60 -18.29
CA VAL A 997 3.26 22.47 -17.67
C VAL A 997 2.23 22.02 -18.68
N LEU A 998 1.39 21.05 -18.29
CA LEU A 998 0.11 20.77 -18.94
C LEU A 998 -1.02 21.28 -18.04
N SER A 999 -1.86 22.15 -18.58
CA SER A 999 -3.05 22.68 -17.92
C SER A 999 -4.31 22.17 -18.61
N LEU A 1000 -5.19 21.52 -17.85
CA LEU A 1000 -6.45 20.96 -18.33
C LEU A 1000 -7.60 21.75 -17.71
N PHE A 1001 -8.55 22.21 -18.54
CA PHE A 1001 -9.60 23.14 -18.13
C PHE A 1001 -9.00 24.48 -17.63
N ASP A 1002 -8.01 24.99 -18.37
CA ASP A 1002 -7.14 26.12 -17.98
C ASP A 1002 -7.90 27.43 -17.71
N GLY A 1003 -9.09 27.60 -18.32
CA GLY A 1003 -9.87 28.83 -18.25
C GLY A 1003 -9.05 30.04 -18.67
N ILE A 1004 -9.06 31.08 -17.84
CA ILE A 1004 -8.36 32.35 -18.11
C ILE A 1004 -6.86 32.30 -17.73
N ALA A 1005 -6.18 31.17 -17.99
CA ALA A 1005 -4.76 30.94 -17.73
C ALA A 1005 -4.28 31.34 -16.33
N THR A 1006 -5.01 30.88 -15.30
CA THR A 1006 -4.69 31.25 -13.91
C THR A 1006 -3.39 30.59 -13.42
N GLY A 1007 -3.07 29.38 -13.92
CA GLY A 1007 -1.81 28.70 -13.63
C GLY A 1007 -0.60 29.46 -14.18
N TYR A 1008 -0.61 29.77 -15.49
CA TYR A 1008 0.46 30.53 -16.15
C TYR A 1008 0.66 31.92 -15.50
N LEU A 1009 -0.44 32.64 -15.22
CA LEU A 1009 -0.38 33.92 -14.50
C LEU A 1009 0.37 33.79 -13.17
N VAL A 1010 0.04 32.78 -12.36
CA VAL A 1010 0.69 32.57 -11.06
C VAL A 1010 2.16 32.13 -11.19
N LEU A 1011 2.50 31.31 -12.18
CA LEU A 1011 3.88 30.90 -12.41
C LEU A 1011 4.75 32.10 -12.80
N ARG A 1012 4.25 32.97 -13.68
CA ARG A 1012 4.90 34.23 -14.06
C ARG A 1012 4.97 35.22 -12.89
N ASP A 1013 3.89 35.38 -12.12
CA ASP A 1013 3.86 36.26 -10.94
C ASP A 1013 4.74 35.75 -9.79
N LEU A 1014 5.11 34.46 -9.78
CA LEU A 1014 6.14 33.91 -8.90
C LEU A 1014 7.55 34.02 -9.51
N GLY A 1015 7.70 34.39 -10.78
CA GLY A 1015 8.99 34.52 -11.47
C GLY A 1015 9.61 33.20 -11.92
N PHE A 1016 8.81 32.17 -12.21
CA PHE A 1016 9.34 30.92 -12.79
C PHE A 1016 9.72 31.09 -14.27
N LYS A 1017 10.89 30.57 -14.66
CA LYS A 1017 11.23 30.32 -16.06
C LYS A 1017 10.32 29.20 -16.58
N VAL A 1018 9.31 29.54 -17.39
CA VAL A 1018 8.39 28.58 -18.01
C VAL A 1018 8.87 28.28 -19.43
N GLU A 1019 9.41 27.07 -19.65
CA GLU A 1019 9.83 26.62 -20.99
C GLU A 1019 8.61 26.31 -21.87
N LYS A 1020 7.57 25.71 -21.29
CA LYS A 1020 6.39 25.29 -22.04
C LYS A 1020 5.14 25.29 -21.16
N TYR A 1021 4.06 25.85 -21.68
CA TYR A 1021 2.73 25.75 -21.08
C TYR A 1021 1.75 25.32 -22.17
N VAL A 1022 1.27 24.08 -22.10
CA VAL A 1022 0.24 23.53 -22.99
C VAL A 1022 -1.10 23.60 -22.27
N ALA A 1023 -2.14 24.11 -22.93
CA ALA A 1023 -3.44 24.36 -22.32
C ALA A 1023 -4.60 23.77 -23.14
N SER A 1024 -5.36 22.86 -22.54
CA SER A 1024 -6.63 22.38 -23.10
C SER A 1024 -7.79 23.15 -22.48
N GLU A 1025 -8.52 23.87 -23.33
CA GLU A 1025 -9.71 24.64 -23.00
C GLU A 1025 -10.61 24.71 -24.26
N VAL A 1026 -11.93 24.76 -24.08
CA VAL A 1026 -12.93 24.81 -25.17
C VAL A 1026 -13.78 26.08 -25.14
N ASP A 1027 -13.68 26.86 -24.07
CA ASP A 1027 -14.39 28.13 -23.87
C ASP A 1027 -13.66 29.27 -24.60
N GLU A 1028 -14.11 29.63 -25.80
CA GLU A 1028 -13.52 30.68 -26.65
C GLU A 1028 -13.27 32.02 -25.94
N GLU A 1029 -14.17 32.37 -25.01
CA GLU A 1029 -14.06 33.53 -24.12
C GLU A 1029 -12.79 33.47 -23.25
N SER A 1030 -12.48 32.30 -22.70
CA SER A 1030 -11.31 32.04 -21.86
C SER A 1030 -10.02 31.93 -22.67
N ILE A 1031 -10.05 31.25 -23.82
CA ILE A 1031 -8.93 31.16 -24.78
C ILE A 1031 -8.55 32.57 -25.29
N THR A 1032 -9.54 33.42 -25.58
CA THR A 1032 -9.29 34.80 -26.00
C THR A 1032 -8.57 35.63 -24.94
N ILE A 1033 -8.90 35.45 -23.66
CA ILE A 1033 -8.25 36.16 -22.54
C ILE A 1033 -6.81 35.66 -22.33
N SER A 1034 -6.60 34.35 -22.33
CA SER A 1034 -5.27 33.75 -22.13
C SER A 1034 -4.29 34.10 -23.26
N MET A 1035 -4.71 34.02 -24.52
CA MET A 1035 -3.87 34.42 -25.67
C MET A 1035 -3.41 35.88 -25.62
N VAL A 1036 -4.31 36.81 -25.23
CA VAL A 1036 -4.02 38.26 -25.25
C VAL A 1036 -3.20 38.71 -24.05
N ASN A 1037 -3.40 38.13 -22.86
CA ASN A 1037 -2.68 38.55 -21.65
C ASN A 1037 -1.27 37.98 -21.51
N HIS A 1038 -0.93 36.95 -22.30
CA HIS A 1038 0.31 36.19 -22.18
C HIS A 1038 1.08 36.08 -23.52
N ASP A 1039 0.89 37.05 -24.41
CA ASP A 1039 1.64 37.22 -25.68
C ASP A 1039 1.70 35.97 -26.58
N GLY A 1040 0.68 35.11 -26.55
CA GLY A 1040 0.69 33.83 -27.29
C GLY A 1040 1.67 32.77 -26.78
N LYS A 1041 2.29 32.95 -25.59
CA LYS A 1041 3.24 32.00 -24.98
C LYS A 1041 2.60 30.68 -24.51
N ILE A 1042 1.27 30.59 -24.54
CA ILE A 1042 0.49 29.40 -24.19
C ILE A 1042 0.16 28.63 -25.47
N THR A 1043 0.59 27.36 -25.53
CA THR A 1043 0.23 26.44 -26.60
C THR A 1043 -1.16 25.88 -26.34
N HIS A 1044 -2.20 26.49 -26.92
CA HIS A 1044 -3.54 25.93 -26.85
C HIS A 1044 -3.67 24.66 -27.70
N VAL A 1045 -4.39 23.67 -27.18
CA VAL A 1045 -4.65 22.38 -27.82
C VAL A 1045 -6.13 22.02 -27.71
N ASP A 1046 -6.56 21.05 -28.52
CA ASP A 1046 -7.95 20.58 -28.58
C ASP A 1046 -8.52 20.11 -27.22
N ASP A 1047 -9.84 19.93 -27.22
CA ASP A 1047 -10.63 19.30 -26.16
C ASP A 1047 -9.92 18.07 -25.57
N VAL A 1048 -9.82 18.01 -24.24
CA VAL A 1048 -9.05 17.03 -23.46
C VAL A 1048 -9.31 15.57 -23.84
N LYS A 1049 -10.54 15.23 -24.27
CA LYS A 1049 -10.91 13.89 -24.76
C LYS A 1049 -10.08 13.44 -25.97
N ASN A 1050 -9.59 14.38 -26.78
CA ASN A 1050 -8.79 14.12 -27.98
C ASN A 1050 -7.29 14.01 -27.67
N ILE A 1051 -6.86 14.22 -26.42
CA ILE A 1051 -5.45 14.14 -26.02
C ILE A 1051 -5.06 12.68 -25.79
N THR A 1052 -4.19 12.16 -26.67
CA THR A 1052 -3.67 10.79 -26.62
C THR A 1052 -2.25 10.76 -26.06
N LYS A 1053 -1.75 9.57 -25.68
CA LYS A 1053 -0.35 9.41 -25.27
C LYS A 1053 0.64 9.95 -26.31
N LYS A 1054 0.39 9.68 -27.61
CA LYS A 1054 1.18 10.23 -28.73
C LYS A 1054 1.19 11.76 -28.82
N HIS A 1055 0.22 12.45 -28.23
CA HIS A 1055 0.23 13.92 -28.12
C HIS A 1055 1.11 14.36 -26.96
N ILE A 1056 1.02 13.72 -25.79
CA ILE A 1056 1.93 13.94 -24.65
C ILE A 1056 3.39 13.71 -25.06
N ASP A 1057 3.70 12.54 -25.66
CA ASP A 1057 5.05 12.18 -26.09
C ASP A 1057 5.64 13.22 -27.06
N ARG A 1058 4.82 13.73 -28.00
CA ARG A 1058 5.21 14.77 -28.99
C ARG A 1058 5.38 16.15 -28.35
N TRP A 1059 4.57 16.49 -27.35
CA TRP A 1059 4.70 17.77 -26.64
C TRP A 1059 5.87 17.77 -25.66
N GLY A 1060 6.43 16.61 -25.35
CA GLY A 1060 7.55 16.39 -24.44
C GLY A 1060 7.06 16.11 -23.01
N PRO A 1061 7.90 15.48 -22.18
CA PRO A 1061 7.54 15.21 -20.78
C PRO A 1061 7.29 16.53 -20.05
N PHE A 1062 6.22 16.56 -19.25
CA PHE A 1062 5.86 17.69 -18.41
C PHE A 1062 6.34 17.45 -16.97
N ASP A 1063 6.58 18.54 -16.24
CA ASP A 1063 6.99 18.51 -14.83
C ASP A 1063 5.82 18.83 -13.89
N LEU A 1064 4.74 19.42 -14.41
CA LEU A 1064 3.55 19.82 -13.67
C LEU A 1064 2.26 19.57 -14.48
N LEU A 1065 1.30 18.84 -13.90
CA LEU A 1065 -0.06 18.65 -14.43
C LEU A 1065 -1.11 19.33 -13.54
N ILE A 1066 -1.77 20.38 -14.04
CA ILE A 1066 -2.80 21.11 -13.28
C ILE A 1066 -4.17 21.05 -13.96
N GLY A 1067 -5.26 21.10 -13.19
CA GLY A 1067 -6.60 21.25 -13.77
C GLY A 1067 -7.74 21.29 -12.76
N GLY A 1068 -8.89 21.85 -13.19
CA GLY A 1068 -10.11 21.94 -12.39
C GLY A 1068 -11.34 21.67 -13.23
N SER A 1069 -11.84 20.44 -13.23
CA SER A 1069 -12.93 20.03 -14.13
C SER A 1069 -14.26 20.70 -13.78
N PRO A 1070 -15.16 20.95 -14.76
CA PRO A 1070 -16.36 21.77 -14.54
C PRO A 1070 -17.28 21.22 -13.44
N CYS A 1071 -17.34 21.93 -12.32
CA CYS A 1071 -18.03 21.50 -11.10
C CYS A 1071 -19.57 21.45 -11.18
N ASN A 1072 -20.18 21.73 -12.34
CA ASN A 1072 -21.63 21.92 -12.46
C ASN A 1072 -22.43 20.66 -12.11
N ASP A 1073 -21.96 19.48 -12.52
CA ASP A 1073 -22.60 18.19 -12.25
C ASP A 1073 -22.12 17.52 -10.94
N LEU A 1074 -21.03 18.01 -10.35
CA LEU A 1074 -20.52 17.55 -9.05
C LEU A 1074 -21.13 18.33 -7.87
N SER A 1075 -21.60 19.55 -8.14
CA SER A 1075 -22.04 20.52 -7.14
C SER A 1075 -23.47 20.26 -6.63
N ILE A 1076 -23.63 20.04 -5.32
CA ILE A 1076 -24.93 19.87 -4.64
C ILE A 1076 -25.86 21.08 -4.87
N VAL A 1077 -25.33 22.30 -5.04
CA VAL A 1077 -26.16 23.50 -5.31
C VAL A 1077 -26.73 23.57 -6.73
N ASN A 1078 -26.53 22.53 -7.55
CA ASN A 1078 -27.24 22.31 -8.81
C ASN A 1078 -28.31 21.21 -8.63
N PRO A 1079 -29.62 21.53 -8.68
CA PRO A 1079 -30.66 20.51 -8.63
C PRO A 1079 -30.66 19.57 -9.84
N ALA A 1080 -30.20 20.04 -11.00
CA ALA A 1080 -30.10 19.28 -12.24
C ALA A 1080 -28.67 18.74 -12.47
N ARG A 1081 -27.99 18.36 -11.39
CA ARG A 1081 -26.65 17.75 -11.42
C ARG A 1081 -26.73 16.30 -11.87
N LYS A 1082 -25.73 15.81 -12.61
CA LYS A 1082 -25.64 14.42 -13.05
C LYS A 1082 -24.63 13.54 -12.30
N GLY A 1083 -23.89 14.09 -11.33
CA GLY A 1083 -22.88 13.34 -10.57
C GLY A 1083 -21.55 13.18 -11.33
N LEU A 1084 -20.74 12.20 -10.92
CA LEU A 1084 -19.35 12.03 -11.39
C LEU A 1084 -19.23 11.33 -12.75
N PHE A 1085 -20.10 10.36 -13.05
CA PHE A 1085 -20.01 9.50 -14.24
C PHE A 1085 -20.74 10.07 -15.47
N GLU A 1086 -21.67 11.01 -15.25
CA GLU A 1086 -22.47 11.65 -16.29
C GLU A 1086 -22.12 13.15 -16.50
N GLY A 1087 -22.68 13.72 -17.56
CA GLY A 1087 -22.64 15.16 -17.83
C GLY A 1087 -21.22 15.70 -17.95
N THR A 1088 -20.93 16.79 -17.25
CA THR A 1088 -19.59 17.38 -17.13
C THR A 1088 -18.72 16.74 -16.05
N GLY A 1089 -19.29 15.94 -15.15
CA GLY A 1089 -18.54 15.26 -14.08
C GLY A 1089 -17.47 14.33 -14.62
N ARG A 1090 -17.76 13.63 -15.72
CA ARG A 1090 -16.84 12.67 -16.37
C ARG A 1090 -15.50 13.26 -16.81
N LEU A 1091 -15.42 14.59 -16.94
CA LEU A 1091 -14.17 15.29 -17.27
C LEU A 1091 -13.12 15.16 -16.15
N PHE A 1092 -13.50 14.71 -14.95
CA PHE A 1092 -12.55 14.20 -13.95
C PHE A 1092 -11.76 12.98 -14.46
N PHE A 1093 -12.40 12.03 -15.16
CA PHE A 1093 -11.73 10.84 -15.66
C PHE A 1093 -10.73 11.15 -16.78
N GLU A 1094 -10.95 12.21 -17.55
CA GLU A 1094 -9.97 12.71 -18.52
C GLU A 1094 -8.71 13.26 -17.84
N TYR A 1095 -8.87 13.97 -16.71
CA TYR A 1095 -7.73 14.39 -15.88
C TYR A 1095 -7.00 13.17 -15.31
N TYR A 1096 -7.72 12.20 -14.74
CA TYR A 1096 -7.15 10.98 -14.17
C TYR A 1096 -6.42 10.10 -15.22
N ARG A 1097 -7.00 9.95 -16.41
CA ARG A 1097 -6.41 9.25 -17.56
C ARG A 1097 -5.08 9.88 -17.97
N LEU A 1098 -5.05 11.20 -18.14
CA LEU A 1098 -3.82 11.91 -18.51
C LEU A 1098 -2.80 11.92 -17.38
N LEU A 1099 -3.22 12.03 -16.11
CA LEU A 1099 -2.35 11.86 -14.95
C LEU A 1099 -1.65 10.50 -14.96
N ASN A 1100 -2.38 9.40 -15.17
CA ASN A 1100 -1.77 8.06 -15.22
C ASN A 1100 -0.88 7.84 -16.46
N VAL A 1101 -1.18 8.48 -17.60
CA VAL A 1101 -0.29 8.48 -18.78
C VAL A 1101 1.02 9.26 -18.52
N MET A 1102 1.00 10.23 -17.59
CA MET A 1102 2.12 11.14 -17.31
C MET A 1102 2.89 10.82 -16.03
N LYS A 1103 2.37 9.98 -15.13
CA LYS A 1103 3.09 9.49 -13.94
C LYS A 1103 4.43 8.85 -14.37
N PRO A 1104 5.59 9.32 -13.87
CA PRO A 1104 6.86 8.64 -14.08
C PRO A 1104 6.85 7.23 -13.49
N LYS A 1105 7.79 6.39 -13.94
CA LYS A 1105 8.06 5.10 -13.29
C LYS A 1105 8.66 5.32 -11.88
N GLU A 1106 8.64 4.30 -11.05
CA GLU A 1106 9.15 4.37 -9.67
C GLU A 1106 10.66 4.68 -9.60
N ASP A 1107 11.43 4.23 -10.61
CA ASP A 1107 12.87 4.42 -10.77
C ASP A 1107 13.28 5.79 -11.33
N ASP A 1108 12.42 6.45 -12.11
CA ASP A 1108 12.73 7.74 -12.75
C ASP A 1108 12.96 8.84 -11.69
N PRO A 1109 14.16 9.45 -11.57
CA PRO A 1109 14.44 10.44 -10.52
C PRO A 1109 13.79 11.82 -10.77
N GLN A 1110 13.16 12.04 -11.94
CA GLN A 1110 12.61 13.34 -12.33
C GLN A 1110 11.40 13.74 -11.47
N PRO A 1111 11.39 14.93 -10.82
CA PRO A 1111 10.22 15.41 -10.10
C PRO A 1111 9.04 15.68 -11.02
N PHE A 1112 7.93 15.00 -10.76
CA PHE A 1112 6.65 15.21 -11.42
C PHE A 1112 5.58 15.60 -10.40
N PHE A 1113 4.98 16.77 -10.60
CA PHE A 1113 3.96 17.33 -9.72
C PHE A 1113 2.59 17.38 -10.39
N TRP A 1114 1.53 17.28 -9.59
CA TRP A 1114 0.18 17.42 -10.09
C TRP A 1114 -0.77 18.04 -9.05
N LEU A 1115 -1.80 18.73 -9.55
CA LEU A 1115 -2.80 19.44 -8.75
C LEU A 1115 -4.18 19.39 -9.43
N PHE A 1116 -5.17 18.79 -8.76
CA PHE A 1116 -6.57 18.78 -9.17
C PHE A 1116 -7.43 19.62 -8.21
N GLU A 1117 -8.26 20.52 -8.73
CA GLU A 1117 -9.18 21.37 -7.97
C GLU A 1117 -10.64 21.00 -8.20
N ASN A 1118 -11.46 21.06 -7.13
CA ASN A 1118 -12.91 21.10 -7.30
C ASN A 1118 -13.69 21.70 -6.11
N VAL A 1119 -15.01 21.83 -6.25
CA VAL A 1119 -15.87 22.47 -5.25
C VAL A 1119 -15.95 21.68 -3.95
N MET A 1120 -15.96 22.41 -2.83
CA MET A 1120 -16.16 21.83 -1.50
C MET A 1120 -17.59 21.27 -1.29
N PHE A 1121 -18.59 21.85 -1.98
CA PHE A 1121 -20.00 21.42 -1.92
C PHE A 1121 -20.33 20.33 -2.96
N MET A 1122 -19.58 19.24 -2.94
CA MET A 1122 -19.88 18.00 -3.67
C MET A 1122 -20.41 16.92 -2.73
N GLU A 1123 -21.03 15.88 -3.27
CA GLU A 1123 -21.53 14.74 -2.49
C GLU A 1123 -20.38 13.95 -1.86
N THR A 1124 -20.61 13.41 -0.65
CA THR A 1124 -19.59 12.67 0.10
C THR A 1124 -19.08 11.45 -0.65
N GLN A 1125 -19.95 10.76 -1.38
CA GLN A 1125 -19.59 9.61 -2.23
C GLN A 1125 -18.69 10.05 -3.38
N VAL A 1126 -19.10 11.06 -4.17
CA VAL A 1126 -18.30 11.67 -5.23
C VAL A 1126 -16.92 12.10 -4.73
N LYS A 1127 -16.84 12.72 -3.54
CA LYS A 1127 -15.57 13.06 -2.91
C LYS A 1127 -14.71 11.82 -2.62
N ALA A 1128 -15.29 10.78 -2.00
CA ALA A 1128 -14.59 9.56 -1.64
C ALA A 1128 -14.11 8.78 -2.89
N ASP A 1129 -14.88 8.79 -3.96
CA ASP A 1129 -14.50 8.17 -5.24
C ASP A 1129 -13.35 8.95 -5.90
N ILE A 1130 -13.39 10.29 -5.92
CA ILE A 1130 -12.24 11.10 -6.37
C ILE A 1130 -11.00 10.82 -5.50
N CYS A 1131 -11.13 10.69 -4.18
CA CYS A 1131 -10.02 10.28 -3.31
C CYS A 1131 -9.48 8.87 -3.67
N ARG A 1132 -10.35 7.92 -4.02
CA ARG A 1132 -9.96 6.54 -4.38
C ARG A 1132 -9.22 6.50 -5.72
N PHE A 1133 -9.70 7.22 -6.73
CA PHE A 1133 -9.04 7.31 -8.04
C PHE A 1133 -7.71 8.10 -7.97
N LEU A 1134 -7.65 9.18 -7.19
CA LEU A 1134 -6.42 9.97 -7.02
C LEU A 1134 -5.48 9.45 -5.92
N GLU A 1135 -5.87 8.36 -5.23
CA GLU A 1135 -5.11 7.70 -4.16
C GLU A 1135 -4.67 8.63 -3.01
N CYS A 1136 -5.40 9.73 -2.78
CA CYS A 1136 -5.07 10.73 -1.75
C CYS A 1136 -6.27 11.53 -1.23
N ASN A 1137 -6.10 12.10 -0.02
CA ASN A 1137 -7.10 12.95 0.64
C ASN A 1137 -6.89 14.44 0.31
N PRO A 1138 -7.97 15.21 -0.01
CA PRO A 1138 -7.86 16.60 -0.43
C PRO A 1138 -7.60 17.56 0.72
N VAL A 1139 -6.82 18.59 0.43
CA VAL A 1139 -6.68 19.78 1.27
C VAL A 1139 -7.88 20.71 1.05
N LEU A 1140 -8.52 21.16 2.13
CA LEU A 1140 -9.58 22.16 2.08
C LEU A 1140 -9.00 23.57 2.27
N VAL A 1141 -8.98 24.35 1.19
CA VAL A 1141 -8.51 25.75 1.20
C VAL A 1141 -9.67 26.70 0.91
N ASN A 1142 -9.71 27.86 1.58
CA ASN A 1142 -10.77 28.85 1.41
C ASN A 1142 -10.18 30.25 1.23
N ALA A 1143 -10.46 30.87 0.10
CA ALA A 1143 -9.91 32.17 -0.29
C ALA A 1143 -10.23 33.32 0.69
N VAL A 1144 -11.22 33.19 1.58
CA VAL A 1144 -11.60 34.25 2.55
C VAL A 1144 -10.47 34.66 3.49
N LYS A 1145 -9.45 33.80 3.66
CA LYS A 1145 -8.23 34.08 4.43
C LYS A 1145 -7.22 35.02 3.73
N VAL A 1146 -7.35 35.20 2.40
CA VAL A 1146 -6.43 35.95 1.52
C VAL A 1146 -7.16 36.87 0.52
N SER A 1147 -8.48 36.97 0.63
CA SER A 1147 -9.35 37.76 -0.26
C SER A 1147 -10.62 38.16 0.51
N PRO A 1148 -11.47 39.06 -0.01
CA PRO A 1148 -12.70 39.43 0.65
C PRO A 1148 -13.87 38.48 0.32
N ALA A 1149 -13.65 37.35 -0.36
CA ALA A 1149 -14.70 36.44 -0.80
C ALA A 1149 -14.58 35.03 -0.19
N HIS A 1150 -15.70 34.45 0.23
CA HIS A 1150 -15.77 33.03 0.55
C HIS A 1150 -15.64 32.20 -0.74
N ARG A 1151 -14.58 31.39 -0.87
CA ARG A 1151 -14.38 30.45 -1.99
C ARG A 1151 -13.65 29.21 -1.47
N ALA A 1152 -14.39 28.36 -0.77
CA ALA A 1152 -13.91 27.06 -0.29
C ALA A 1152 -13.82 26.04 -1.44
N ARG A 1153 -12.70 25.30 -1.48
CA ARG A 1153 -12.34 24.32 -2.51
C ARG A 1153 -11.53 23.16 -1.94
N TYR A 1154 -11.67 22.00 -2.56
CA TYR A 1154 -10.80 20.85 -2.34
C TYR A 1154 -9.68 20.85 -3.39
N PHE A 1155 -8.47 20.57 -2.94
CA PHE A 1155 -7.27 20.40 -3.77
C PHE A 1155 -6.64 19.04 -3.48
N TRP A 1156 -6.56 18.18 -4.49
CA TRP A 1156 -5.81 16.92 -4.47
C TRP A 1156 -4.49 17.15 -5.19
N GLY A 1157 -3.41 16.50 -4.75
CA GLY A 1157 -2.09 16.68 -5.38
C GLY A 1157 -0.92 16.23 -4.50
N ASN A 1158 0.24 16.10 -5.13
CA ASN A 1158 1.51 15.73 -4.49
C ASN A 1158 2.46 16.92 -4.25
N ILE A 1159 2.02 18.17 -4.47
CA ILE A 1159 2.86 19.35 -4.23
C ILE A 1159 3.21 19.44 -2.73
N PRO A 1160 4.48 19.64 -2.36
CA PRO A 1160 4.88 19.70 -0.96
C PRO A 1160 4.18 20.85 -0.21
N GLY A 1161 3.72 20.58 1.00
CA GLY A 1161 3.21 21.60 1.90
C GLY A 1161 1.85 22.18 1.54
N MET A 1162 1.06 21.53 0.66
CA MET A 1162 -0.32 21.97 0.36
C MET A 1162 -1.17 22.13 1.64
N ASN A 1163 -0.92 21.30 2.66
CA ASN A 1163 -1.59 21.36 3.97
C ASN A 1163 -1.15 22.53 4.89
N ARG A 1164 -0.16 23.35 4.49
CA ARG A 1164 0.35 24.45 5.33
C ARG A 1164 -0.71 25.55 5.54
N PRO A 1165 -0.65 26.35 6.63
CA PRO A 1165 -1.66 27.39 6.84
C PRO A 1165 -1.59 28.47 5.75
N ILE A 1166 -2.68 28.65 5.01
CA ILE A 1166 -2.85 29.82 4.14
C ILE A 1166 -3.11 31.07 4.99
N ILE A 1167 -2.29 32.10 4.80
CA ILE A 1167 -2.28 33.37 5.53
C ILE A 1167 -1.94 34.48 4.54
N ALA A 1168 -2.58 35.65 4.68
CA ALA A 1168 -2.41 36.82 3.82
C ALA A 1168 -0.98 37.39 3.78
N SER A 1169 -0.57 37.84 2.60
CA SER A 1169 0.51 38.83 2.41
C SER A 1169 -0.01 40.25 2.66
N GLN A 1170 0.89 41.24 2.78
CA GLN A 1170 0.53 42.65 2.89
C GLN A 1170 -0.20 43.18 1.63
N ASN A 1171 0.04 42.55 0.47
CA ASN A 1171 -0.53 42.98 -0.80
C ASN A 1171 -1.92 42.37 -1.07
N ASP A 1172 -2.29 41.29 -0.38
CA ASP A 1172 -3.62 40.67 -0.47
C ASP A 1172 -4.70 41.62 0.09
N LYS A 1173 -5.85 41.70 -0.59
CA LYS A 1173 -6.96 42.60 -0.17
C LYS A 1173 -7.95 41.84 0.69
N LEU A 1174 -8.12 42.25 1.94
CA LEU A 1174 -8.85 41.46 2.94
C LEU A 1174 -10.28 41.94 3.14
N THR A 1175 -10.54 43.25 3.14
CA THR A 1175 -11.91 43.77 3.17
C THR A 1175 -12.40 44.10 1.76
N LEU A 1176 -13.71 43.97 1.51
CA LEU A 1176 -14.33 44.35 0.24
C LEU A 1176 -13.99 45.80 -0.14
N GLN A 1177 -13.88 46.69 0.86
CA GLN A 1177 -13.62 48.11 0.69
C GLN A 1177 -12.28 48.41 0.00
N GLU A 1178 -11.26 47.57 0.21
CA GLU A 1178 -9.95 47.69 -0.45
C GLU A 1178 -9.99 47.36 -1.95
N CYS A 1179 -10.99 46.58 -2.40
CA CYS A 1179 -11.18 46.25 -3.80
C CYS A 1179 -12.02 47.29 -4.56
N LEU A 1180 -12.78 48.15 -3.86
CA LEU A 1180 -13.70 49.07 -4.53
C LEU A 1180 -12.98 50.21 -5.27
N GLU A 1181 -13.65 50.78 -6.26
CA GLU A 1181 -13.21 52.04 -6.88
C GLU A 1181 -13.61 53.27 -6.02
N PRO A 1182 -12.89 54.40 -6.11
CA PRO A 1182 -13.15 55.58 -5.27
C PRO A 1182 -14.61 56.09 -5.33
N GLY A 1183 -15.12 56.55 -4.18
CA GLY A 1183 -16.52 57.00 -4.04
C GLY A 1183 -17.55 55.89 -3.79
N ARG A 1184 -17.11 54.63 -3.68
CA ARG A 1184 -17.97 53.45 -3.42
C ARG A 1184 -17.68 52.89 -2.03
N THR A 1185 -18.74 52.59 -1.27
CA THR A 1185 -18.68 52.15 0.13
C THR A 1185 -19.21 50.72 0.26
N ALA A 1186 -18.43 49.83 0.88
CA ALA A 1186 -18.84 48.46 1.18
C ALA A 1186 -19.87 48.41 2.32
N LYS A 1187 -20.95 47.63 2.15
CA LYS A 1187 -21.90 47.30 3.24
C LYS A 1187 -21.49 46.08 4.06
N TYR A 1188 -20.60 45.25 3.50
CA TYR A 1188 -20.12 44.00 4.09
C TYR A 1188 -18.60 43.94 3.98
N GLU A 1189 -17.94 43.47 5.02
CA GLU A 1189 -16.48 43.28 5.03
C GLU A 1189 -16.03 42.15 4.09
N LYS A 1190 -16.80 41.05 4.08
CA LYS A 1190 -16.61 39.89 3.21
C LYS A 1190 -17.89 39.62 2.40
N VAL A 1191 -17.75 39.06 1.21
CA VAL A 1191 -18.87 38.64 0.33
C VAL A 1191 -18.97 37.12 0.23
N ARG A 1192 -20.18 36.62 0.01
CA ARG A 1192 -20.42 35.19 -0.26
C ARG A 1192 -19.78 34.73 -1.58
N THR A 1193 -19.77 33.42 -1.82
CA THR A 1193 -19.23 32.80 -3.03
C THR A 1193 -19.79 33.40 -4.32
N ILE A 1194 -18.97 34.17 -5.04
CA ILE A 1194 -19.31 34.68 -6.37
C ILE A 1194 -19.18 33.55 -7.39
N THR A 1195 -20.18 33.42 -8.27
CA THR A 1195 -20.28 32.36 -9.28
C THR A 1195 -20.63 32.96 -10.66
N THR A 1196 -20.81 32.08 -11.65
CA THR A 1196 -21.27 32.41 -13.00
C THR A 1196 -22.69 33.02 -13.05
N ARG A 1197 -23.48 32.91 -11.97
CA ARG A 1197 -24.84 33.48 -11.87
C ARG A 1197 -24.79 34.93 -11.38
N THR A 1198 -25.46 35.85 -12.08
CA THR A 1198 -25.52 37.29 -11.75
C THR A 1198 -25.99 37.58 -10.33
N ASN A 1199 -26.97 36.82 -9.82
CA ASN A 1199 -27.49 36.99 -8.46
C ASN A 1199 -26.42 36.74 -7.37
N SER A 1200 -25.35 35.98 -7.64
CA SER A 1200 -24.29 35.70 -6.65
C SER A 1200 -23.59 36.94 -6.11
N LEU A 1201 -23.60 38.04 -6.88
CA LEU A 1201 -23.06 39.35 -6.47
C LEU A 1201 -23.87 40.00 -5.33
N LYS A 1202 -25.17 39.72 -5.25
CA LYS A 1202 -26.05 40.16 -4.15
C LYS A 1202 -25.86 39.29 -2.90
N GLN A 1203 -26.31 39.78 -1.75
CA GLN A 1203 -26.10 39.18 -0.43
C GLN A 1203 -27.43 38.95 0.31
N GLY A 1204 -27.37 38.20 1.42
CA GLY A 1204 -28.55 37.74 2.17
C GLY A 1204 -29.17 36.45 1.60
N ALA A 1205 -30.03 35.79 2.39
CA ALA A 1205 -30.63 34.49 2.03
C ALA A 1205 -31.57 34.52 0.82
N ASN A 1206 -32.15 35.69 0.52
CA ASN A 1206 -33.13 35.88 -0.56
C ASN A 1206 -32.51 36.60 -1.78
N ASP A 1207 -31.18 36.65 -1.89
CA ASP A 1207 -30.44 37.34 -2.98
C ASP A 1207 -30.89 38.80 -3.20
N ALA A 1208 -31.31 39.48 -2.13
CA ALA A 1208 -32.00 40.77 -2.21
C ALA A 1208 -31.10 41.99 -2.00
N HIS A 1209 -30.01 41.87 -1.23
CA HIS A 1209 -29.23 43.02 -0.78
C HIS A 1209 -28.03 43.28 -1.70
N PHE A 1210 -27.85 44.53 -2.13
CA PHE A 1210 -26.64 44.92 -2.85
C PHE A 1210 -25.45 45.08 -1.86
N PRO A 1211 -24.23 44.63 -2.22
CA PRO A 1211 -23.09 44.65 -1.30
C PRO A 1211 -22.45 46.04 -1.14
N ILE A 1212 -22.75 46.98 -2.03
CA ILE A 1212 -22.08 48.28 -2.14
C ILE A 1212 -23.14 49.40 -2.16
N THR A 1213 -22.77 50.56 -1.62
CA THR A 1213 -23.46 51.84 -1.85
C THR A 1213 -22.53 52.80 -2.56
N ALA A 1214 -23.00 53.39 -3.67
CA ALA A 1214 -22.31 54.42 -4.45
C ALA A 1214 -23.21 55.66 -4.52
N ASN A 1215 -22.69 56.83 -4.13
CA ASN A 1215 -23.44 58.10 -4.11
C ASN A 1215 -24.83 58.01 -3.42
N GLY A 1216 -24.91 57.24 -2.32
CA GLY A 1216 -26.15 57.03 -1.56
C GLY A 1216 -27.16 56.04 -2.18
N LYS A 1217 -26.83 55.38 -3.30
CA LYS A 1217 -27.65 54.34 -3.95
C LYS A 1217 -26.99 52.97 -3.87
N ASP A 1218 -27.81 51.92 -3.84
CA ASP A 1218 -27.37 50.53 -3.88
C ASP A 1218 -26.81 50.14 -5.26
N ASP A 1219 -25.67 49.43 -5.28
CA ASP A 1219 -25.05 48.94 -6.52
C ASP A 1219 -24.35 47.56 -6.34
N ASN A 1220 -24.19 46.86 -7.46
CA ASN A 1220 -23.43 45.62 -7.55
C ASN A 1220 -21.92 45.86 -7.65
N ILE A 1221 -21.16 44.81 -7.36
CA ILE A 1221 -19.73 44.71 -7.66
C ILE A 1221 -19.50 44.93 -9.17
N TRP A 1222 -18.52 45.77 -9.52
CA TRP A 1222 -18.07 45.97 -10.89
C TRP A 1222 -17.04 44.90 -11.29
N ILE A 1223 -16.84 44.66 -12.59
CA ILE A 1223 -15.93 43.60 -13.05
C ILE A 1223 -14.48 43.86 -12.62
N THR A 1224 -14.02 45.12 -12.69
CA THR A 1224 -12.70 45.54 -12.20
C THR A 1224 -12.53 45.47 -10.69
N GLU A 1225 -13.63 45.42 -9.93
CA GLU A 1225 -13.61 45.13 -8.50
C GLU A 1225 -13.56 43.61 -8.27
N MET A 1226 -14.31 42.84 -9.07
CA MET A 1226 -14.33 41.37 -9.06
C MET A 1226 -12.97 40.75 -9.44
N GLU A 1227 -12.26 41.33 -10.41
CA GLU A 1227 -10.88 40.95 -10.77
C GLU A 1227 -9.97 41.02 -9.54
N LYS A 1228 -9.95 42.16 -8.82
CA LYS A 1228 -9.18 42.33 -7.57
C LYS A 1228 -9.63 41.37 -6.46
N ILE A 1229 -10.93 41.14 -6.30
CA ILE A 1229 -11.51 40.21 -5.30
C ILE A 1229 -11.00 38.77 -5.52
N PHE A 1230 -10.74 38.37 -6.76
CA PHE A 1230 -10.17 37.06 -7.09
C PHE A 1230 -8.62 37.05 -7.08
N GLY A 1231 -8.00 38.25 -7.06
CA GLY A 1231 -6.55 38.46 -7.06
C GLY A 1231 -5.94 38.68 -8.45
N PHE A 1232 -6.75 38.88 -9.50
CA PHE A 1232 -6.28 39.20 -10.84
C PHE A 1232 -5.87 40.68 -10.97
N PRO A 1233 -4.96 41.02 -11.90
CA PRO A 1233 -4.71 42.40 -12.31
C PRO A 1233 -6.02 43.11 -12.73
N LYS A 1234 -6.12 44.41 -12.42
CA LYS A 1234 -7.24 45.23 -12.90
C LYS A 1234 -7.20 45.28 -14.43
N HIS A 1235 -8.35 45.08 -15.07
CA HIS A 1235 -8.53 44.92 -16.52
C HIS A 1235 -8.04 43.57 -17.11
N TYR A 1236 -7.72 42.56 -16.31
CA TYR A 1236 -7.30 41.23 -16.83
C TYR A 1236 -8.34 40.56 -17.75
N THR A 1237 -9.64 40.87 -17.62
CA THR A 1237 -10.67 40.33 -18.54
C THR A 1237 -11.19 41.35 -19.57
N ASP A 1238 -10.51 42.50 -19.73
CA ASP A 1238 -10.93 43.62 -20.59
C ASP A 1238 -10.52 43.43 -22.07
N VAL A 1239 -10.83 42.23 -22.60
CA VAL A 1239 -10.30 41.75 -23.88
C VAL A 1239 -11.40 41.74 -24.96
N LYS A 1240 -11.04 42.07 -26.22
CA LYS A 1240 -11.87 42.01 -27.44
C LYS A 1240 -13.36 42.42 -27.27
N ASN A 1241 -13.63 43.50 -26.55
CA ASN A 1241 -14.99 44.01 -26.27
C ASN A 1241 -15.95 43.02 -25.54
N MET A 1242 -15.42 42.06 -24.78
CA MET A 1242 -16.23 41.09 -24.03
C MET A 1242 -17.25 41.74 -23.09
N GLY A 1243 -18.51 41.35 -23.21
CA GLY A 1243 -19.61 41.89 -22.42
C GLY A 1243 -19.51 41.57 -20.93
N ARG A 1244 -20.10 42.43 -20.08
CA ARG A 1244 -20.08 42.30 -18.60
C ARG A 1244 -20.41 40.89 -18.11
N LEU A 1245 -21.39 40.22 -18.73
CA LEU A 1245 -21.83 38.88 -18.33
C LEU A 1245 -20.81 37.79 -18.68
N GLN A 1246 -20.12 37.91 -19.82
CA GLN A 1246 -19.06 36.99 -20.25
C GLN A 1246 -17.89 37.07 -19.28
N ARG A 1247 -17.41 38.30 -19.01
CA ARG A 1247 -16.36 38.57 -18.01
C ARG A 1247 -16.73 38.05 -16.61
N GLN A 1248 -17.99 38.19 -16.17
CA GLN A 1248 -18.44 37.62 -14.90
C GLN A 1248 -18.44 36.07 -14.92
N ARG A 1249 -18.78 35.42 -16.04
CA ARG A 1249 -18.78 33.97 -16.16
C ARG A 1249 -17.37 33.40 -16.05
N VAL A 1250 -16.42 33.90 -16.83
CA VAL A 1250 -15.03 33.41 -16.83
C VAL A 1250 -14.34 33.62 -15.48
N LEU A 1251 -14.49 34.80 -14.86
CA LEU A 1251 -14.03 35.02 -13.48
C LEU A 1251 -14.77 34.10 -12.49
N GLY A 1252 -16.08 33.91 -12.64
CA GLY A 1252 -16.88 33.01 -11.80
C GLY A 1252 -16.40 31.55 -11.82
N LYS A 1253 -15.90 31.06 -12.97
CA LYS A 1253 -15.21 29.76 -13.11
C LYS A 1253 -13.84 29.77 -12.42
N SER A 1254 -13.01 30.77 -12.72
CA SER A 1254 -11.57 30.84 -12.41
C SER A 1254 -11.15 30.53 -10.97
N TRP A 1255 -9.88 30.15 -10.78
CA TRP A 1255 -9.29 30.02 -9.45
C TRP A 1255 -9.04 31.38 -8.78
N SER A 1256 -8.77 31.36 -7.48
CA SER A 1256 -8.30 32.55 -6.76
C SER A 1256 -6.78 32.61 -6.84
N VAL A 1257 -6.24 33.68 -7.44
CA VAL A 1257 -4.80 33.88 -7.68
C VAL A 1257 -3.95 33.69 -6.41
N PRO A 1258 -4.25 34.30 -5.24
CA PRO A 1258 -3.44 34.09 -4.03
C PRO A 1258 -3.52 32.65 -3.48
N VAL A 1259 -4.61 31.91 -3.72
CA VAL A 1259 -4.71 30.50 -3.33
C VAL A 1259 -3.79 29.62 -4.18
N ILE A 1260 -3.78 29.84 -5.50
CA ILE A 1260 -2.88 29.09 -6.40
C ILE A 1260 -1.43 29.53 -6.20
N ARG A 1261 -1.16 30.81 -5.95
CA ARG A 1261 0.17 31.32 -5.56
C ARG A 1261 0.69 30.63 -4.30
N HIS A 1262 -0.16 30.47 -3.28
CA HIS A 1262 0.16 29.72 -2.07
C HIS A 1262 0.48 28.24 -2.34
N LEU A 1263 -0.27 27.58 -3.22
CA LEU A 1263 -0.08 26.17 -3.55
C LEU A 1263 1.14 25.90 -4.44
N LEU A 1264 1.46 26.78 -5.40
CA LEU A 1264 2.58 26.58 -6.33
C LEU A 1264 3.93 27.14 -5.83
N ALA A 1265 3.94 28.04 -4.85
CA ALA A 1265 5.17 28.62 -4.27
C ALA A 1265 6.26 27.60 -3.83
N PRO A 1266 5.95 26.40 -3.29
CA PRO A 1266 6.96 25.38 -2.95
C PRO A 1266 7.76 24.86 -4.15
N LEU A 1267 7.21 24.94 -5.38
CA LEU A 1267 7.88 24.48 -6.59
C LEU A 1267 9.16 25.28 -6.93
N LYS A 1268 9.37 26.44 -6.28
CA LYS A 1268 10.63 27.21 -6.36
C LYS A 1268 11.85 26.46 -5.83
N ASP A 1269 11.68 25.40 -5.05
CA ASP A 1269 12.79 24.55 -4.64
C ASP A 1269 13.18 23.46 -5.67
N TYR A 1270 12.53 23.45 -6.84
CA TYR A 1270 12.74 22.47 -7.92
C TYR A 1270 13.05 23.12 -9.29
N PHE A 1271 12.38 24.21 -9.65
CA PHE A 1271 12.48 24.81 -10.99
C PHE A 1271 13.17 26.18 -11.02
N ALA A 1272 13.67 26.54 -12.20
CA ALA A 1272 14.42 27.77 -12.45
C ALA A 1272 13.53 29.00 -12.34
N CYS A 1273 14.14 30.12 -11.96
CA CYS A 1273 13.47 31.42 -11.83
C CYS A 1273 14.16 32.47 -12.71
N ASP A 1274 13.41 33.46 -13.16
CA ASP A 1274 13.96 34.60 -13.88
C ASP A 1274 14.82 35.46 -12.95
N GLU A 1275 15.93 35.99 -13.49
CA GLU A 1275 16.67 37.04 -12.81
C GLU A 1275 15.81 38.30 -12.84
N VAL A 1276 15.30 38.72 -11.68
CA VAL A 1276 14.53 39.95 -11.57
C VAL A 1276 15.47 41.14 -11.76
N PRO A 1277 15.26 42.02 -12.77
CA PRO A 1277 16.09 43.20 -12.92
C PRO A 1277 15.90 44.12 -11.72
N LEU A 1278 17.00 44.42 -11.02
CA LEU A 1278 17.04 45.48 -10.00
C LEU A 1278 16.56 46.79 -10.64
N LYS A 1279 15.53 47.40 -10.05
CA LYS A 1279 14.77 48.55 -10.56
C LYS A 1279 14.88 49.78 -9.67
#